data_AF-A0AA42E2L8-F1
#
_entry.id   AF-A0AA42E2L8-F1
#
_cell.length_a   1.000
_cell.length_b   1.000
_cell.length_c   1.000
_cell.angle_alpha   90.00
_cell.angle_beta   90.00
_cell.angle_gamma   90.00
#
_symmetry.space_group_name_H-M   'P 1'
#
loop_
_entity.id
_entity.type
_entity.pdbx_description
1 polymer ?
#
loop_
_entity_poly.entity_id
_entity_poly.type
_entity_poly.pdbx_seq_one_letter_code
_entity_poly.pdbx_strand_id
1 'polypeptide(L)'
;MADKTLSPKLAALRSLEASLHLHKCAEAARARACRDQSDTPTDPSSASADSASNETSAATPRTDPGAAPICRSGRRHIGGRLVAGCAAFGAGASTSANAALRRLAALDLRGAGWHARQALVHALGLRATRVCLLATGVPVLLVAFVGGGLWWRLSMGPIPLDIATPWLTAAIAENLGNRYAVEVGGTVIELDENRRMAVRVRDVVVKDSDGAVVATAPKAEAGFTAGTLLSGRPRAESINLVGAEIALRVETDGKVTVFAGADKRPIATSPVLAAAGSTPVPLKTEPVPDANGASEPARSAAENFSALLAWVDSLGRLGLDGGDLTEVGLKSGNLVVDDQRSGRQSRFENIHLSMTRPQPGELSVTLGSQDPERPWVVVGAVKTTPQGSRAVRVEARKVSARDILMAMRLDEGVESDLPISASLRAEIAPDGTPSFASGRLLMGPGMVGEVGDALNRVTVDRFEASLEWDAARGLIVTPFQLVSGTTRMTLIGQAEPPTEAGQPWQLGLRGGSVVLGSSAQGENPLLINRVLLRGRFDPATRRLDIQHGEAGGGDVNIAMSGFVDLAGGDPRLVVGMAARHMSATSFKRIWPPFVNPPVREWVMDNMAGGMLDRIEIATNAPLSTLRAGGPPVPDDGLSIEIVSNGTQVKLMEALPPIRDSDLVMRVRGRQIAVALGRGVAELPSGRRMTVTNGLFEVPDSHGPKPPAKVRARVDGPAPAAAEFLSLDRIRESTGAPLDPNNCRGTVSAQVTVATRIESDPPPGAFAYSIAADVTNFAVDKFALSQKLEAQTLKVAATQQGWQVKGDVRVGGVPAAIEYRKAKGDEDAELRLTATMDDAARAKLGFDLGAAVSGPIPIKMSGRLASQPDQDNRLLVESDLTHARIDNLLPSWVKPAGKPARTVFTYVGRGKAARFDDVSIDGSGAAVKGGIELDGNGEFLAASFPVFGLSDGDKASLKAERGPDGIMKVTIRGDVYDGRNLVKSVMGGSGTDHKKQAAQPDVDLDAKIGALAGFNGEALRAVDLKFVRRAGKLDAFSLAAKIGGDAALIGDLRGRVGGGQVIYVESKDAGALFRFTDTYARMYGGQMWVAMDPPSADRKPKEGLLNVRDFWVRGEASLDRVAASGAPGAQNPGVEFSRMRVEFSKSAGKLMIRDGVVRGPMVGATLEGAIDYASNEVRMRGTFVPLYGLNNAFGQIPIVGLFLGGGDKEGLLGVTYEVVGTPGAPVLRVNPISAVAPGVLRKFFEFPSTLSGTDRGSGQDMRSAIQ
;
A
#
# COMPACT_ATOMS: atom_id res chain seq x y z
N MET A 1 41.17 -13.90 6.05
CA MET A 1 40.99 -12.73 6.94
C MET A 1 39.50 -12.67 7.25
N ALA A 2 38.94 -13.28 8.29
CA ALA A 2 39.21 -13.17 9.74
C ALA A 2 38.91 -11.77 10.31
N ASP A 3 37.68 -11.56 10.80
CA ASP A 3 37.25 -11.04 12.13
C ASP A 3 35.79 -10.51 12.04
N LYS A 4 34.78 -11.07 12.74
CA LYS A 4 34.40 -10.97 14.18
C LYS A 4 34.24 -9.51 14.62
N THR A 5 33.09 -9.04 15.11
CA THR A 5 32.50 -9.43 16.40
C THR A 5 30.97 -9.22 16.50
N LEU A 6 30.29 -10.25 17.00
CA LEU A 6 28.94 -10.26 17.57
C LEU A 6 29.04 -10.50 19.09
N SER A 7 28.19 -9.86 19.90
CA SER A 7 27.92 -10.24 21.30
C SER A 7 26.51 -9.75 21.71
N PRO A 8 25.89 -10.22 22.82
CA PRO A 8 25.32 -11.56 22.95
C PRO A 8 23.97 -11.58 23.72
N LYS A 9 22.88 -12.14 23.18
CA LYS A 9 21.68 -12.52 23.98
C LYS A 9 20.92 -13.71 23.36
N LEU A 10 21.59 -14.86 23.26
CA LEU A 10 20.94 -16.13 22.91
C LEU A 10 21.77 -17.31 23.44
N ALA A 11 21.54 -17.68 24.70
CA ALA A 11 21.88 -18.99 25.26
C ALA A 11 21.27 -19.18 26.66
N ALA A 12 20.01 -19.63 26.70
CA ALA A 12 19.37 -20.38 27.78
C ALA A 12 17.93 -20.66 27.30
N LEU A 13 17.35 -21.85 27.23
CA LEU A 13 17.68 -23.19 27.70
C LEU A 13 16.75 -24.14 26.91
N ARG A 14 17.31 -25.21 26.33
CA ARG A 14 16.58 -26.46 26.04
C ARG A 14 16.80 -27.37 27.24
N SER A 15 15.74 -27.80 27.94
CA SER A 15 15.56 -29.16 28.52
C SER A 15 14.46 -29.23 29.60
N LEU A 16 13.86 -30.42 29.70
CA LEU A 16 13.07 -31.02 30.81
C LEU A 16 11.60 -30.57 30.92
N GLU A 17 10.57 -31.38 30.64
CA GLU A 17 10.23 -32.77 31.01
C GLU A 17 9.79 -32.96 32.48
N ALA A 18 8.58 -33.51 32.62
CA ALA A 18 8.00 -34.26 33.73
C ALA A 18 7.50 -33.58 35.03
N SER A 19 6.20 -33.83 35.27
CA SER A 19 5.63 -34.47 36.48
C SER A 19 5.01 -33.64 37.63
N LEU A 20 3.69 -33.91 37.78
CA LEU A 20 2.91 -34.22 39.01
C LEU A 20 2.97 -33.32 40.26
N HIS A 21 1.79 -32.81 40.66
CA HIS A 21 0.99 -33.22 41.85
C HIS A 21 -0.02 -32.10 42.21
N LEU A 22 -1.34 -32.30 42.07
CA LEU A 22 -2.29 -32.87 43.03
C LEU A 22 -2.61 -32.03 44.30
N HIS A 23 -3.86 -31.55 44.31
CA HIS A 23 -4.83 -31.57 45.44
C HIS A 23 -5.00 -30.38 46.41
N LYS A 24 -6.22 -29.81 46.30
CA LYS A 24 -7.28 -29.60 47.34
C LYS A 24 -7.33 -28.31 48.20
N CYS A 25 -8.54 -27.72 48.11
CA CYS A 25 -9.44 -27.25 49.19
C CYS A 25 -9.45 -25.78 49.66
N ALA A 26 -10.58 -25.14 49.31
CA ALA A 26 -11.56 -24.44 50.16
C ALA A 26 -11.38 -22.94 50.53
N GLU A 27 -12.44 -22.17 50.18
CA GLU A 27 -13.17 -21.10 50.90
C GLU A 27 -12.40 -20.05 51.75
N ALA A 28 -12.81 -18.78 51.91
CA ALA A 28 -13.80 -17.88 51.33
C ALA A 28 -13.60 -16.49 52.00
N ALA A 29 -14.19 -15.45 51.38
CA ALA A 29 -14.84 -14.28 52.00
C ALA A 29 -14.13 -12.90 52.12
N ARG A 30 -14.74 -11.96 51.36
CA ARG A 30 -15.35 -10.65 51.74
C ARG A 30 -14.46 -9.47 52.21
N ALA A 31 -14.67 -8.26 51.63
CA ALA A 31 -15.67 -7.26 52.10
C ALA A 31 -15.55 -5.83 51.48
N ARG A 32 -16.72 -5.12 51.41
CA ARG A 32 -17.01 -3.64 51.51
C ARG A 32 -16.79 -2.71 50.28
N ALA A 33 -17.58 -1.64 50.03
CA ALA A 33 -18.75 -1.04 50.70
C ALA A 33 -19.51 -0.01 49.80
N CYS A 34 -20.79 0.25 50.14
CA CYS A 34 -21.67 1.35 49.68
C CYS A 34 -21.45 2.65 50.46
N ARG A 35 -21.87 3.82 49.91
CA ARG A 35 -22.95 4.68 50.49
C ARG A 35 -23.37 5.83 49.56
N ASP A 36 -24.52 6.41 49.92
CA ASP A 36 -25.58 7.06 49.15
C ASP A 36 -25.83 8.52 49.65
N GLN A 37 -26.73 9.24 48.97
CA GLN A 37 -27.47 10.49 49.35
C GLN A 37 -26.75 11.86 49.31
N SER A 38 -27.38 13.02 49.05
CA SER A 38 -28.66 13.48 48.42
C SER A 38 -28.68 15.03 48.45
N ASP A 39 -29.65 15.64 47.76
CA ASP A 39 -30.26 16.99 47.96
C ASP A 39 -29.97 18.14 46.94
N THR A 40 -31.08 18.54 46.30
CA THR A 40 -31.47 19.78 45.57
C THR A 40 -31.44 21.05 46.47
N PRO A 41 -31.61 22.33 46.02
CA PRO A 41 -32.50 22.79 44.92
C PRO A 41 -32.16 24.12 44.16
N THR A 42 -33.13 24.55 43.33
CA THR A 42 -33.52 25.92 42.87
C THR A 42 -32.87 26.63 41.64
N ASP A 43 -33.78 26.99 40.73
CA ASP A 43 -33.84 27.95 39.60
C ASP A 43 -33.49 29.43 39.98
N PRO A 44 -33.50 30.50 39.10
CA PRO A 44 -34.04 30.61 37.72
C PRO A 44 -33.31 31.51 36.66
N SER A 45 -33.80 31.45 35.41
CA SER A 45 -34.10 32.57 34.46
C SER A 45 -33.10 33.15 33.42
N SER A 46 -33.69 33.36 32.22
CA SER A 46 -33.43 34.34 31.13
C SER A 46 -32.31 34.07 30.11
N ALA A 47 -32.41 34.36 28.79
CA ALA A 47 -33.49 34.73 27.86
C ALA A 47 -32.91 34.79 26.41
N SER A 48 -33.76 34.49 25.40
CA SER A 48 -33.77 35.04 24.00
C SER A 48 -32.59 34.72 23.05
N ALA A 49 -32.69 34.54 21.72
CA ALA A 49 -33.73 34.77 20.70
C ALA A 49 -33.42 33.97 19.39
N ASP A 50 -34.35 34.06 18.44
CA ASP A 50 -34.34 33.76 16.99
C ASP A 50 -34.70 32.31 16.56
N SER A 51 -35.94 32.03 16.16
CA SER A 51 -36.62 32.30 14.86
C SER A 51 -36.01 31.48 13.71
N ALA A 52 -36.73 30.68 12.91
CA ALA A 52 -38.02 30.92 12.30
C ALA A 52 -38.77 29.62 11.91
N SER A 53 -40.10 29.70 12.02
CA SER A 53 -41.20 29.12 11.22
C SER A 53 -40.93 28.03 10.16
N ASN A 54 -41.68 26.92 10.24
CA ASN A 54 -42.83 26.77 9.33
C ASN A 54 -43.86 25.77 9.88
N GLU A 55 -45.09 26.27 10.06
CA GLU A 55 -46.35 25.53 10.20
C GLU A 55 -46.66 24.80 8.89
N THR A 56 -47.31 23.63 8.87
CA THR A 56 -48.78 23.46 8.87
C THR A 56 -49.03 21.94 8.91
N SER A 57 -49.72 21.37 9.90
CA SER A 57 -51.16 21.42 10.20
C SER A 57 -52.05 20.83 9.10
N ALA A 58 -52.68 19.70 9.42
CA ALA A 58 -54.12 19.40 9.30
C ALA A 58 -54.32 17.90 8.96
N ALA A 59 -55.01 17.02 9.70
CA ALA A 59 -56.28 17.06 10.45
C ALA A 59 -57.16 15.91 9.86
N THR A 60 -57.31 14.78 10.56
CA THR A 60 -58.50 14.35 11.36
C THR A 60 -59.52 13.49 10.54
N PRO A 61 -60.65 12.96 11.09
CA PRO A 61 -60.72 11.64 11.77
C PRO A 61 -62.04 10.83 11.47
N ARG A 62 -62.32 9.78 12.29
CA ARG A 62 -63.64 9.15 12.64
C ARG A 62 -64.29 8.19 11.61
N THR A 63 -65.00 7.08 11.92
CA THR A 63 -65.44 6.36 13.14
C THR A 63 -66.18 5.04 12.78
N ASP A 64 -65.90 3.93 13.50
CA ASP A 64 -66.78 2.90 14.13
C ASP A 64 -67.86 2.07 13.36
N PRO A 65 -68.45 0.98 13.96
CA PRO A 65 -68.00 0.06 15.04
C PRO A 65 -68.32 -1.45 14.78
N GLY A 66 -67.86 -2.37 15.67
CA GLY A 66 -68.47 -3.71 15.78
C GLY A 66 -67.72 -4.81 16.54
N ALA A 67 -67.97 -4.90 17.86
CA ALA A 67 -68.00 -6.11 18.71
C ALA A 67 -66.71 -6.92 19.05
N ALA A 68 -66.39 -6.81 20.35
CA ALA A 68 -65.43 -7.47 21.26
C ALA A 68 -65.69 -9.01 21.47
N PRO A 69 -65.00 -9.79 22.37
CA PRO A 69 -64.22 -9.37 23.55
C PRO A 69 -62.89 -10.15 23.88
N ILE A 70 -61.87 -9.47 24.47
CA ILE A 70 -61.43 -9.45 25.91
C ILE A 70 -60.54 -10.66 26.29
N CYS A 71 -59.48 -10.57 27.11
CA CYS A 71 -58.53 -9.56 27.59
C CYS A 71 -57.66 -10.30 28.64
N ARG A 72 -56.33 -10.22 28.54
CA ARG A 72 -55.40 -9.52 29.45
C ARG A 72 -55.14 -10.05 30.87
N SER A 73 -53.83 -10.14 31.12
CA SER A 73 -53.07 -9.77 32.34
C SER A 73 -53.23 -10.66 33.58
N GLY A 74 -52.22 -10.92 34.40
CA GLY A 74 -50.85 -10.45 34.50
C GLY A 74 -50.35 -10.63 35.95
N ARG A 75 -49.02 -10.67 36.11
CA ARG A 75 -48.19 -10.48 37.33
C ARG A 75 -48.12 -11.59 38.41
N ARG A 76 -46.85 -12.05 38.60
CA ARG A 76 -46.00 -12.13 39.83
C ARG A 76 -46.73 -12.15 41.20
N HIS A 77 -46.36 -12.92 42.22
CA HIS A 77 -45.02 -13.12 42.82
C HIS A 77 -45.12 -14.10 44.03
N ILE A 78 -43.97 -14.69 44.43
CA ILE A 78 -43.54 -15.10 45.81
C ILE A 78 -44.02 -16.46 46.39
N GLY A 79 -43.06 -17.39 46.48
CA GLY A 79 -42.47 -17.98 47.70
C GLY A 79 -43.36 -18.62 48.78
N GLY A 80 -43.06 -19.88 49.13
CA GLY A 80 -43.53 -20.50 50.38
C GLY A 80 -43.23 -21.99 50.49
N ARG A 81 -42.68 -22.40 51.63
CA ARG A 81 -42.11 -23.70 52.00
C ARG A 81 -43.15 -24.69 52.56
N LEU A 82 -42.85 -25.98 52.38
CA LEU A 82 -42.94 -27.11 53.34
C LEU A 82 -44.30 -27.66 53.85
N VAL A 83 -44.42 -28.99 53.68
CA VAL A 83 -44.83 -30.04 54.67
C VAL A 83 -46.27 -30.57 54.67
N ALA A 84 -46.31 -31.89 54.44
CA ALA A 84 -47.14 -32.98 54.99
C ALA A 84 -48.69 -32.91 54.98
N GLY A 85 -49.22 -33.89 54.25
CA GLY A 85 -50.35 -34.79 54.54
C GLY A 85 -51.26 -34.57 55.76
N CYS A 86 -52.57 -34.72 55.53
CA CYS A 86 -53.34 -35.82 56.12
C CYS A 86 -54.71 -35.98 55.43
N ALA A 87 -55.27 -37.17 55.60
CA ALA A 87 -56.46 -37.73 54.96
C ALA A 87 -57.79 -37.07 55.37
N ALA A 88 -58.85 -37.27 54.55
CA ALA A 88 -60.00 -38.13 54.89
C ALA A 88 -61.27 -37.81 54.07
N PHE A 89 -61.90 -38.89 53.59
CA PHE A 89 -63.34 -39.16 53.46
C PHE A 89 -64.30 -38.22 52.68
N GLY A 90 -64.97 -38.82 51.69
CA GLY A 90 -66.43 -39.03 51.80
C GLY A 90 -67.36 -38.35 50.78
N ALA A 91 -67.76 -39.16 49.79
CA ALA A 91 -69.12 -39.29 49.20
C ALA A 91 -69.80 -38.13 48.44
N GLY A 92 -70.39 -38.49 47.28
CA GLY A 92 -71.41 -37.71 46.56
C GLY A 92 -71.68 -38.28 45.16
N ALA A 93 -72.94 -38.59 44.85
CA ALA A 93 -73.42 -39.49 43.80
C ALA A 93 -73.93 -38.80 42.50
N SER A 94 -74.56 -39.60 41.62
CA SER A 94 -75.58 -39.27 40.58
C SER A 94 -75.08 -38.95 39.15
N THR A 95 -75.84 -39.08 38.05
CA THR A 95 -76.69 -40.12 37.38
C THR A 95 -77.25 -39.48 36.09
N SER A 96 -77.42 -40.22 34.98
CA SER A 96 -78.47 -40.13 33.91
C SER A 96 -77.99 -40.86 32.64
N ALA A 97 -78.62 -41.92 32.10
CA ALA A 97 -79.87 -42.03 31.29
C ALA A 97 -79.75 -41.33 29.90
N ASN A 98 -80.10 -41.88 28.72
CA ASN A 98 -81.01 -42.99 28.34
C ASN A 98 -80.90 -43.34 26.81
N ALA A 99 -81.19 -44.61 26.43
CA ALA A 99 -81.88 -45.16 25.20
C ALA A 99 -81.40 -44.82 23.74
N ALA A 100 -81.51 -45.62 22.66
CA ALA A 100 -81.96 -46.99 22.34
C ALA A 100 -81.72 -47.34 20.83
N LEU A 101 -81.56 -48.63 20.46
CA LEU A 101 -82.01 -49.35 19.21
C LEU A 101 -81.29 -50.73 19.11
N ARG A 102 -81.88 -51.87 19.56
CA ARG A 102 -82.60 -52.95 18.80
C ARG A 102 -81.78 -53.57 17.64
N ARG A 103 -81.58 -54.89 17.45
CA ARG A 103 -82.50 -56.08 17.45
C ARG A 103 -81.62 -57.34 17.15
N LEU A 104 -81.69 -58.51 17.81
CA LEU A 104 -82.44 -59.77 17.48
C LEU A 104 -81.81 -60.89 18.38
N ALA A 105 -82.51 -61.55 19.32
CA ALA A 105 -83.21 -62.86 19.24
C ALA A 105 -82.31 -64.06 18.81
N ALA A 106 -82.27 -65.28 19.37
CA ALA A 106 -83.05 -66.07 20.35
C ALA A 106 -82.17 -67.30 20.78
N LEU A 107 -82.29 -67.93 21.97
CA LEU A 107 -83.02 -69.18 22.31
C LEU A 107 -82.54 -69.55 23.76
N ASP A 108 -83.32 -69.59 24.85
CA ASP A 108 -84.33 -70.59 25.33
C ASP A 108 -83.77 -72.05 25.33
N LEU A 109 -83.76 -72.87 26.39
CA LEU A 109 -84.82 -73.36 27.31
C LEU A 109 -84.14 -74.03 28.55
N ARG A 110 -84.49 -73.72 29.82
CA ARG A 110 -85.57 -74.25 30.70
C ARG A 110 -85.39 -75.64 31.34
N GLY A 111 -85.72 -75.70 32.63
CA GLY A 111 -86.19 -76.88 33.39
C GLY A 111 -85.40 -77.10 34.70
N ALA A 112 -85.75 -76.60 35.89
CA ALA A 112 -86.95 -76.69 36.74
C ALA A 112 -87.11 -78.02 37.53
N GLY A 113 -86.88 -77.93 38.86
CA GLY A 113 -87.47 -78.74 39.95
C GLY A 113 -86.96 -80.18 40.13
N TRP A 114 -87.02 -80.84 41.28
CA TRP A 114 -87.39 -80.48 42.66
C TRP A 114 -87.03 -81.72 43.55
N HIS A 115 -86.82 -81.48 44.85
CA HIS A 115 -86.74 -82.43 45.99
C HIS A 115 -85.48 -83.30 46.19
N ALA A 116 -84.64 -83.07 47.20
CA ALA A 116 -84.84 -83.14 48.66
C ALA A 116 -84.82 -84.57 49.24
N ARG A 117 -83.70 -84.91 49.90
CA ARG A 117 -83.56 -85.67 51.17
C ARG A 117 -82.06 -85.86 51.44
N GLN A 118 -81.46 -84.96 52.21
CA GLN A 118 -81.21 -85.09 53.65
C GLN A 118 -80.15 -86.13 54.05
N ALA A 119 -79.01 -85.58 54.47
CA ALA A 119 -78.30 -85.88 55.73
C ALA A 119 -77.65 -87.27 55.91
N LEU A 120 -76.33 -87.37 55.63
CA LEU A 120 -75.45 -88.26 56.40
C LEU A 120 -73.93 -87.96 56.45
N VAL A 121 -73.39 -86.78 56.06
CA VAL A 121 -71.90 -86.61 56.03
C VAL A 121 -71.33 -85.36 56.74
N HIS A 122 -72.15 -84.46 57.30
CA HIS A 122 -71.66 -83.16 57.81
C HIS A 122 -71.08 -83.11 59.25
N ALA A 123 -70.78 -84.25 59.89
CA ALA A 123 -70.32 -84.28 61.29
C ALA A 123 -68.84 -84.70 61.54
N LEU A 124 -68.02 -84.94 60.51
CA LEU A 124 -66.62 -85.40 60.68
C LEU A 124 -65.52 -84.45 60.14
N GLY A 125 -65.86 -83.29 59.57
CA GLY A 125 -64.88 -82.40 58.91
C GLY A 125 -64.19 -81.33 59.78
N LEU A 126 -64.65 -81.07 61.01
CA LEU A 126 -64.25 -79.88 61.80
C LEU A 126 -63.15 -80.11 62.85
N ARG A 127 -62.66 -81.35 63.04
CA ARG A 127 -61.50 -81.64 63.92
C ARG A 127 -60.18 -81.83 63.15
N ALA A 128 -60.21 -82.11 61.84
CA ALA A 128 -59.00 -82.23 61.01
C ALA A 128 -58.40 -80.87 60.59
N THR A 129 -59.23 -79.83 60.48
CA THR A 129 -58.81 -78.49 60.03
C THR A 129 -58.01 -77.72 61.09
N ARG A 130 -58.28 -77.93 62.39
CA ARG A 130 -57.52 -77.28 63.48
C ARG A 130 -56.12 -77.87 63.71
N VAL A 131 -55.90 -79.15 63.38
CA VAL A 131 -54.57 -79.79 63.47
C VAL A 131 -53.73 -79.47 62.23
N CYS A 132 -54.34 -79.38 61.05
CA CYS A 132 -53.63 -78.92 59.84
C CYS A 132 -53.17 -77.45 59.92
N LEU A 133 -53.97 -76.54 60.51
CA LEU A 133 -53.61 -75.12 60.63
C LEU A 133 -52.44 -74.85 61.60
N LEU A 134 -52.28 -75.67 62.65
CA LEU A 134 -51.14 -75.56 63.57
C LEU A 134 -49.87 -76.28 63.05
N ALA A 135 -50.03 -77.38 62.32
CA ALA A 135 -48.91 -78.13 61.73
C ALA A 135 -48.29 -77.45 60.49
N THR A 136 -49.05 -76.63 59.76
CA THR A 136 -48.52 -75.85 58.61
C THR A 136 -48.33 -74.37 58.92
N GLY A 137 -49.14 -73.78 59.82
CA GLY A 137 -49.08 -72.34 60.12
C GLY A 137 -47.79 -71.91 60.81
N VAL A 138 -47.25 -72.72 61.73
CA VAL A 138 -45.98 -72.42 62.43
C VAL A 138 -44.77 -72.48 61.48
N PRO A 139 -44.56 -73.52 60.66
CA PRO A 139 -43.45 -73.53 59.70
C PRO A 139 -43.60 -72.46 58.61
N VAL A 140 -44.81 -72.14 58.15
CA VAL A 140 -45.03 -71.06 57.16
C VAL A 140 -44.77 -69.68 57.76
N LEU A 141 -45.18 -69.40 59.00
CA LEU A 141 -44.85 -68.16 59.70
C LEU A 141 -43.36 -68.06 60.00
N LEU A 142 -42.70 -69.17 60.36
CA LEU A 142 -41.26 -69.20 60.59
C LEU A 142 -40.47 -68.95 59.30
N VAL A 143 -40.87 -69.57 58.18
CA VAL A 143 -40.30 -69.31 56.85
C VAL A 143 -40.56 -67.88 56.39
N ALA A 144 -41.75 -67.32 56.65
CA ALA A 144 -42.05 -65.92 56.34
C ALA A 144 -41.27 -64.93 57.21
N PHE A 145 -41.04 -65.25 58.49
CA PHE A 145 -40.25 -64.41 59.41
C PHE A 145 -38.76 -64.48 59.08
N VAL A 146 -38.24 -65.67 58.75
CA VAL A 146 -36.85 -65.85 58.27
C VAL A 146 -36.65 -65.20 56.91
N GLY A 147 -37.58 -65.38 55.98
CA GLY A 147 -37.55 -64.74 54.66
C GLY A 147 -37.68 -63.21 54.73
N GLY A 148 -38.58 -62.71 55.57
CA GLY A 148 -38.74 -61.27 55.83
C GLY A 148 -37.54 -60.66 56.56
N GLY A 149 -36.96 -61.39 57.53
CA GLY A 149 -35.74 -60.99 58.24
C GLY A 149 -34.51 -60.97 57.34
N LEU A 150 -34.35 -61.97 56.47
CA LEU A 150 -33.30 -62.02 55.46
C LEU A 150 -33.44 -60.88 54.46
N TRP A 151 -34.65 -60.63 53.95
CA TRP A 151 -34.94 -59.51 53.05
C TRP A 151 -34.64 -58.16 53.70
N TRP A 152 -35.05 -57.97 54.96
CA TRP A 152 -34.76 -56.76 55.72
C TRP A 152 -33.26 -56.58 55.96
N ARG A 153 -32.53 -57.66 56.28
CA ARG A 153 -31.08 -57.62 56.48
C ARG A 153 -30.33 -57.30 55.19
N LEU A 154 -30.76 -57.85 54.06
CA LEU A 154 -30.21 -57.56 52.73
C LEU A 154 -30.50 -56.12 52.29
N SER A 155 -31.61 -55.53 52.72
CA SER A 155 -31.90 -54.11 52.49
C SER A 155 -30.96 -53.15 53.25
N MET A 156 -30.28 -53.62 54.30
CA MET A 156 -29.29 -52.85 55.06
C MET A 156 -27.84 -53.03 54.56
N GLY A 157 -27.59 -53.92 53.61
CA GLY A 157 -26.26 -54.15 53.03
C GLY A 157 -25.97 -55.61 52.70
N PRO A 158 -24.91 -55.88 51.91
CA PRO A 158 -24.56 -57.21 51.44
C PRO A 158 -24.25 -58.17 52.60
N ILE A 159 -24.61 -59.44 52.42
CA ILE A 159 -24.30 -60.52 53.35
C ILE A 159 -23.23 -61.41 52.70
N PRO A 160 -22.05 -61.60 53.33
CA PRO A 160 -21.06 -62.56 52.83
C PRO A 160 -21.62 -63.98 52.88
N LEU A 161 -21.46 -64.70 51.77
CA LEU A 161 -21.93 -66.07 51.59
C LEU A 161 -20.74 -67.00 51.29
N ASP A 162 -19.64 -66.82 52.00
CA ASP A 162 -18.38 -67.51 51.70
C ASP A 162 -18.51 -69.05 51.71
N ILE A 163 -19.48 -69.59 52.46
CA ILE A 163 -19.80 -71.02 52.49
C ILE A 163 -20.25 -71.57 51.12
N ALA A 164 -20.85 -70.73 50.28
CA ALA A 164 -21.31 -71.10 48.95
C ALA A 164 -20.25 -70.87 47.86
N THR A 165 -19.13 -70.20 48.18
CA THR A 165 -18.06 -69.90 47.23
C THR A 165 -17.52 -71.16 46.52
N PRO A 166 -17.21 -72.28 47.20
CA PRO A 166 -16.71 -73.49 46.51
C PRO A 166 -17.75 -74.11 45.58
N TRP A 167 -19.02 -74.10 45.99
CA TRP A 167 -20.12 -74.62 45.20
C TRP A 167 -20.40 -73.74 43.95
N LEU A 168 -20.38 -72.41 44.11
CA LEU A 168 -20.47 -71.46 42.98
C LEU A 168 -19.29 -71.60 42.02
N THR A 169 -18.08 -71.74 42.56
CA THR A 169 -16.85 -71.90 41.75
C THR A 169 -16.93 -73.16 40.89
N ALA A 170 -17.38 -74.28 41.46
CA ALA A 170 -17.60 -75.52 40.74
C ALA A 170 -18.71 -75.40 39.68
N ALA A 171 -19.84 -74.75 40.01
CA ALA A 171 -20.95 -74.54 39.08
C ALA A 171 -20.59 -73.62 37.90
N ILE A 172 -19.75 -72.60 38.14
CA ILE A 172 -19.24 -71.71 37.08
C ILE A 172 -18.25 -72.48 36.20
N ALA A 173 -17.35 -73.29 36.79
CA ALA A 173 -16.40 -74.12 36.04
C ALA A 173 -17.10 -75.18 35.18
N GLU A 174 -18.19 -75.79 35.69
CA GLU A 174 -18.99 -76.79 34.96
C GLU A 174 -19.70 -76.16 33.75
N ASN A 175 -20.29 -74.96 33.92
CA ASN A 175 -20.94 -74.24 32.83
C ASN A 175 -19.95 -73.70 31.76
N LEU A 176 -18.71 -73.38 32.15
CA LEU A 176 -17.64 -73.01 31.22
C LEU A 176 -17.02 -74.22 30.50
N GLY A 177 -17.47 -75.43 30.84
CA GLY A 177 -16.87 -76.70 30.46
C GLY A 177 -15.58 -76.94 31.24
N ASN A 178 -15.34 -78.18 31.67
CA ASN A 178 -14.19 -78.62 32.52
C ASN A 178 -12.77 -78.32 31.97
N ARG A 179 -12.63 -77.50 30.92
CA ARG A 179 -11.39 -77.00 30.33
C ARG A 179 -10.80 -75.81 31.09
N TYR A 180 -11.58 -75.12 31.93
CA TYR A 180 -11.13 -73.95 32.66
C TYR A 180 -11.24 -74.14 34.18
N ALA A 181 -10.19 -73.76 34.90
CA ALA A 181 -10.21 -73.63 36.35
C ALA A 181 -10.64 -72.21 36.73
N VAL A 182 -11.60 -72.08 37.65
CA VAL A 182 -12.11 -70.79 38.10
C VAL A 182 -11.67 -70.55 39.53
N GLU A 183 -11.12 -69.38 39.82
CA GLU A 183 -10.81 -68.89 41.15
C GLU A 183 -11.72 -67.70 41.49
N VAL A 184 -12.23 -67.67 42.72
CA VAL A 184 -13.16 -66.65 43.21
C VAL A 184 -12.65 -66.13 44.55
N GLY A 185 -12.45 -64.82 44.67
CA GLY A 185 -11.97 -64.18 45.91
C GLY A 185 -13.03 -64.07 47.02
N GLY A 186 -14.32 -64.09 46.69
CA GLY A 186 -15.41 -64.14 47.68
C GLY A 186 -16.80 -64.01 47.05
N THR A 187 -17.84 -64.43 47.78
CA THR A 187 -19.24 -64.33 47.33
C THR A 187 -20.09 -63.58 48.34
N VAL A 188 -20.98 -62.73 47.85
CA VAL A 188 -21.93 -61.97 48.67
C VAL A 188 -23.32 -62.05 48.06
N ILE A 189 -24.35 -62.13 48.90
CA ILE A 189 -25.74 -61.91 48.47
C ILE A 189 -26.12 -60.48 48.79
N GLU A 190 -26.76 -59.82 47.82
CA GLU A 190 -27.36 -58.50 48.00
C GLU A 190 -28.62 -58.34 47.15
N LEU A 191 -29.30 -57.22 47.34
CA LEU A 191 -30.38 -56.79 46.45
C LEU A 191 -29.77 -55.95 45.34
N ASP A 192 -29.98 -56.36 44.08
CA ASP A 192 -29.57 -55.57 42.92
C ASP A 192 -30.33 -54.24 42.79
N GLU A 193 -30.03 -53.45 41.76
CA GLU A 193 -30.70 -52.17 41.48
C GLU A 193 -32.22 -52.29 41.31
N ASN A 194 -32.71 -53.47 40.93
CA ASN A 194 -34.13 -53.80 40.77
C ASN A 194 -34.74 -54.48 42.01
N ARG A 195 -34.03 -54.48 43.14
CA ARG A 195 -34.39 -55.16 44.39
C ARG A 195 -34.64 -56.66 44.22
N ARG A 196 -33.94 -57.32 43.30
CA ARG A 196 -33.93 -58.78 43.17
C ARG A 196 -32.74 -59.33 43.95
N MET A 197 -32.87 -60.54 44.49
CA MET A 197 -31.74 -61.22 45.13
C MET A 197 -30.72 -61.57 44.05
N ALA A 198 -29.52 -61.01 44.15
CA ALA A 198 -28.40 -61.30 43.27
C ALA A 198 -27.24 -61.85 44.09
N VAL A 199 -26.54 -62.84 43.52
CA VAL A 199 -25.27 -63.32 44.06
C VAL A 199 -24.17 -62.58 43.31
N ARG A 200 -23.37 -61.81 44.04
CA ARG A 200 -22.17 -61.18 43.48
C ARG A 200 -20.93 -61.99 43.86
N VAL A 201 -20.08 -62.17 42.86
CA VAL A 201 -18.81 -62.87 42.94
C VAL A 201 -17.70 -61.84 42.75
N ARG A 202 -16.72 -61.81 43.65
CA ARG A 202 -15.60 -60.86 43.61
C ARG A 202 -14.32 -61.55 43.17
N ASP A 203 -13.49 -60.81 42.44
CA ASP A 203 -12.16 -61.22 42.02
C ASP A 203 -12.18 -62.59 41.31
N VAL A 204 -12.95 -62.67 40.22
CA VAL A 204 -13.06 -63.89 39.41
C VAL A 204 -11.86 -63.97 38.48
N VAL A 205 -11.09 -65.03 38.61
CA VAL A 205 -9.94 -65.33 37.75
C VAL A 205 -10.18 -66.67 37.08
N VAL A 206 -10.30 -66.68 35.76
CA VAL A 206 -10.42 -67.91 34.97
C VAL A 206 -9.04 -68.26 34.44
N LYS A 207 -8.61 -69.50 34.70
CA LYS A 207 -7.37 -70.07 34.23
C LYS A 207 -7.65 -71.23 33.28
N ASP A 208 -6.85 -71.36 32.24
CA ASP A 208 -6.87 -72.52 31.34
C ASP A 208 -6.22 -73.75 32.01
N SER A 209 -6.34 -74.89 31.37
CA SER A 209 -5.68 -76.17 31.69
C SER A 209 -4.16 -76.07 31.93
N ASP A 210 -3.48 -75.07 31.35
CA ASP A 210 -2.05 -74.78 31.59
C ASP A 210 -1.79 -73.88 32.83
N GLY A 211 -2.83 -73.45 33.55
CA GLY A 211 -2.74 -72.52 34.69
C GLY A 211 -2.59 -71.04 34.29
N ALA A 212 -2.59 -70.72 32.99
CA ALA A 212 -2.54 -69.35 32.49
C ALA A 212 -3.89 -68.64 32.69
N VAL A 213 -3.86 -67.39 33.16
CA VAL A 213 -5.06 -66.55 33.32
C VAL A 213 -5.61 -66.16 31.95
N VAL A 214 -6.86 -66.53 31.65
CA VAL A 214 -7.55 -66.28 30.38
C VAL A 214 -8.66 -65.24 30.47
N ALA A 215 -9.17 -64.99 31.68
CA ALA A 215 -10.11 -63.91 31.96
C ALA A 215 -10.01 -63.46 33.42
N THR A 216 -10.09 -62.15 33.65
CA THR A 216 -10.20 -61.58 34.99
C THR A 216 -11.37 -60.60 35.04
N ALA A 217 -12.26 -60.77 36.01
CA ALA A 217 -13.34 -59.82 36.28
C ALA A 217 -13.27 -59.39 37.75
N PRO A 218 -13.13 -58.08 38.05
CA PRO A 218 -13.13 -57.59 39.43
C PRO A 218 -14.40 -57.99 40.19
N LYS A 219 -15.54 -58.01 39.47
CA LYS A 219 -16.86 -58.34 39.99
C LYS A 219 -17.69 -59.02 38.90
N ALA A 220 -18.49 -60.01 39.28
CA ALA A 220 -19.52 -60.61 38.44
C ALA A 220 -20.83 -60.73 39.23
N GLU A 221 -21.97 -60.48 38.61
CA GLU A 221 -23.31 -60.57 39.20
C GLU A 221 -24.08 -61.66 38.47
N ALA A 222 -24.69 -62.58 39.23
CA ALA A 222 -25.63 -63.57 38.70
C ALA A 222 -26.99 -63.37 39.38
N GLY A 223 -28.02 -63.14 38.56
CA GLY A 223 -29.41 -63.00 39.01
C GLY A 223 -30.13 -64.35 39.06
N PHE A 224 -30.90 -64.58 40.12
CA PHE A 224 -31.68 -65.81 40.31
C PHE A 224 -33.13 -65.51 40.68
N THR A 225 -34.08 -66.30 40.17
CA THR A 225 -35.47 -66.27 40.64
C THR A 225 -35.64 -67.01 41.97
N ALA A 226 -36.52 -66.51 42.83
CA ALA A 226 -36.83 -67.17 44.12
C ALA A 226 -37.35 -68.62 43.96
N GLY A 227 -38.05 -68.93 42.86
CA GLY A 227 -38.55 -70.27 42.57
C GLY A 227 -37.44 -71.30 42.31
N THR A 228 -36.34 -70.91 41.63
CA THR A 228 -35.22 -71.83 41.35
C THR A 228 -34.35 -72.06 42.59
N LEU A 229 -34.19 -71.03 43.44
CA LEU A 229 -33.49 -71.15 44.73
C LEU A 229 -34.23 -72.10 45.70
N LEU A 230 -35.57 -72.01 45.78
CA LEU A 230 -36.38 -72.87 46.64
C LEU A 230 -36.43 -74.34 46.19
N SER A 231 -36.19 -74.61 44.89
CA SER A 231 -36.18 -75.95 44.32
C SER A 231 -34.88 -76.75 44.56
N GLY A 232 -33.88 -76.14 45.20
CA GLY A 232 -32.57 -76.76 45.45
C GLY A 232 -31.65 -76.87 44.22
N ARG A 233 -32.06 -76.32 43.07
CA ARG A 233 -31.28 -76.27 41.81
C ARG A 233 -31.24 -74.84 41.26
N PRO A 234 -30.43 -73.94 41.84
CA PRO A 234 -30.26 -72.59 41.33
C PRO A 234 -29.75 -72.58 39.88
N ARG A 235 -30.45 -71.87 39.00
CA ARG A 235 -30.03 -71.55 37.63
C ARG A 235 -30.02 -70.04 37.45
N ALA A 236 -28.96 -69.52 36.84
CA ALA A 236 -28.81 -68.09 36.58
C ALA A 236 -29.73 -67.67 35.44
N GLU A 237 -30.51 -66.61 35.66
CA GLU A 237 -31.38 -66.00 34.64
C GLU A 237 -30.68 -64.82 33.95
N SER A 238 -29.76 -64.15 34.66
CA SER A 238 -28.92 -63.08 34.14
C SER A 238 -27.47 -63.19 34.62
N ILE A 239 -26.52 -62.84 33.75
CA ILE A 239 -25.08 -62.77 34.08
C ILE A 239 -24.53 -61.41 33.65
N ASN A 240 -23.99 -60.64 34.59
CA ASN A 240 -23.40 -59.33 34.35
C ASN A 240 -21.97 -59.24 34.88
N LEU A 241 -21.00 -58.94 34.01
CA LEU A 241 -19.62 -58.66 34.41
C LEU A 241 -19.47 -57.18 34.76
N VAL A 242 -18.85 -56.83 35.88
CA VAL A 242 -18.72 -55.43 36.32
C VAL A 242 -17.24 -55.05 36.40
N GLY A 243 -16.85 -54.01 35.65
CA GLY A 243 -15.46 -53.53 35.60
C GLY A 243 -14.49 -54.45 34.87
N ALA A 244 -14.98 -55.40 34.06
CA ALA A 244 -14.11 -56.28 33.28
C ALA A 244 -13.46 -55.52 32.13
N GLU A 245 -12.23 -55.89 31.80
CA GLU A 245 -11.49 -55.38 30.64
C GLU A 245 -11.61 -56.40 29.50
N ILE A 246 -12.17 -55.98 28.37
CA ILE A 246 -12.25 -56.74 27.14
C ILE A 246 -11.31 -56.09 26.14
N ALA A 247 -10.40 -56.87 25.55
CA ALA A 247 -9.60 -56.42 24.43
C ALA A 247 -10.04 -57.12 23.14
N LEU A 248 -10.26 -56.35 22.09
CA LEU A 248 -10.53 -56.82 20.74
C LEU A 248 -9.29 -56.55 19.90
N ARG A 249 -8.68 -57.60 19.35
CA ARG A 249 -7.64 -57.45 18.33
C ARG A 249 -8.22 -57.71 16.96
N VAL A 250 -8.03 -56.77 16.05
CA VAL A 250 -8.30 -56.99 14.63
C VAL A 250 -6.98 -57.42 13.99
N GLU A 251 -6.93 -58.66 13.54
CA GLU A 251 -5.76 -59.27 12.91
C GLU A 251 -5.57 -58.74 11.48
N THR A 252 -4.40 -58.98 10.91
CA THR A 252 -4.06 -58.53 9.55
C THR A 252 -4.96 -59.12 8.46
N ASP A 253 -5.54 -60.30 8.69
CA ASP A 253 -6.49 -60.99 7.81
C ASP A 253 -7.96 -60.59 8.05
N GLY A 254 -8.20 -59.61 8.93
CA GLY A 254 -9.55 -59.12 9.26
C GLY A 254 -10.30 -59.97 10.29
N LYS A 255 -9.72 -61.05 10.82
CA LYS A 255 -10.31 -61.78 11.94
C LYS A 255 -10.32 -60.90 13.19
N VAL A 256 -11.40 -60.99 13.96
CA VAL A 256 -11.50 -60.34 15.26
C VAL A 256 -11.28 -61.39 16.34
N THR A 257 -10.22 -61.17 17.11
CA THR A 257 -9.83 -62.01 18.24
C THR A 257 -10.21 -61.29 19.53
N VAL A 258 -10.99 -61.94 20.38
CA VAL A 258 -11.44 -61.38 21.66
C VAL A 258 -10.56 -61.92 22.79
N PHE A 259 -10.16 -61.02 23.69
CA PHE A 259 -9.41 -61.29 24.91
C PHE A 259 -10.19 -60.70 26.09
N ALA A 260 -10.15 -61.33 27.26
CA ALA A 260 -10.63 -60.74 28.50
C ALA A 260 -9.46 -60.65 29.47
N GLY A 261 -9.08 -59.45 29.90
CA GLY A 261 -7.93 -59.22 30.78
C GLY A 261 -6.59 -59.00 30.07
N ALA A 262 -5.54 -58.85 30.88
CA ALA A 262 -4.30 -58.16 30.51
C ALA A 262 -3.29 -58.93 29.63
N ASP A 263 -3.54 -60.17 29.16
CA ASP A 263 -2.53 -60.91 28.37
C ASP A 263 -2.99 -62.00 27.36
N LYS A 264 -2.16 -62.11 26.31
CA LYS A 264 -1.94 -62.97 25.11
C LYS A 264 -2.82 -64.18 24.69
N ARG A 265 -3.79 -64.71 25.45
CA ARG A 265 -4.56 -65.91 25.01
C ARG A 265 -6.02 -65.58 24.61
N PRO A 266 -6.47 -65.96 23.41
CA PRO A 266 -7.81 -65.60 22.93
C PRO A 266 -8.90 -66.49 23.54
N ILE A 267 -10.01 -65.88 23.95
CA ILE A 267 -11.21 -66.60 24.46
C ILE A 267 -12.23 -66.88 23.36
N ALA A 268 -12.19 -66.11 22.26
CA ALA A 268 -12.99 -66.38 21.07
C ALA A 268 -12.29 -65.81 19.83
N THR A 269 -12.32 -66.56 18.73
CA THR A 269 -11.88 -66.10 17.40
C THR A 269 -13.04 -66.33 16.45
N SER A 270 -13.65 -65.27 15.95
CA SER A 270 -14.84 -65.38 15.09
C SER A 270 -14.47 -65.17 13.61
N PRO A 271 -14.96 -66.04 12.69
CA PRO A 271 -14.92 -65.75 11.26
C PRO A 271 -15.97 -64.70 10.84
N VAL A 272 -16.99 -64.40 11.67
CA VAL A 272 -18.20 -63.65 11.28
C VAL A 272 -18.04 -62.13 11.36
N LEU A 273 -17.08 -61.61 12.14
CA LEU A 273 -16.85 -60.16 12.24
C LEU A 273 -15.89 -59.60 11.16
N ALA A 274 -15.26 -60.47 10.37
CA ALA A 274 -14.45 -60.09 9.22
C ALA A 274 -15.27 -59.45 8.08
N ALA A 275 -16.59 -59.66 8.06
CA ALA A 275 -17.50 -59.13 7.04
C ALA A 275 -17.93 -57.66 7.26
N ALA A 276 -17.75 -57.11 8.47
CA ALA A 276 -18.12 -55.73 8.79
C ALA A 276 -17.01 -54.71 8.49
N GLY A 277 -15.78 -55.18 8.24
CA GLY A 277 -14.68 -54.38 7.76
C GLY A 277 -14.38 -54.76 6.32
N SER A 278 -14.70 -53.89 5.36
CA SER A 278 -14.20 -54.01 4.00
C SER A 278 -12.69 -54.30 4.02
N THR A 279 -12.30 -55.37 3.33
CA THR A 279 -10.90 -55.71 3.07
C THR A 279 -10.20 -54.51 2.42
N PRO A 280 -9.08 -54.00 2.96
CA PRO A 280 -8.16 -53.21 2.17
C PRO A 280 -7.53 -54.16 1.16
N VAL A 281 -7.85 -54.01 -0.12
CA VAL A 281 -7.15 -54.72 -1.20
C VAL A 281 -5.69 -54.27 -1.17
N PRO A 282 -4.69 -55.18 -1.13
CA PRO A 282 -3.29 -54.79 -1.20
C PRO A 282 -3.01 -54.13 -2.57
N LEU A 283 -2.50 -52.90 -2.52
CA LEU A 283 -1.93 -52.21 -3.67
C LEU A 283 -0.62 -52.87 -4.08
N LYS A 284 -0.68 -53.85 -4.98
CA LYS A 284 0.44 -54.17 -5.86
C LYS A 284 -0.07 -54.51 -7.26
N THR A 285 0.25 -53.62 -8.19
CA THR A 285 -0.09 -53.67 -9.60
C THR A 285 0.89 -54.55 -10.36
N GLU A 286 0.39 -55.59 -11.01
CA GLU A 286 0.83 -56.02 -12.35
C GLU A 286 -0.42 -56.43 -13.13
N PRO A 287 -0.60 -55.99 -14.39
CA PRO A 287 -1.78 -56.31 -15.17
C PRO A 287 -1.58 -57.65 -15.89
N VAL A 288 -2.41 -58.64 -15.59
CA VAL A 288 -2.68 -59.76 -16.50
C VAL A 288 -4.15 -59.67 -16.90
N PRO A 289 -4.47 -59.63 -18.21
CA PRO A 289 -5.85 -59.68 -18.66
C PRO A 289 -6.26 -61.15 -18.78
N ASP A 290 -7.23 -61.58 -17.97
CA ASP A 290 -8.08 -62.70 -18.37
C ASP A 290 -9.53 -62.42 -18.01
N ALA A 291 -10.37 -62.59 -19.04
CA ALA A 291 -11.81 -62.45 -19.01
C ALA A 291 -12.45 -63.69 -18.36
N ASN A 292 -13.64 -63.46 -17.79
CA ASN A 292 -14.56 -64.42 -17.14
C ASN A 292 -14.32 -64.67 -15.63
N GLY A 293 -14.77 -63.72 -14.83
CA GLY A 293 -15.13 -63.94 -13.42
C GLY A 293 -16.36 -63.09 -13.10
N ALA A 294 -17.55 -63.69 -13.16
CA ALA A 294 -18.80 -63.02 -12.87
C ALA A 294 -18.97 -62.77 -11.36
N SER A 295 -19.19 -61.50 -11.00
CA SER A 295 -20.03 -61.05 -9.88
C SER A 295 -19.94 -61.82 -8.55
N GLU A 296 -18.84 -61.65 -7.80
CA GLU A 296 -18.74 -62.17 -6.42
C GLU A 296 -18.99 -61.14 -5.28
N PRO A 297 -18.72 -59.81 -5.38
CA PRO A 297 -18.76 -58.94 -4.19
C PRO A 297 -20.19 -58.57 -3.71
N ALA A 298 -21.19 -58.56 -4.59
CA ALA A 298 -22.58 -58.27 -4.20
C ALA A 298 -23.29 -59.47 -3.56
N ARG A 299 -22.96 -60.69 -4.02
CA ARG A 299 -23.41 -61.93 -3.38
C ARG A 299 -22.82 -62.07 -1.98
N SER A 300 -21.54 -61.76 -1.79
CA SER A 300 -20.90 -61.89 -0.48
C SER A 300 -21.53 -60.99 0.59
N ALA A 301 -21.93 -59.75 0.27
CA ALA A 301 -22.55 -58.86 1.26
C ALA A 301 -23.96 -59.31 1.69
N ALA A 302 -24.78 -59.75 0.72
CA ALA A 302 -26.12 -60.29 0.98
C ALA A 302 -26.05 -61.65 1.71
N GLU A 303 -25.12 -62.52 1.32
CA GLU A 303 -24.84 -63.79 1.99
C GLU A 303 -24.34 -63.55 3.42
N ASN A 304 -23.42 -62.60 3.65
CA ASN A 304 -22.92 -62.26 4.98
C ASN A 304 -24.00 -61.66 5.90
N PHE A 305 -24.87 -60.79 5.37
CA PHE A 305 -25.99 -60.25 6.14
C PHE A 305 -27.03 -61.33 6.45
N SER A 306 -27.33 -62.20 5.50
CA SER A 306 -28.22 -63.35 5.71
C SER A 306 -27.64 -64.35 6.73
N ALA A 307 -26.32 -64.57 6.72
CA ALA A 307 -25.62 -65.41 7.69
C ALA A 307 -25.62 -64.80 9.09
N LEU A 308 -25.46 -63.48 9.21
CA LEU A 308 -25.61 -62.76 10.47
C LEU A 308 -27.04 -62.86 11.01
N LEU A 309 -28.06 -62.71 10.15
CA LEU A 309 -29.45 -62.89 10.54
C LEU A 309 -29.76 -64.35 10.94
N ALA A 310 -29.20 -65.34 10.24
CA ALA A 310 -29.33 -66.75 10.60
C ALA A 310 -28.64 -67.07 11.93
N TRP A 311 -27.50 -66.44 12.23
CA TRP A 311 -26.85 -66.53 13.54
C TRP A 311 -27.71 -65.89 14.64
N VAL A 312 -28.28 -64.71 14.40
CA VAL A 312 -29.24 -64.07 15.33
C VAL A 312 -30.46 -64.96 15.57
N ASP A 313 -31.00 -65.61 14.53
CA ASP A 313 -32.10 -66.58 14.66
C ASP A 313 -31.68 -67.81 15.49
N SER A 314 -30.43 -68.26 15.34
CA SER A 314 -29.90 -69.36 16.17
C SER A 314 -29.84 -68.97 17.65
N LEU A 315 -29.38 -67.75 17.98
CA LEU A 315 -29.38 -67.22 19.34
C LEU A 315 -30.81 -66.98 19.86
N GLY A 316 -31.71 -66.53 19.00
CA GLY A 316 -33.13 -66.31 19.28
C GLY A 316 -33.96 -67.60 19.45
N ARG A 317 -33.46 -68.76 19.00
CA ARG A 317 -34.08 -70.08 19.18
C ARG A 317 -33.42 -70.93 20.27
N LEU A 318 -32.10 -70.91 20.39
CA LEU A 318 -31.35 -71.81 21.28
C LEU A 318 -31.19 -71.27 22.71
N GLY A 319 -31.38 -69.97 22.95
CA GLY A 319 -31.08 -69.34 24.25
C GLY A 319 -29.65 -68.80 24.25
N LEU A 320 -29.35 -67.82 25.12
CA LEU A 320 -28.02 -67.17 25.14
C LEU A 320 -26.89 -68.13 25.57
N ASP A 321 -27.25 -69.24 26.21
CA ASP A 321 -26.41 -70.33 26.69
C ASP A 321 -26.92 -71.74 26.31
N GLY A 322 -28.00 -71.85 25.51
CA GLY A 322 -28.69 -73.12 25.29
C GLY A 322 -29.85 -73.43 26.26
N GLY A 323 -30.17 -72.54 27.21
CA GLY A 323 -31.12 -72.78 28.31
C GLY A 323 -31.99 -71.56 28.71
N ASP A 324 -32.08 -71.30 30.02
CA ASP A 324 -33.00 -70.31 30.64
C ASP A 324 -32.42 -68.88 30.72
N LEU A 325 -31.19 -68.64 30.22
CA LEU A 325 -30.51 -67.35 30.33
C LEU A 325 -31.17 -66.30 29.43
N THR A 326 -31.71 -65.25 30.04
CA THR A 326 -32.45 -64.18 29.34
C THR A 326 -31.66 -62.88 29.20
N GLU A 327 -30.59 -62.70 29.98
CA GLU A 327 -29.74 -61.50 29.95
C GLU A 327 -28.24 -61.83 30.14
N VAL A 328 -27.40 -61.27 29.27
CA VAL A 328 -25.93 -61.26 29.40
C VAL A 328 -25.42 -59.85 29.23
N GLY A 329 -24.57 -59.36 30.14
CA GLY A 329 -24.06 -57.99 30.05
C GLY A 329 -22.70 -57.72 30.68
N LEU A 330 -22.18 -56.53 30.38
CA LEU A 330 -20.99 -55.87 30.91
C LEU A 330 -21.43 -54.51 31.46
N LYS A 331 -21.10 -54.20 32.71
CA LYS A 331 -21.36 -52.90 33.36
C LYS A 331 -20.04 -52.22 33.69
N SER A 332 -19.91 -50.95 33.30
CA SER A 332 -18.73 -50.12 33.59
C SER A 332 -17.40 -50.79 33.20
N GLY A 333 -17.39 -51.52 32.08
CA GLY A 333 -16.19 -52.22 31.58
C GLY A 333 -15.28 -51.32 30.75
N ASN A 334 -14.07 -51.81 30.49
CA ASN A 334 -13.12 -51.18 29.58
C ASN A 334 -13.02 -52.01 28.31
N LEU A 335 -13.16 -51.38 27.14
CA LEU A 335 -12.97 -52.00 25.84
C LEU A 335 -11.71 -51.44 25.20
N VAL A 336 -10.71 -52.29 24.98
CA VAL A 336 -9.49 -51.95 24.25
C VAL A 336 -9.61 -52.53 22.85
N VAL A 337 -9.45 -51.73 21.80
CA VAL A 337 -9.44 -52.18 20.41
C VAL A 337 -8.04 -51.98 19.84
N ASP A 338 -7.37 -53.07 19.50
CA ASP A 338 -6.03 -53.13 18.91
C ASP A 338 -6.15 -53.54 17.44
N ASP A 339 -6.01 -52.59 16.50
CA ASP A 339 -6.08 -52.89 15.07
C ASP A 339 -4.66 -53.02 14.48
N GLN A 340 -4.20 -54.26 14.31
CA GLN A 340 -2.86 -54.55 13.79
C GLN A 340 -2.66 -54.16 12.33
N ARG A 341 -3.73 -53.92 11.57
CA ARG A 341 -3.64 -53.43 10.18
C ARG A 341 -3.24 -51.95 10.13
N SER A 342 -3.58 -51.19 11.18
CA SER A 342 -3.30 -49.75 11.27
C SER A 342 -2.20 -49.42 12.27
N GLY A 343 -1.85 -50.37 13.17
CA GLY A 343 -0.93 -50.14 14.28
C GLY A 343 -1.52 -49.23 15.37
N ARG A 344 -2.83 -48.98 15.37
CA ARG A 344 -3.51 -48.08 16.32
C ARG A 344 -4.23 -48.89 17.39
N GLN A 345 -4.13 -48.39 18.62
CA GLN A 345 -4.82 -48.92 19.78
C GLN A 345 -5.77 -47.86 20.34
N SER A 346 -7.05 -48.21 20.50
CA SER A 346 -8.10 -47.35 21.03
C SER A 346 -8.62 -47.93 22.35
N ARG A 347 -8.83 -47.09 23.37
CA ARG A 347 -9.40 -47.49 24.65
C ARG A 347 -10.72 -46.77 24.88
N PHE A 348 -11.76 -47.51 25.21
CA PHE A 348 -13.07 -47.00 25.61
C PHE A 348 -13.34 -47.42 27.06
N GLU A 349 -13.65 -46.45 27.91
CA GLU A 349 -13.89 -46.67 29.33
C GLU A 349 -15.39 -46.53 29.65
N ASN A 350 -15.81 -47.09 30.79
CA ASN A 350 -17.20 -47.03 31.27
C ASN A 350 -18.23 -47.57 30.26
N ILE A 351 -17.85 -48.61 29.49
CA ILE A 351 -18.73 -49.26 28.53
C ILE A 351 -19.74 -50.14 29.24
N HIS A 352 -21.01 -49.99 28.83
CA HIS A 352 -22.11 -50.84 29.20
C HIS A 352 -22.59 -51.59 27.96
N LEU A 353 -22.62 -52.91 28.03
CA LEU A 353 -23.18 -53.78 27.00
C LEU A 353 -24.22 -54.69 27.67
N SER A 354 -25.41 -54.81 27.14
CA SER A 354 -26.40 -55.78 27.60
C SER A 354 -27.12 -56.40 26.41
N MET A 355 -27.28 -57.71 26.45
CA MET A 355 -28.04 -58.49 25.48
C MET A 355 -29.16 -59.18 26.22
N THR A 356 -30.39 -58.87 25.84
CA THR A 356 -31.61 -59.32 26.51
C THR A 356 -32.52 -60.02 25.51
N ARG A 357 -33.27 -61.02 26.00
CA ARG A 357 -34.38 -61.66 25.29
C ARG A 357 -35.70 -61.38 26.01
N PRO A 358 -36.41 -60.30 25.67
CA PRO A 358 -37.65 -59.91 26.36
C PRO A 358 -38.81 -60.90 26.12
N GLN A 359 -38.86 -61.51 24.93
CA GLN A 359 -39.87 -62.49 24.50
C GLN A 359 -39.21 -63.56 23.60
N PRO A 360 -39.77 -64.77 23.50
CA PRO A 360 -39.31 -65.76 22.51
C PRO A 360 -39.34 -65.18 21.08
N GLY A 361 -38.22 -65.26 20.36
CA GLY A 361 -38.08 -64.70 19.00
C GLY A 361 -37.79 -63.20 18.91
N GLU A 362 -37.53 -62.53 20.04
CA GLU A 362 -37.07 -61.14 20.13
C GLU A 362 -35.70 -61.05 20.82
N LEU A 363 -34.71 -60.45 20.15
CA LEU A 363 -33.36 -60.19 20.68
C LEU A 363 -33.13 -58.68 20.74
N SER A 364 -32.69 -58.16 21.88
CA SER A 364 -32.36 -56.74 22.07
C SER A 364 -30.97 -56.57 22.66
N VAL A 365 -30.09 -55.84 21.95
CA VAL A 365 -28.72 -55.53 22.33
C VAL A 365 -28.62 -54.03 22.61
N THR A 366 -28.09 -53.65 23.77
CA THR A 366 -27.80 -52.27 24.16
C THR A 366 -26.30 -52.13 24.38
N LEU A 367 -25.65 -51.18 23.70
CA LEU A 367 -24.25 -50.83 23.85
C LEU A 367 -24.15 -49.33 24.12
N GLY A 368 -23.42 -48.90 25.14
CA GLY A 368 -23.27 -47.49 25.44
C GLY A 368 -22.09 -47.18 26.34
N SER A 369 -21.81 -45.89 26.54
CA SER A 369 -20.91 -45.40 27.57
C SER A 369 -21.68 -44.56 28.58
N GLN A 370 -21.37 -44.76 29.86
CA GLN A 370 -21.90 -43.94 30.97
C GLN A 370 -20.93 -42.82 31.37
N ASP A 371 -20.01 -42.42 30.47
CA ASP A 371 -19.14 -41.28 30.69
C ASP A 371 -19.94 -40.03 31.09
N PRO A 372 -19.64 -39.37 32.24
CA PRO A 372 -20.38 -38.20 32.71
C PRO A 372 -20.34 -37.01 31.74
N GLU A 373 -19.27 -36.88 30.95
CA GLU A 373 -19.10 -35.78 30.00
C GLU A 373 -19.72 -36.11 28.63
N ARG A 374 -19.72 -37.38 28.21
CA ARG A 374 -20.17 -37.80 26.86
C ARG A 374 -20.96 -39.13 26.87
N PRO A 375 -22.16 -39.17 27.49
CA PRO A 375 -22.96 -40.38 27.50
C PRO A 375 -23.55 -40.66 26.11
N TRP A 376 -23.38 -41.89 25.62
CA TRP A 376 -23.96 -42.36 24.36
C TRP A 376 -24.51 -43.78 24.51
N VAL A 377 -25.53 -44.10 23.70
CA VAL A 377 -26.14 -45.45 23.72
C VAL A 377 -26.65 -45.82 22.33
N VAL A 378 -26.52 -47.11 21.99
CA VAL A 378 -26.99 -47.76 20.79
C VAL A 378 -27.81 -48.98 21.21
N VAL A 379 -29.08 -49.04 20.80
CA VAL A 379 -30.01 -50.13 21.06
C VAL A 379 -30.38 -50.76 19.73
N GLY A 380 -30.08 -52.02 19.51
CA GLY A 380 -30.52 -52.81 18.36
C GLY A 380 -31.47 -53.91 18.81
N ALA A 381 -32.67 -54.00 18.23
CA ALA A 381 -33.64 -55.04 18.51
C ALA A 381 -34.14 -55.68 17.22
N VAL A 382 -34.27 -57.01 17.23
CA VAL A 382 -34.81 -57.79 16.12
C VAL A 382 -35.93 -58.67 16.65
N LYS A 383 -37.08 -58.64 15.98
CA LYS A 383 -38.25 -59.46 16.31
C LYS A 383 -38.74 -60.19 15.07
N THR A 384 -38.86 -61.51 15.16
CA THR A 384 -39.45 -62.32 14.09
C THR A 384 -40.98 -62.17 14.12
N THR A 385 -41.59 -61.85 12.98
CA THR A 385 -43.04 -61.72 12.85
C THR A 385 -43.69 -63.09 12.56
N PRO A 386 -45.00 -63.27 12.81
CA PRO A 386 -45.70 -64.50 12.46
C PRO A 386 -45.67 -64.84 10.96
N GLN A 387 -45.45 -63.86 10.07
CA GLN A 387 -45.35 -64.06 8.62
C GLN A 387 -43.92 -64.44 8.16
N GLY A 388 -42.96 -64.58 9.08
CA GLY A 388 -41.57 -64.90 8.75
C GLY A 388 -40.71 -63.69 8.35
N SER A 389 -41.27 -62.48 8.32
CA SER A 389 -40.50 -61.24 8.18
C SER A 389 -39.82 -60.88 9.51
N ARG A 390 -38.77 -60.05 9.46
CA ARG A 390 -38.01 -59.61 10.63
C ARG A 390 -38.21 -58.11 10.83
N ALA A 391 -38.80 -57.72 11.95
CA ALA A 391 -38.88 -56.33 12.37
C ALA A 391 -37.58 -55.94 13.09
N VAL A 392 -36.78 -55.08 12.46
CA VAL A 392 -35.52 -54.57 12.98
C VAL A 392 -35.71 -53.15 13.47
N ARG A 393 -35.21 -52.84 14.67
CA ARG A 393 -35.18 -51.50 15.25
C ARG A 393 -33.77 -51.19 15.72
N VAL A 394 -33.23 -50.06 15.28
CA VAL A 394 -31.95 -49.54 15.78
C VAL A 394 -32.19 -48.12 16.30
N GLU A 395 -31.70 -47.80 17.49
CA GLU A 395 -31.73 -46.46 18.07
C GLU A 395 -30.34 -46.11 18.60
N ALA A 396 -29.74 -45.04 18.09
CA ALA A 396 -28.49 -44.48 18.56
C ALA A 396 -28.75 -43.09 19.14
N ARG A 397 -28.14 -42.76 20.28
CA ARG A 397 -28.26 -41.46 20.94
C ARG A 397 -26.87 -40.91 21.24
N LYS A 398 -26.58 -39.71 20.71
CA LYS A 398 -25.36 -38.93 20.93
C LYS A 398 -24.05 -39.69 20.68
N VAL A 399 -24.02 -40.61 19.71
CA VAL A 399 -22.79 -41.31 19.30
C VAL A 399 -21.84 -40.33 18.64
N SER A 400 -20.58 -40.31 19.07
CA SER A 400 -19.55 -39.40 18.55
C SER A 400 -19.23 -39.72 17.08
N ALA A 401 -19.33 -38.71 16.21
CA ALA A 401 -18.90 -38.83 14.81
C ALA A 401 -17.41 -39.20 14.70
N ARG A 402 -16.57 -38.67 15.59
CA ARG A 402 -15.15 -39.05 15.70
C ARG A 402 -14.99 -40.55 15.91
N ASP A 403 -15.75 -41.12 16.84
CA ASP A 403 -15.61 -42.51 17.23
C ASP A 403 -16.09 -43.43 16.09
N ILE A 404 -17.13 -42.99 15.37
CA ILE A 404 -17.60 -43.65 14.14
C ILE A 404 -16.55 -43.59 13.03
N LEU A 405 -15.96 -42.42 12.76
CA LEU A 405 -14.91 -42.26 11.75
C LEU A 405 -13.68 -43.10 12.09
N MET A 406 -13.29 -43.13 13.37
CA MET A 406 -12.20 -43.96 13.87
C MET A 406 -12.52 -45.46 13.70
N ALA A 407 -13.74 -45.90 14.06
CA ALA A 407 -14.18 -47.28 13.89
C ALA A 407 -14.25 -47.72 12.43
N MET A 408 -14.63 -46.80 11.52
CA MET A 408 -14.68 -47.04 10.07
C MET A 408 -13.34 -46.81 9.36
N ARG A 409 -12.29 -46.35 10.06
CA ARG A 409 -10.98 -46.00 9.49
C ARG A 409 -11.04 -44.88 8.45
N LEU A 410 -11.89 -43.89 8.68
CA LEU A 410 -12.11 -42.72 7.83
C LEU A 410 -11.64 -41.42 8.49
N ASP A 411 -10.75 -41.51 9.49
CA ASP A 411 -10.28 -40.36 10.27
C ASP A 411 -8.95 -39.75 9.75
N GLU A 412 -8.37 -40.29 8.67
CA GLU A 412 -7.20 -39.68 8.02
C GLU A 412 -7.55 -38.32 7.40
N GLY A 413 -7.01 -37.26 7.99
CA GLY A 413 -7.16 -35.89 7.49
C GLY A 413 -8.51 -35.24 7.78
N VAL A 414 -9.40 -35.88 8.55
CA VAL A 414 -10.70 -35.31 8.92
C VAL A 414 -10.93 -35.43 10.43
N GLU A 415 -11.21 -34.31 11.08
CA GLU A 415 -11.62 -34.21 12.48
C GLU A 415 -13.10 -33.80 12.55
N SER A 416 -13.88 -34.47 13.40
CA SER A 416 -15.29 -34.15 13.62
C SER A 416 -15.71 -34.50 15.04
N ASP A 417 -16.42 -33.60 15.74
CA ASP A 417 -16.94 -33.84 17.10
C ASP A 417 -18.47 -33.89 17.18
N LEU A 418 -19.15 -33.96 16.03
CA LEU A 418 -20.60 -33.97 15.94
C LEU A 418 -21.25 -35.14 16.72
N PRO A 419 -22.21 -34.89 17.63
CA PRO A 419 -22.99 -35.94 18.27
C PRO A 419 -24.11 -36.41 17.35
N ILE A 420 -24.09 -37.70 16.99
CA ILE A 420 -25.04 -38.34 16.08
C ILE A 420 -26.10 -39.12 16.88
N SER A 421 -27.37 -38.82 16.65
CA SER A 421 -28.50 -39.61 17.12
C SER A 421 -29.29 -40.13 15.93
N ALA A 422 -29.60 -41.41 15.89
CA ALA A 422 -30.30 -42.04 14.78
C ALA A 422 -31.38 -43.00 15.27
N SER A 423 -32.43 -43.17 14.50
CA SER A 423 -33.41 -44.24 14.68
C SER A 423 -33.71 -44.87 13.34
N LEU A 424 -33.79 -46.19 13.29
CA LEU A 424 -34.11 -46.98 12.11
C LEU A 424 -35.14 -48.04 12.49
N ARG A 425 -36.15 -48.21 11.66
CA ARG A 425 -37.13 -49.31 11.73
C ARG A 425 -37.22 -49.92 10.34
N ALA A 426 -37.02 -51.22 10.23
CA ALA A 426 -37.11 -51.92 8.96
C ALA A 426 -37.89 -53.23 9.13
N GLU A 427 -38.64 -53.60 8.10
CA GLU A 427 -39.20 -54.93 7.94
C GLU A 427 -38.43 -55.64 6.82
N ILE A 428 -37.81 -56.75 7.15
CA ILE A 428 -36.98 -57.52 6.23
C ILE A 428 -37.72 -58.82 5.90
N ALA A 429 -37.94 -59.08 4.62
CA ALA A 429 -38.55 -60.31 4.14
C ALA A 429 -37.62 -61.52 4.37
N PRO A 430 -38.13 -62.77 4.29
CA PRO A 430 -37.33 -63.96 4.50
C PRO A 430 -36.10 -64.08 3.57
N ASP A 431 -36.17 -63.49 2.37
CA ASP A 431 -35.10 -63.43 1.37
C ASP A 431 -34.03 -62.37 1.67
N GLY A 432 -34.16 -61.63 2.77
CA GLY A 432 -33.23 -60.59 3.17
C GLY A 432 -33.50 -59.21 2.55
N THR A 433 -34.52 -59.09 1.69
CA THR A 433 -34.89 -57.79 1.10
C THR A 433 -35.73 -56.96 2.07
N PRO A 434 -35.47 -55.64 2.23
CA PRO A 434 -36.32 -54.79 3.04
C PRO A 434 -37.63 -54.53 2.30
N SER A 435 -38.78 -54.89 2.88
CA SER A 435 -40.10 -54.54 2.34
C SER A 435 -40.45 -53.08 2.65
N PHE A 436 -40.07 -52.62 3.84
CA PHE A 436 -40.24 -51.26 4.33
C PHE A 436 -39.06 -50.88 5.20
N ALA A 437 -38.57 -49.64 5.08
CA ALA A 437 -37.63 -49.07 6.05
C ALA A 437 -37.93 -47.59 6.29
N SER A 438 -37.89 -47.17 7.55
CA SER A 438 -38.01 -45.77 7.95
C SER A 438 -36.92 -45.42 8.94
N GLY A 439 -36.29 -44.26 8.78
CA GLY A 439 -35.25 -43.80 9.68
C GLY A 439 -35.24 -42.30 9.86
N ARG A 440 -34.64 -41.84 10.95
CA ARG A 440 -34.34 -40.44 11.22
C ARG A 440 -32.94 -40.33 11.79
N LEU A 441 -32.19 -39.36 11.29
CA LEU A 441 -30.83 -39.02 11.68
C LEU A 441 -30.83 -37.57 12.16
N LEU A 442 -30.21 -37.31 13.29
CA LEU A 442 -30.02 -35.98 13.87
C LEU A 442 -28.55 -35.86 14.30
N MET A 443 -27.84 -34.91 13.72
CA MET A 443 -26.52 -34.48 14.22
C MET A 443 -26.72 -33.17 14.97
N GLY A 444 -26.27 -33.15 16.23
CA GLY A 444 -26.29 -31.94 17.05
C GLY A 444 -25.13 -30.97 16.73
N PRO A 445 -25.01 -29.89 17.50
CA PRO A 445 -23.96 -28.90 17.29
C PRO A 445 -22.55 -29.50 17.38
N GLY A 446 -21.67 -29.10 16.47
CA GLY A 446 -20.26 -29.48 16.45
C GLY A 446 -19.55 -28.93 15.22
N MET A 447 -18.38 -29.48 14.93
CA MET A 447 -17.45 -29.05 13.90
C MET A 447 -17.04 -30.24 13.04
N VAL A 448 -16.77 -29.96 11.77
CA VAL A 448 -16.09 -30.89 10.84
C VAL A 448 -15.00 -30.11 10.11
N GLY A 449 -13.80 -30.67 9.99
CA GLY A 449 -12.71 -30.01 9.26
C GLY A 449 -11.48 -30.89 9.11
N GLU A 450 -10.41 -30.33 8.55
CA GLU A 450 -9.13 -31.02 8.42
C GLU A 450 -8.28 -30.88 9.68
N VAL A 451 -7.51 -31.92 9.99
CA VAL A 451 -6.65 -31.95 11.18
C VAL A 451 -5.57 -30.88 11.06
N GLY A 452 -5.52 -29.94 12.01
CA GLY A 452 -4.47 -28.91 12.08
C GLY A 452 -4.70 -27.65 11.23
N ASP A 453 -5.78 -27.58 10.45
CA ASP A 453 -6.12 -26.39 9.65
C ASP A 453 -7.37 -25.70 10.20
N ALA A 454 -7.16 -24.58 10.89
CA ALA A 454 -8.25 -23.78 11.47
C ALA A 454 -9.14 -23.11 10.41
N LEU A 455 -8.62 -22.83 9.21
CA LEU A 455 -9.37 -22.20 8.11
C LEU A 455 -10.33 -23.20 7.42
N ASN A 456 -10.06 -24.51 7.55
CA ASN A 456 -10.86 -25.60 6.99
C ASN A 456 -11.94 -26.17 7.93
N ARG A 457 -12.28 -25.47 9.02
CA ARG A 457 -13.31 -25.93 9.97
C ARG A 457 -14.69 -25.36 9.66
N VAL A 458 -15.69 -26.23 9.53
CA VAL A 458 -17.10 -25.87 9.32
C VAL A 458 -17.91 -26.20 10.57
N THR A 459 -18.62 -25.20 11.11
CA THR A 459 -19.59 -25.41 12.18
C THR A 459 -20.87 -26.04 11.61
N VAL A 460 -21.44 -27.00 12.31
CA VAL A 460 -22.79 -27.51 12.04
C VAL A 460 -23.59 -27.32 13.31
N ASP A 461 -24.66 -26.53 13.26
CA ASP A 461 -25.53 -26.32 14.42
C ASP A 461 -26.54 -27.47 14.54
N ARG A 462 -27.03 -27.94 13.39
CA ARG A 462 -27.97 -29.06 13.29
C ARG A 462 -27.99 -29.64 11.89
N PHE A 463 -27.90 -30.96 11.79
CA PHE A 463 -28.26 -31.69 10.57
C PHE A 463 -29.35 -32.69 10.90
N GLU A 464 -30.39 -32.74 10.08
CA GLU A 464 -31.49 -33.66 10.25
C GLU A 464 -31.84 -34.30 8.91
N ALA A 465 -31.98 -35.62 8.86
CA ALA A 465 -32.43 -36.35 7.68
C ALA A 465 -33.45 -37.41 8.08
N SER A 466 -34.46 -37.66 7.26
CA SER A 466 -35.28 -38.87 7.38
C SER A 466 -35.12 -39.73 6.14
N LEU A 467 -35.26 -41.04 6.29
CA LEU A 467 -35.20 -42.00 5.20
C LEU A 467 -36.51 -42.77 5.17
N GLU A 468 -37.10 -42.92 3.99
CA GLU A 468 -38.26 -43.77 3.75
C GLU A 468 -37.98 -44.66 2.53
N TRP A 469 -38.21 -45.96 2.70
CA TRP A 469 -38.14 -46.98 1.67
C TRP A 469 -39.42 -47.82 1.70
N ASP A 470 -39.97 -48.04 0.51
CA ASP A 470 -41.15 -48.88 0.27
C ASP A 470 -40.88 -49.70 -0.99
N ALA A 471 -40.84 -51.03 -0.85
CA ALA A 471 -40.59 -51.94 -1.96
C ALA A 471 -41.65 -51.84 -3.08
N ALA A 472 -42.88 -51.42 -2.77
CA ALA A 472 -43.92 -51.21 -3.79
C ALA A 472 -43.65 -49.98 -4.66
N ARG A 473 -42.89 -49.00 -4.16
CA ARG A 473 -42.54 -47.76 -4.87
C ARG A 473 -41.19 -47.84 -5.57
N GLY A 474 -40.30 -48.74 -5.14
CA GLY A 474 -38.96 -48.87 -5.71
C GLY A 474 -38.12 -47.59 -5.60
N LEU A 475 -38.41 -46.73 -4.62
CA LEU A 475 -37.79 -45.42 -4.48
C LEU A 475 -37.46 -45.15 -3.00
N ILE A 476 -36.21 -44.80 -2.74
CA ILE A 476 -35.76 -44.26 -1.45
C ILE A 476 -35.94 -42.74 -1.51
N VAL A 477 -36.64 -42.17 -0.53
CA VAL A 477 -36.79 -40.71 -0.38
C VAL A 477 -36.15 -40.25 0.91
N THR A 478 -35.36 -39.19 0.84
CA THR A 478 -34.59 -38.68 1.98
C THR A 478 -34.63 -37.16 2.07
N PRO A 479 -35.67 -36.56 2.69
CA PRO A 479 -35.63 -35.14 2.99
C PRO A 479 -34.62 -34.87 4.09
N PHE A 480 -33.84 -33.80 3.94
CA PHE A 480 -32.87 -33.38 4.93
C PHE A 480 -32.80 -31.87 5.07
N GLN A 481 -32.37 -31.43 6.26
CA GLN A 481 -32.16 -30.05 6.63
C GLN A 481 -30.79 -29.89 7.30
N LEU A 482 -30.04 -28.88 6.89
CA LEU A 482 -28.79 -28.44 7.50
C LEU A 482 -28.93 -26.99 7.99
N VAL A 483 -28.46 -26.73 9.20
CA VAL A 483 -28.32 -25.40 9.79
C VAL A 483 -26.86 -25.23 10.23
N SER A 484 -26.23 -24.17 9.74
CA SER A 484 -24.84 -23.81 10.04
C SER A 484 -24.73 -22.28 10.07
N GLY A 485 -24.74 -21.71 11.27
CA GLY A 485 -24.79 -20.27 11.49
C GLY A 485 -26.01 -19.63 10.83
N THR A 486 -25.77 -18.74 9.87
CA THR A 486 -26.82 -18.08 9.09
C THR A 486 -27.28 -18.89 7.86
N THR A 487 -26.56 -19.97 7.53
CA THR A 487 -26.87 -20.86 6.42
C THR A 487 -27.93 -21.89 6.82
N ARG A 488 -28.96 -22.03 5.97
CA ARG A 488 -30.03 -23.02 6.10
C ARG A 488 -30.23 -23.71 4.76
N MET A 489 -30.25 -25.03 4.73
CA MET A 489 -30.41 -25.81 3.51
C MET A 489 -31.45 -26.89 3.77
N THR A 490 -32.50 -26.94 2.97
CA THR A 490 -33.52 -27.99 3.03
C THR A 490 -33.64 -28.57 1.63
N LEU A 491 -33.39 -29.87 1.44
CA LEU A 491 -33.46 -30.55 0.14
C LEU A 491 -34.08 -31.95 0.28
N ILE A 492 -34.42 -32.58 -0.85
CA ILE A 492 -34.92 -33.96 -0.91
C ILE A 492 -34.00 -34.81 -1.77
N GLY A 493 -33.36 -35.79 -1.16
CA GLY A 493 -32.62 -36.87 -1.84
C GLY A 493 -33.57 -37.98 -2.32
N GLN A 494 -33.22 -38.60 -3.42
CA GLN A 494 -33.93 -39.73 -4.03
C GLN A 494 -32.91 -40.74 -4.54
N ALA A 495 -33.17 -42.02 -4.33
CA ALA A 495 -32.37 -43.10 -4.92
C ALA A 495 -33.27 -44.23 -5.38
N GLU A 496 -33.08 -44.68 -6.61
CA GLU A 496 -33.77 -45.84 -7.18
C GLU A 496 -32.78 -47.00 -7.26
N PRO A 497 -33.00 -48.09 -6.49
CA PRO A 497 -32.19 -49.28 -6.60
C PRO A 497 -32.39 -49.94 -7.97
N PRO A 498 -31.34 -50.59 -8.49
CA PRO A 498 -31.46 -51.35 -9.73
C PRO A 498 -32.35 -52.59 -9.55
N THR A 499 -32.98 -53.06 -10.64
CA THR A 499 -33.74 -54.31 -10.66
C THR A 499 -32.86 -55.55 -10.53
N GLU A 500 -31.60 -55.47 -10.95
CA GLU A 500 -30.60 -56.54 -10.84
C GLU A 500 -29.39 -56.07 -10.03
N ALA A 501 -28.85 -56.96 -9.19
CA ALA A 501 -27.67 -56.66 -8.39
C ALA A 501 -26.45 -56.34 -9.29
N GLY A 502 -25.72 -55.28 -8.96
CA GLY A 502 -24.52 -54.85 -9.70
C GLY A 502 -24.78 -53.84 -10.83
N GLN A 503 -26.04 -53.58 -11.19
CA GLN A 503 -26.38 -52.49 -12.12
C GLN A 503 -26.29 -51.10 -11.44
N PRO A 504 -26.18 -49.99 -12.20
CA PRO A 504 -26.06 -48.66 -11.64
C PRO A 504 -27.32 -48.19 -10.90
N TRP A 505 -27.11 -47.55 -9.75
CA TRP A 505 -28.16 -46.85 -9.00
C TRP A 505 -28.48 -45.52 -9.65
N GLN A 506 -29.76 -45.14 -9.75
CA GLN A 506 -30.14 -43.78 -10.12
C GLN A 506 -30.27 -42.91 -8.88
N LEU A 507 -29.66 -41.73 -8.93
CA LEU A 507 -29.59 -40.79 -7.82
C LEU A 507 -30.21 -39.45 -8.24
N GLY A 508 -31.01 -38.88 -7.36
CA GLY A 508 -31.65 -37.58 -7.53
C GLY A 508 -31.51 -36.72 -6.29
N LEU A 509 -31.26 -35.43 -6.46
CA LEU A 509 -31.38 -34.42 -5.42
C LEU A 509 -32.26 -33.32 -5.97
N ARG A 510 -33.36 -32.96 -5.30
CA ARG A 510 -34.27 -31.95 -5.83
C ARG A 510 -34.99 -31.15 -4.76
N GLY A 511 -35.56 -30.03 -5.21
CA GLY A 511 -36.52 -29.22 -4.46
C GLY A 511 -35.87 -28.42 -3.33
N GLY A 512 -36.72 -27.84 -2.48
CA GLY A 512 -36.29 -27.16 -1.25
C GLY A 512 -35.72 -25.75 -1.41
N SER A 513 -35.08 -25.22 -0.36
CA SER A 513 -34.47 -23.89 -0.34
C SER A 513 -33.10 -23.94 0.33
N VAL A 514 -32.13 -23.25 -0.28
CA VAL A 514 -30.81 -23.01 0.30
C VAL A 514 -30.69 -21.52 0.52
N VAL A 515 -30.61 -21.13 1.79
CA VAL A 515 -30.37 -19.77 2.24
C VAL A 515 -28.92 -19.72 2.70
N LEU A 516 -28.06 -19.07 1.92
CA LEU A 516 -26.67 -18.83 2.29
C LEU A 516 -26.59 -17.46 2.96
N GLY A 517 -26.26 -17.43 4.26
CA GLY A 517 -26.14 -16.17 4.99
C GLY A 517 -24.79 -15.49 4.77
N SER A 518 -24.73 -14.19 5.05
CA SER A 518 -23.48 -13.41 4.99
C SER A 518 -22.85 -13.30 6.39
N SER A 519 -21.52 -13.29 6.44
CA SER A 519 -20.74 -12.93 7.62
C SER A 519 -20.59 -11.41 7.79
N ALA A 520 -20.84 -10.62 6.74
CA ALA A 520 -20.76 -9.17 6.77
C ALA A 520 -22.06 -8.54 7.27
N GLN A 521 -21.97 -7.56 8.19
CA GLN A 521 -23.14 -6.83 8.69
C GLN A 521 -23.84 -6.06 7.56
N GLY A 522 -25.16 -6.21 7.43
CA GLY A 522 -26.00 -5.44 6.51
C GLY A 522 -26.26 -6.07 5.14
N GLU A 523 -25.74 -7.26 4.87
CA GLU A 523 -25.95 -7.95 3.60
C GLU A 523 -27.17 -8.91 3.61
N ASN A 524 -28.03 -8.84 2.58
CA ASN A 524 -29.18 -9.75 2.42
C ASN A 524 -28.73 -11.19 2.20
N PRO A 525 -29.41 -12.21 2.74
CA PRO A 525 -29.08 -13.62 2.48
C PRO A 525 -29.30 -14.01 1.01
N LEU A 526 -28.47 -14.92 0.50
CA LEU A 526 -28.59 -15.44 -0.87
C LEU A 526 -29.53 -16.65 -0.87
N LEU A 527 -30.62 -16.56 -1.63
CA LEU A 527 -31.63 -17.62 -1.73
C LEU A 527 -31.48 -18.37 -3.06
N ILE A 528 -31.16 -19.66 -2.97
CA ILE A 528 -31.21 -20.62 -4.07
C ILE A 528 -32.47 -21.47 -3.86
N ASN A 529 -33.46 -21.31 -4.74
CA ASN A 529 -34.78 -21.96 -4.63
C ASN A 529 -34.98 -23.08 -5.65
N ARG A 530 -33.99 -23.31 -6.51
CA ARG A 530 -33.95 -24.41 -7.46
C ARG A 530 -32.65 -25.14 -7.29
N VAL A 531 -32.72 -26.40 -6.89
CA VAL A 531 -31.59 -27.32 -6.88
C VAL A 531 -32.10 -28.61 -7.50
N LEU A 532 -31.40 -29.09 -8.52
CA LEU A 532 -31.65 -30.36 -9.16
C LEU A 532 -30.30 -31.00 -9.49
N LEU A 533 -30.09 -32.22 -9.01
CA LEU A 533 -28.95 -33.06 -9.38
C LEU A 533 -29.52 -34.41 -9.81
N ARG A 534 -29.05 -34.92 -10.95
CA ARG A 534 -29.32 -36.28 -11.44
C ARG A 534 -27.99 -36.94 -11.73
N GLY A 535 -27.85 -38.16 -11.25
CA GLY A 535 -26.64 -38.93 -11.45
C GLY A 535 -26.89 -40.42 -11.37
N ARG A 536 -25.85 -41.19 -11.66
CA ARG A 536 -25.85 -42.64 -11.45
C ARG A 536 -24.59 -43.06 -10.71
N PHE A 537 -24.73 -44.05 -9.84
CA PHE A 537 -23.60 -44.68 -9.19
C PHE A 537 -23.48 -46.13 -9.65
N ASP A 538 -22.37 -46.46 -10.30
CA ASP A 538 -22.06 -47.82 -10.72
C ASP A 538 -21.19 -48.50 -9.66
N PRO A 539 -21.72 -49.49 -8.92
CA PRO A 539 -20.98 -50.17 -7.88
C PRO A 539 -19.86 -51.07 -8.42
N ALA A 540 -19.94 -51.53 -9.69
CA ALA A 540 -18.92 -52.38 -10.30
C ALA A 540 -17.66 -51.58 -10.67
N THR A 541 -17.85 -50.38 -11.23
CA THR A 541 -16.74 -49.48 -11.60
C THR A 541 -16.37 -48.49 -10.50
N ARG A 542 -17.15 -48.42 -9.42
CA ARG A 542 -17.03 -47.40 -8.35
C ARG A 542 -17.03 -45.97 -8.90
N ARG A 543 -17.85 -45.74 -9.91
CA ARG A 543 -17.95 -44.45 -10.60
C ARG A 543 -19.27 -43.78 -10.28
N LEU A 544 -19.20 -42.50 -9.92
CA LEU A 544 -20.36 -41.63 -9.75
C LEU A 544 -20.43 -40.68 -10.96
N ASP A 545 -21.38 -40.90 -11.86
CA ASP A 545 -21.64 -39.96 -12.96
C ASP A 545 -22.68 -38.92 -12.53
N ILE A 546 -22.35 -37.65 -12.75
CA ILE A 546 -23.23 -36.49 -12.63
C ILE A 546 -23.77 -36.20 -14.04
N GLN A 547 -24.98 -36.66 -14.33
CA GLN A 547 -25.60 -36.51 -15.66
C GLN A 547 -26.08 -35.08 -15.90
N HIS A 548 -26.70 -34.48 -14.88
CA HIS A 548 -27.19 -33.10 -14.94
C HIS A 548 -27.28 -32.52 -13.53
N GLY A 549 -26.62 -31.40 -13.29
CA GLY A 549 -26.81 -30.60 -12.08
C GLY A 549 -27.15 -29.17 -12.43
N GLU A 550 -28.13 -28.60 -11.76
CA GLU A 550 -28.48 -27.19 -11.84
C GLU A 550 -28.80 -26.62 -10.45
N ALA A 551 -28.36 -25.39 -10.22
CA ALA A 551 -28.74 -24.62 -9.04
C ALA A 551 -29.06 -23.19 -9.46
N GLY A 552 -30.17 -22.64 -8.96
CA GLY A 552 -30.54 -21.26 -9.25
C GLY A 552 -31.47 -20.59 -8.24
N GLY A 553 -31.45 -19.27 -8.27
CA GLY A 553 -32.23 -18.38 -7.40
C GLY A 553 -31.55 -17.02 -7.26
N GLY A 554 -32.32 -15.93 -7.28
CA GLY A 554 -31.76 -14.58 -7.37
C GLY A 554 -30.94 -14.39 -8.64
N ASP A 555 -29.67 -14.00 -8.50
CA ASP A 555 -28.68 -13.84 -9.57
C ASP A 555 -27.73 -15.06 -9.71
N VAL A 556 -28.06 -16.20 -9.09
CA VAL A 556 -27.29 -17.45 -9.21
C VAL A 556 -27.94 -18.35 -10.26
N ASN A 557 -27.14 -18.80 -11.23
CA ASN A 557 -27.49 -19.84 -12.19
C ASN A 557 -26.24 -20.68 -12.49
N ILE A 558 -26.21 -21.91 -12.01
CA ILE A 558 -25.08 -22.84 -12.13
C ILE A 558 -25.58 -24.11 -12.82
N ALA A 559 -24.82 -24.62 -13.77
CA ALA A 559 -24.98 -25.94 -14.36
C ALA A 559 -23.71 -26.77 -14.13
N MET A 560 -23.83 -28.07 -13.89
CA MET A 560 -22.70 -28.98 -13.74
C MET A 560 -22.97 -30.35 -14.35
N SER A 561 -21.92 -31.01 -14.82
CA SER A 561 -21.94 -32.40 -15.28
C SER A 561 -20.54 -33.00 -15.17
N GLY A 562 -20.42 -34.32 -15.17
CA GLY A 562 -19.13 -34.98 -15.09
C GLY A 562 -19.18 -36.32 -14.38
N PHE A 563 -18.06 -36.75 -13.81
CA PHE A 563 -17.97 -37.94 -13.00
C PHE A 563 -16.86 -37.89 -11.96
N VAL A 564 -16.98 -38.75 -10.95
CA VAL A 564 -15.96 -39.05 -9.95
C VAL A 564 -15.60 -40.52 -10.08
N ASP A 565 -14.33 -40.82 -10.27
CA ASP A 565 -13.80 -42.17 -10.27
C ASP A 565 -13.21 -42.50 -8.89
N LEU A 566 -13.80 -43.50 -8.22
CA LEU A 566 -13.42 -43.95 -6.87
C LEU A 566 -12.74 -45.33 -6.91
N ALA A 567 -12.34 -45.83 -8.08
CA ALA A 567 -11.70 -47.13 -8.22
C ALA A 567 -10.27 -47.17 -7.63
N GLY A 568 -9.53 -46.06 -7.74
CA GLY A 568 -8.16 -45.91 -7.24
C GLY A 568 -8.07 -45.34 -5.81
N GLY A 569 -6.87 -45.43 -5.21
CA GLY A 569 -6.59 -44.87 -3.87
C GLY A 569 -6.60 -43.33 -3.78
N ASP A 570 -6.55 -42.65 -4.92
CA ASP A 570 -6.74 -41.20 -5.04
C ASP A 570 -7.87 -40.92 -6.06
N PRO A 571 -9.07 -40.51 -5.61
CA PRO A 571 -10.20 -40.29 -6.48
C PRO A 571 -9.90 -39.30 -7.61
N ARG A 572 -10.29 -39.64 -8.85
CA ARG A 572 -10.17 -38.72 -9.98
C ARG A 572 -11.45 -37.93 -10.17
N LEU A 573 -11.34 -36.60 -10.20
CA LEU A 573 -12.45 -35.70 -10.40
C LEU A 573 -12.45 -35.19 -11.85
N VAL A 574 -13.51 -35.49 -12.59
CA VAL A 574 -13.74 -34.99 -13.94
C VAL A 574 -15.08 -34.26 -13.99
N VAL A 575 -15.10 -32.99 -13.60
CA VAL A 575 -16.35 -32.21 -13.47
C VAL A 575 -16.23 -30.90 -14.24
N GLY A 576 -17.24 -30.61 -15.05
CA GLY A 576 -17.47 -29.32 -15.68
C GLY A 576 -18.58 -28.57 -14.96
N MET A 577 -18.35 -27.30 -14.66
CA MET A 577 -19.30 -26.36 -14.08
C MET A 577 -19.33 -25.08 -14.92
N ALA A 578 -20.53 -24.58 -15.19
CA ALA A 578 -20.72 -23.32 -15.87
C ALA A 578 -21.73 -22.46 -15.11
N ALA A 579 -21.45 -21.17 -14.98
CA ALA A 579 -22.39 -20.19 -14.45
C ALA A 579 -22.38 -18.92 -15.30
N ARG A 580 -23.50 -18.21 -15.34
CA ARG A 580 -23.65 -16.98 -16.12
C ARG A 580 -24.42 -15.93 -15.34
N HIS A 581 -24.06 -14.67 -15.58
CA HIS A 581 -24.76 -13.50 -15.08
C HIS A 581 -24.95 -13.49 -13.55
N MET A 582 -23.83 -13.56 -12.82
CA MET A 582 -23.80 -13.65 -11.35
C MET A 582 -23.04 -12.47 -10.75
N SER A 583 -23.51 -11.88 -9.65
CA SER A 583 -22.71 -10.85 -8.96
C SER A 583 -21.47 -11.46 -8.30
N ALA A 584 -20.40 -10.66 -8.21
CA ALA A 584 -19.19 -10.98 -7.45
C ALA A 584 -19.50 -11.34 -5.98
N THR A 585 -20.50 -10.69 -5.39
CA THR A 585 -20.96 -10.98 -4.02
C THR A 585 -21.62 -12.36 -3.92
N SER A 586 -22.46 -12.72 -4.88
CA SER A 586 -23.05 -14.07 -4.94
C SER A 586 -22.00 -15.14 -5.18
N PHE A 587 -21.03 -14.90 -6.07
CA PHE A 587 -19.89 -15.80 -6.31
C PHE A 587 -19.06 -16.06 -5.04
N LYS A 588 -18.72 -15.00 -4.29
CA LYS A 588 -18.01 -15.11 -3.01
C LYS A 588 -18.74 -16.03 -2.02
N ARG A 589 -20.08 -16.00 -1.99
CA ARG A 589 -20.88 -16.80 -1.05
C ARG A 589 -21.03 -18.26 -1.42
N ILE A 590 -21.07 -18.58 -2.72
CA ILE A 590 -21.13 -19.97 -3.18
C ILE A 590 -19.76 -20.65 -3.17
N TRP A 591 -18.65 -19.89 -3.08
CA TRP A 591 -17.29 -20.44 -3.00
C TRP A 591 -17.08 -21.17 -1.67
N PRO A 592 -16.91 -22.51 -1.68
CA PRO A 592 -16.72 -23.29 -0.45
C PRO A 592 -15.44 -22.89 0.31
N PRO A 593 -15.47 -22.80 1.66
CA PRO A 593 -14.32 -22.33 2.43
C PRO A 593 -13.07 -23.21 2.28
N PHE A 594 -13.25 -24.50 1.99
CA PHE A 594 -12.17 -25.49 1.87
C PHE A 594 -11.51 -25.57 0.49
N VAL A 595 -12.02 -24.87 -0.53
CA VAL A 595 -11.43 -24.88 -1.88
C VAL A 595 -10.48 -23.70 -2.02
N ASN A 596 -9.17 -23.99 -1.96
CA ASN A 596 -8.09 -23.01 -2.03
C ASN A 596 -8.28 -21.79 -1.09
N PRO A 597 -8.25 -21.99 0.25
CA PRO A 597 -8.53 -20.95 1.23
C PRO A 597 -7.73 -19.64 1.05
N PRO A 598 -6.41 -19.66 0.76
CA PRO A 598 -5.64 -18.42 0.60
C PRO A 598 -6.12 -17.54 -0.57
N VAL A 599 -6.48 -18.16 -1.71
CA VAL A 599 -7.02 -17.41 -2.85
C VAL A 599 -8.41 -16.87 -2.54
N ARG A 600 -9.25 -17.69 -1.88
CA ARG A 600 -10.57 -17.26 -1.45
C ARG A 600 -10.49 -16.04 -0.54
N GLU A 601 -9.63 -16.06 0.48
CA GLU A 601 -9.42 -14.94 1.40
C GLU A 601 -8.98 -13.67 0.66
N TRP A 602 -8.00 -13.77 -0.24
CA TRP A 602 -7.60 -12.63 -1.07
C TRP A 602 -8.76 -12.07 -1.87
N VAL A 603 -9.58 -12.90 -2.53
CA VAL A 603 -10.75 -12.45 -3.30
C VAL A 603 -11.80 -11.80 -2.40
N MET A 604 -12.02 -12.32 -1.19
CA MET A 604 -12.97 -11.75 -0.23
C MET A 604 -12.58 -10.31 0.15
N ASP A 605 -11.29 -10.07 0.39
CA ASP A 605 -10.76 -8.79 0.83
C ASP A 605 -10.54 -7.79 -0.30
N ASN A 606 -10.25 -8.29 -1.50
CA ASN A 606 -9.77 -7.47 -2.62
C ASN A 606 -10.78 -7.29 -3.76
N MET A 607 -11.84 -8.10 -3.84
CA MET A 607 -12.92 -7.94 -4.83
C MET A 607 -14.20 -7.43 -4.14
N ALA A 608 -14.51 -6.15 -4.30
CA ALA A 608 -15.66 -5.53 -3.62
C ALA A 608 -17.00 -5.86 -4.31
N GLY A 609 -17.04 -5.84 -5.64
CA GLY A 609 -18.27 -6.01 -6.43
C GLY A 609 -18.01 -6.16 -7.93
N GLY A 610 -19.08 -6.26 -8.71
CA GLY A 610 -19.08 -6.44 -10.17
C GLY A 610 -19.99 -7.57 -10.65
N MET A 611 -20.15 -7.71 -11.97
CA MET A 611 -20.92 -8.80 -12.59
C MET A 611 -19.98 -9.79 -13.27
N LEU A 612 -20.20 -11.08 -13.03
CA LEU A 612 -19.51 -12.21 -13.65
C LEU A 612 -20.42 -12.73 -14.77
N ASP A 613 -20.10 -12.36 -16.01
CA ASP A 613 -20.91 -12.69 -17.19
C ASP A 613 -20.82 -14.19 -17.51
N ARG A 614 -19.62 -14.77 -17.34
CA ARG A 614 -19.33 -16.18 -17.61
C ARG A 614 -18.32 -16.73 -16.63
N ILE A 615 -18.63 -17.89 -16.06
CA ILE A 615 -17.75 -18.69 -15.21
C ILE A 615 -17.77 -20.10 -15.79
N GLU A 616 -16.62 -20.63 -16.18
CA GLU A 616 -16.46 -22.00 -16.66
C GLU A 616 -15.31 -22.63 -15.87
N ILE A 617 -15.58 -23.74 -15.20
CA ILE A 617 -14.61 -24.49 -14.41
C ILE A 617 -14.67 -25.93 -14.89
N ALA A 618 -13.55 -26.48 -15.33
CA ALA A 618 -13.42 -27.89 -15.69
C ALA A 618 -12.23 -28.49 -14.95
N THR A 619 -12.44 -29.65 -14.34
CA THR A 619 -11.40 -30.43 -13.68
C THR A 619 -11.21 -31.75 -14.40
N ASN A 620 -9.97 -32.24 -14.41
CA ASN A 620 -9.60 -33.57 -14.89
C ASN A 620 -8.34 -34.04 -14.16
N ALA A 621 -8.42 -34.15 -12.84
CA ALA A 621 -7.24 -34.40 -12.01
C ALA A 621 -7.53 -35.32 -10.82
N PRO A 622 -6.51 -36.02 -10.30
CA PRO A 622 -6.60 -36.68 -9.00
C PRO A 622 -6.86 -35.66 -7.89
N LEU A 623 -7.70 -36.01 -6.91
CA LEU A 623 -8.14 -35.10 -5.85
C LEU A 623 -6.96 -34.58 -5.01
N SER A 624 -5.91 -35.39 -4.81
CA SER A 624 -4.69 -34.97 -4.12
C SER A 624 -4.01 -33.75 -4.75
N THR A 625 -4.04 -33.60 -6.08
CA THR A 625 -3.42 -32.48 -6.79
C THR A 625 -4.18 -31.15 -6.61
N LEU A 626 -5.46 -31.23 -6.23
CA LEU A 626 -6.32 -30.06 -6.00
C LEU A 626 -6.25 -29.55 -4.55
N ARG A 627 -5.56 -30.27 -3.65
CA ARG A 627 -5.38 -29.90 -2.24
C ARG A 627 -4.24 -28.91 -2.05
N ALA A 628 -4.32 -28.08 -1.02
CA ALA A 628 -3.23 -27.20 -0.63
C ALA A 628 -1.99 -28.03 -0.24
N GLY A 629 -0.83 -27.70 -0.82
CA GLY A 629 0.42 -28.45 -0.59
C GLY A 629 0.51 -29.81 -1.30
N GLY A 630 -0.48 -30.16 -2.12
CA GLY A 630 -0.46 -31.38 -2.94
C GLY A 630 0.54 -31.34 -4.10
N PRO A 631 0.70 -32.47 -4.82
CA PRO A 631 1.53 -32.51 -6.03
C PRO A 631 1.05 -31.49 -7.10
N PRO A 632 1.91 -31.08 -8.04
CA PRO A 632 1.53 -30.14 -9.09
C PRO A 632 0.32 -30.63 -9.90
N VAL A 633 -0.64 -29.73 -10.15
CA VAL A 633 -1.78 -29.99 -11.05
C VAL A 633 -1.28 -30.19 -12.48
N PRO A 634 -1.73 -31.24 -13.20
CA PRO A 634 -1.42 -31.41 -14.62
C PRO A 634 -1.91 -30.23 -15.48
N ASP A 635 -1.27 -30.00 -16.63
CA ASP A 635 -1.61 -28.85 -17.50
C ASP A 635 -3.07 -28.89 -18.02
N ASP A 636 -3.62 -30.08 -18.23
CA ASP A 636 -5.03 -30.34 -18.59
C ASP A 636 -5.92 -30.67 -17.38
N GLY A 637 -5.35 -30.68 -16.17
CA GLY A 637 -6.01 -31.10 -14.95
C GLY A 637 -7.00 -30.08 -14.39
N LEU A 638 -6.85 -28.81 -14.75
CA LEU A 638 -7.71 -27.72 -14.32
C LEU A 638 -7.82 -26.66 -15.42
N SER A 639 -9.04 -26.26 -15.75
CA SER A 639 -9.33 -25.13 -16.63
C SER A 639 -10.36 -24.23 -15.94
N ILE A 640 -10.03 -22.96 -15.74
CA ILE A 640 -10.97 -21.96 -15.22
C ILE A 640 -10.98 -20.79 -16.18
N GLU A 641 -12.16 -20.37 -16.64
CA GLU A 641 -12.36 -19.12 -17.36
C GLU A 641 -13.45 -18.30 -16.68
N ILE A 642 -13.11 -17.08 -16.26
CA ILE A 642 -14.03 -16.13 -15.65
C ILE A 642 -13.98 -14.83 -16.47
N VAL A 643 -15.13 -14.37 -16.91
CA VAL A 643 -15.32 -13.09 -17.60
C VAL A 643 -16.18 -12.20 -16.72
N SER A 644 -15.69 -11.01 -16.40
CA SER A 644 -16.38 -10.04 -15.56
C SER A 644 -16.42 -8.65 -16.18
N ASN A 645 -17.45 -7.89 -15.81
CA ASN A 645 -17.67 -6.50 -16.19
C ASN A 645 -17.99 -5.67 -14.94
N GLY A 646 -17.51 -4.43 -14.92
CA GLY A 646 -17.80 -3.48 -13.85
C GLY A 646 -17.21 -3.91 -12.51
N THR A 647 -16.15 -4.73 -12.52
CA THR A 647 -15.55 -5.21 -11.28
C THR A 647 -14.75 -4.14 -10.56
N GLN A 648 -14.79 -4.18 -9.23
CA GLN A 648 -13.94 -3.36 -8.38
C GLN A 648 -12.91 -4.25 -7.69
N VAL A 649 -11.63 -4.01 -8.01
CA VAL A 649 -10.49 -4.80 -7.51
C VAL A 649 -9.47 -3.90 -6.84
N LYS A 650 -9.02 -4.31 -5.66
CA LYS A 650 -7.89 -3.73 -4.94
C LYS A 650 -6.68 -4.64 -5.13
N LEU A 651 -5.64 -4.17 -5.82
CA LEU A 651 -4.47 -5.03 -6.11
C LEU A 651 -3.60 -5.28 -4.87
N MET A 652 -3.38 -4.23 -4.08
CA MET A 652 -2.67 -4.24 -2.81
C MET A 652 -3.04 -3.00 -2.01
N GLU A 653 -2.75 -2.99 -0.71
CA GLU A 653 -3.14 -1.89 0.19
C GLU A 653 -2.57 -0.53 -0.20
N ALA A 654 -1.35 -0.51 -0.74
CA ALA A 654 -0.65 0.72 -1.12
C ALA A 654 -1.09 1.32 -2.47
N LEU A 655 -1.88 0.60 -3.26
CA LEU A 655 -2.34 1.06 -4.58
C LEU A 655 -3.83 1.44 -4.54
N PRO A 656 -4.24 2.48 -5.29
CA PRO A 656 -5.65 2.84 -5.40
C PRO A 656 -6.47 1.69 -6.00
N PRO A 657 -7.73 1.49 -5.56
CA PRO A 657 -8.60 0.48 -6.13
C PRO A 657 -8.93 0.82 -7.60
N ILE A 658 -9.03 -0.23 -8.42
CA ILE A 658 -9.47 -0.13 -9.81
C ILE A 658 -10.97 -0.44 -9.86
N ARG A 659 -11.77 0.51 -10.33
CA ARG A 659 -13.22 0.42 -10.50
C ARG A 659 -13.58 0.24 -11.97
N ASP A 660 -14.83 -0.13 -12.21
CA ASP A 660 -15.43 -0.28 -13.55
C ASP A 660 -14.53 -1.11 -14.48
N SER A 661 -13.97 -2.20 -13.96
CA SER A 661 -12.98 -3.00 -14.68
C SER A 661 -13.62 -4.17 -15.44
N ASP A 662 -13.16 -4.39 -16.67
CA ASP A 662 -13.48 -5.57 -17.46
C ASP A 662 -12.33 -6.57 -17.33
N LEU A 663 -12.58 -7.75 -16.75
CA LEU A 663 -11.54 -8.75 -16.48
C LEU A 663 -11.85 -10.08 -17.17
N VAL A 664 -10.81 -10.71 -17.68
CA VAL A 664 -10.84 -12.10 -18.15
C VAL A 664 -9.75 -12.87 -17.42
N MET A 665 -10.14 -13.73 -16.49
CA MET A 665 -9.24 -14.63 -15.78
C MET A 665 -9.26 -16.00 -16.47
N ARG A 666 -8.07 -16.53 -16.74
CA ARG A 666 -7.85 -17.88 -17.26
C ARG A 666 -6.86 -18.61 -16.38
N VAL A 667 -7.21 -19.84 -15.99
CA VAL A 667 -6.30 -20.79 -15.34
C VAL A 667 -6.25 -22.03 -16.21
N ARG A 668 -5.04 -22.50 -16.54
CA ARG A 668 -4.81 -23.77 -17.26
C ARG A 668 -3.70 -24.54 -16.57
N GLY A 669 -4.07 -25.60 -15.85
CA GLY A 669 -3.20 -26.33 -14.94
C GLY A 669 -2.54 -25.38 -13.94
N ARG A 670 -1.27 -25.05 -14.19
CA ARG A 670 -0.42 -24.20 -13.33
C ARG A 670 -0.26 -22.77 -13.83
N GLN A 671 -0.76 -22.47 -15.02
CA GLN A 671 -0.66 -21.12 -15.61
C GLN A 671 -1.88 -20.31 -15.21
N ILE A 672 -1.65 -19.09 -14.72
CA ILE A 672 -2.72 -18.13 -14.39
C ILE A 672 -2.48 -16.87 -15.22
N ALA A 673 -3.52 -16.40 -15.91
CA ALA A 673 -3.50 -15.13 -16.63
C ALA A 673 -4.78 -14.34 -16.31
N VAL A 674 -4.64 -13.08 -15.90
CA VAL A 674 -5.74 -12.15 -15.69
C VAL A 674 -5.53 -10.96 -16.62
N ALA A 675 -6.37 -10.85 -17.64
CA ALA A 675 -6.38 -9.74 -18.57
C ALA A 675 -7.40 -8.70 -18.13
N LEU A 676 -6.98 -7.43 -18.05
CA LEU A 676 -7.83 -6.27 -17.82
C LEU A 676 -7.96 -5.49 -19.12
N GLY A 677 -9.18 -5.38 -19.65
CA GLY A 677 -9.45 -4.61 -20.86
C GLY A 677 -9.34 -3.11 -20.60
N ARG A 678 -10.20 -2.62 -19.72
CA ARG A 678 -10.25 -1.23 -19.23
C ARG A 678 -10.63 -1.23 -17.76
N GLY A 679 -10.17 -0.22 -17.02
CA GLY A 679 -10.59 0.07 -15.65
C GLY A 679 -10.17 1.49 -15.24
N VAL A 680 -10.69 1.97 -14.12
CA VAL A 680 -10.41 3.32 -13.61
C VAL A 680 -9.85 3.24 -12.20
N ALA A 681 -8.61 3.68 -12.01
CA ALA A 681 -8.00 3.87 -10.70
C ALA A 681 -8.41 5.25 -10.14
N GLU A 682 -9.00 5.26 -8.95
CA GLU A 682 -9.43 6.48 -8.26
C GLU A 682 -8.49 6.79 -7.10
N LEU A 683 -7.86 7.97 -7.15
CA LEU A 683 -6.89 8.45 -6.16
C LEU A 683 -7.61 9.09 -4.94
N PRO A 684 -6.94 9.25 -3.79
CA PRO A 684 -7.55 9.81 -2.58
C PRO A 684 -8.24 11.17 -2.77
N SER A 685 -7.73 12.03 -3.67
CA SER A 685 -8.36 13.32 -3.98
C SER A 685 -9.61 13.23 -4.87
N GLY A 686 -9.97 12.03 -5.36
CA GLY A 686 -11.01 11.81 -6.38
C GLY A 686 -10.50 11.95 -7.83
N ARG A 687 -9.21 12.26 -8.03
CA ARG A 687 -8.59 12.22 -9.37
C ARG A 687 -8.60 10.81 -9.94
N ARG A 688 -8.76 10.68 -11.25
CA ARG A 688 -8.93 9.38 -11.93
C ARG A 688 -7.82 9.13 -12.96
N MET A 689 -7.36 7.89 -13.02
CA MET A 689 -6.45 7.38 -14.05
C MET A 689 -7.08 6.15 -14.71
N THR A 690 -6.99 6.04 -16.03
CA THR A 690 -7.49 4.88 -16.77
C THR A 690 -6.38 3.85 -16.89
N VAL A 691 -6.68 2.60 -16.60
CA VAL A 691 -5.81 1.45 -16.84
C VAL A 691 -6.37 0.67 -18.02
N THR A 692 -5.55 0.38 -19.03
CA THR A 692 -5.93 -0.39 -20.22
C THR A 692 -4.89 -1.44 -20.54
N ASN A 693 -5.29 -2.49 -21.28
CA ASN A 693 -4.41 -3.58 -21.70
C ASN A 693 -3.57 -4.15 -20.53
N GLY A 694 -4.22 -4.30 -19.37
CA GLY A 694 -3.62 -4.90 -18.20
C GLY A 694 -3.49 -6.41 -18.38
N LEU A 695 -2.37 -6.97 -17.95
CA LEU A 695 -2.10 -8.40 -17.99
C LEU A 695 -1.28 -8.78 -16.77
N PHE A 696 -1.86 -9.63 -15.92
CA PHE A 696 -1.19 -10.28 -14.80
C PHE A 696 -1.00 -11.75 -15.15
N GLU A 697 0.25 -12.23 -15.10
CA GLU A 697 0.62 -13.60 -15.48
C GLU A 697 1.40 -14.28 -14.36
N VAL A 698 1.03 -15.51 -14.05
CA VAL A 698 1.77 -16.45 -13.21
C VAL A 698 2.10 -17.66 -14.09
N PRO A 699 3.32 -17.74 -14.64
CA PRO A 699 3.70 -18.82 -15.56
C PRO A 699 3.66 -20.21 -14.91
N ASP A 700 3.86 -20.27 -13.60
CA ASP A 700 3.82 -21.49 -12.81
C ASP A 700 3.39 -21.16 -11.38
N SER A 701 2.20 -21.62 -10.99
CA SER A 701 1.61 -21.38 -9.67
C SER A 701 2.08 -22.38 -8.61
N HIS A 702 2.92 -23.36 -8.94
CA HIS A 702 3.41 -24.36 -7.99
C HIS A 702 4.60 -23.84 -7.15
N GLY A 703 4.62 -24.16 -5.85
CA GLY A 703 5.65 -23.75 -4.90
C GLY A 703 5.30 -22.51 -4.08
N PRO A 704 6.11 -22.15 -3.07
CA PRO A 704 5.71 -21.21 -2.02
C PRO A 704 5.68 -19.73 -2.42
N LYS A 705 6.37 -19.33 -3.51
CA LYS A 705 6.47 -17.93 -3.98
C LYS A 705 6.55 -17.87 -5.50
N PRO A 706 5.44 -18.14 -6.22
CA PRO A 706 5.46 -18.26 -7.67
C PRO A 706 5.81 -16.92 -8.33
N PRO A 707 6.55 -16.93 -9.46
CA PRO A 707 6.89 -15.72 -10.19
C PRO A 707 5.65 -15.11 -10.83
N ALA A 708 5.53 -13.79 -10.80
CA ALA A 708 4.44 -13.05 -11.39
C ALA A 708 4.95 -11.89 -12.24
N LYS A 709 4.21 -11.59 -13.31
CA LYS A 709 4.48 -10.46 -14.21
C LYS A 709 3.21 -9.65 -14.41
N VAL A 710 3.36 -8.33 -14.36
CA VAL A 710 2.29 -7.36 -14.61
C VAL A 710 2.72 -6.49 -15.77
N ARG A 711 1.81 -6.27 -16.72
CA ARG A 711 1.94 -5.25 -17.77
C ARG A 711 0.66 -4.45 -17.83
N ALA A 712 0.74 -3.14 -17.97
CA ALA A 712 -0.43 -2.30 -18.14
C ALA A 712 -0.07 -0.99 -18.85
N ARG A 713 -1.06 -0.40 -19.53
CA ARG A 713 -1.01 0.99 -19.97
C ARG A 713 -1.85 1.84 -19.01
N VAL A 714 -1.28 2.93 -18.54
CA VAL A 714 -1.93 3.87 -17.63
C VAL A 714 -2.00 5.24 -18.30
N ASP A 715 -3.21 5.77 -18.46
CA ASP A 715 -3.47 7.06 -19.08
C ASP A 715 -4.21 7.97 -18.09
N GLY A 716 -3.81 9.24 -17.95
CA GLY A 716 -4.48 10.16 -17.03
C GLY A 716 -3.95 11.59 -17.11
N PRO A 717 -4.58 12.54 -16.40
CA PRO A 717 -4.09 13.90 -16.31
C PRO A 717 -2.78 13.95 -15.48
N ALA A 718 -1.84 14.83 -15.84
CA ALA A 718 -0.57 14.97 -15.14
C ALA A 718 -0.71 15.23 -13.61
N PRO A 719 -1.69 16.02 -13.13
CA PRO A 719 -2.02 16.11 -11.71
C PRO A 719 -2.28 14.75 -11.02
N ALA A 720 -2.98 13.83 -11.69
CA ALA A 720 -3.25 12.51 -11.12
C ALA A 720 -1.98 11.68 -11.02
N ALA A 721 -1.10 11.75 -12.04
CA ALA A 721 0.20 11.09 -11.98
C ALA A 721 1.10 11.68 -10.88
N ALA A 722 1.11 13.01 -10.70
CA ALA A 722 1.86 13.67 -9.62
C ALA A 722 1.36 13.23 -8.23
N GLU A 723 0.04 13.14 -8.04
CA GLU A 723 -0.53 12.62 -6.79
C GLU A 723 -0.18 11.15 -6.57
N PHE A 724 -0.26 10.31 -7.61
CA PHE A 724 0.14 8.91 -7.53
C PHE A 724 1.60 8.75 -7.09
N LEU A 725 2.51 9.57 -7.65
CA LEU A 725 3.93 9.57 -7.28
C LEU A 725 4.19 10.09 -5.85
N SER A 726 3.20 10.77 -5.25
CA SER A 726 3.29 11.33 -3.89
C SER A 726 2.76 10.40 -2.79
N LEU A 727 2.12 9.28 -3.14
CA LEU A 727 1.66 8.27 -2.18
C LEU A 727 2.83 7.72 -1.37
N ASP A 728 2.66 7.50 -0.06
CA ASP A 728 3.77 7.22 0.88
C ASP A 728 4.73 6.11 0.41
N ARG A 729 4.21 4.96 -0.05
CA ARG A 729 5.03 3.84 -0.54
C ARG A 729 5.66 4.06 -1.92
N ILE A 730 5.17 5.02 -2.70
CA ILE A 730 5.72 5.37 -4.03
C ILE A 730 6.75 6.48 -3.89
N ARG A 731 6.50 7.46 -3.00
CA ARG A 731 7.33 8.64 -2.76
C ARG A 731 8.77 8.29 -2.38
N GLU A 732 8.96 7.23 -1.59
CA GLU A 732 10.27 6.72 -1.20
C GLU A 732 11.16 6.34 -2.40
N SER A 733 10.59 6.15 -3.58
CA SER A 733 11.31 5.74 -4.81
C SER A 733 11.51 6.86 -5.85
N THR A 734 10.84 8.01 -5.74
CA THR A 734 10.72 9.01 -6.83
C THR A 734 11.51 10.31 -6.61
N GLY A 735 11.97 10.60 -5.39
CA GLY A 735 13.03 11.58 -5.09
C GLY A 735 12.70 13.07 -5.24
N ALA A 736 11.72 13.49 -6.05
CA ALA A 736 11.31 14.89 -6.21
C ALA A 736 9.79 15.08 -6.06
N PRO A 737 9.31 15.87 -5.07
CA PRO A 737 7.89 16.13 -4.92
C PRO A 737 7.40 17.12 -5.98
N LEU A 738 6.61 16.64 -6.94
CA LEU A 738 5.80 17.48 -7.82
C LEU A 738 4.48 17.80 -7.12
N ASP A 739 4.14 19.09 -6.99
CA ASP A 739 2.83 19.50 -6.46
C ASP A 739 1.74 19.24 -7.53
N PRO A 740 0.75 18.36 -7.27
CA PRO A 740 -0.33 18.07 -8.21
C PRO A 740 -1.16 19.29 -8.60
N ASN A 741 -1.22 20.33 -7.76
CA ASN A 741 -2.02 21.52 -8.00
C ASN A 741 -1.37 22.52 -8.96
N ASN A 742 -0.04 22.44 -9.12
CA ASN A 742 0.72 23.34 -10.00
C ASN A 742 1.07 22.70 -11.34
N CYS A 743 0.63 21.46 -11.60
CA CYS A 743 0.93 20.72 -12.82
C CYS A 743 -0.28 20.67 -13.76
N ARG A 744 -0.03 20.62 -15.07
CA ARG A 744 -1.02 20.40 -16.14
C ARG A 744 -0.45 19.49 -17.22
N GLY A 745 -1.34 18.91 -18.03
CA GLY A 745 -0.99 18.02 -19.13
C GLY A 745 -1.62 16.65 -19.01
N THR A 746 -1.24 15.74 -19.90
CA THR A 746 -1.70 14.34 -19.93
C THR A 746 -0.50 13.40 -19.95
N VAL A 747 -0.61 12.30 -19.21
CA VAL A 747 0.41 11.27 -19.08
C VAL A 747 -0.12 9.97 -19.68
N SER A 748 0.71 9.32 -20.49
CA SER A 748 0.48 7.96 -20.95
C SER A 748 1.71 7.12 -20.62
N ALA A 749 1.54 6.08 -19.82
CA ALA A 749 2.64 5.24 -19.33
C ALA A 749 2.43 3.77 -19.67
N GLN A 750 3.47 3.12 -20.18
CA GLN A 750 3.56 1.66 -20.20
C GLN A 750 4.33 1.20 -18.98
N VAL A 751 3.71 0.33 -18.19
CA VAL A 751 4.26 -0.18 -16.93
C VAL A 751 4.45 -1.68 -17.06
N THR A 752 5.65 -2.17 -16.80
CA THR A 752 5.94 -3.60 -16.63
C THR A 752 6.55 -3.81 -15.25
N VAL A 753 6.00 -4.76 -14.48
CA VAL A 753 6.51 -5.16 -13.17
C VAL A 753 6.70 -6.68 -13.17
N ALA A 754 7.83 -7.14 -12.64
CA ALA A 754 8.09 -8.55 -12.36
C ALA A 754 8.35 -8.69 -10.86
N THR A 755 7.70 -9.68 -10.24
CA THR A 755 7.76 -9.93 -8.80
C THR A 755 7.54 -11.41 -8.49
N ARG A 756 7.51 -11.77 -7.21
CA ARG A 756 7.00 -13.06 -6.73
C ARG A 756 5.76 -12.81 -5.87
N ILE A 757 4.81 -13.72 -5.90
CA ILE A 757 3.61 -13.61 -5.07
C ILE A 757 3.98 -13.93 -3.62
N GLU A 758 3.90 -12.93 -2.74
CA GLU A 758 4.13 -13.04 -1.30
C GLU A 758 3.32 -11.97 -0.55
N SER A 759 2.91 -12.27 0.69
CA SER A 759 2.02 -11.39 1.47
C SER A 759 2.67 -10.08 1.92
N ASP A 760 3.99 -10.06 2.12
CA ASP A 760 4.77 -8.88 2.52
C ASP A 760 6.13 -8.86 1.80
N PRO A 761 6.20 -8.31 0.58
CA PRO A 761 7.43 -8.27 -0.20
C PRO A 761 8.43 -7.26 0.37
N PRO A 762 9.73 -7.60 0.52
CA PRO A 762 10.72 -6.69 1.04
C PRO A 762 10.95 -5.48 0.09
N PRO A 763 11.45 -4.35 0.62
CA PRO A 763 11.82 -3.19 -0.22
C PRO A 763 12.76 -3.60 -1.36
N GLY A 764 12.38 -3.28 -2.60
CA GLY A 764 13.17 -3.62 -3.79
C GLY A 764 12.89 -5.00 -4.40
N ALA A 765 11.92 -5.77 -3.90
CA ALA A 765 11.50 -7.06 -4.49
C ALA A 765 10.93 -6.92 -5.92
N PHE A 766 10.45 -5.74 -6.29
CA PHE A 766 9.82 -5.48 -7.57
C PHE A 766 10.83 -5.01 -8.62
N ALA A 767 10.96 -5.76 -9.72
CA ALA A 767 11.65 -5.31 -10.92
C ALA A 767 10.68 -4.59 -11.85
N TYR A 768 10.90 -3.31 -12.10
CA TYR A 768 10.00 -2.50 -12.93
C TYR A 768 10.71 -1.83 -14.10
N SER A 769 9.94 -1.61 -15.16
CA SER A 769 10.28 -0.77 -16.29
C SER A 769 9.05 0.07 -16.65
N ILE A 770 9.23 1.38 -16.67
CA ILE A 770 8.19 2.36 -16.96
C ILE A 770 8.69 3.22 -18.12
N ALA A 771 7.88 3.36 -19.16
CA ALA A 771 8.09 4.32 -20.24
C ALA A 771 6.84 5.17 -20.36
N ALA A 772 6.97 6.49 -20.19
CA ALA A 772 5.84 7.39 -20.22
C ALA A 772 6.08 8.60 -21.13
N ASP A 773 5.04 8.97 -21.87
CA ASP A 773 4.96 10.20 -22.64
C ASP A 773 4.05 11.17 -21.89
N VAL A 774 4.57 12.36 -21.58
CA VAL A 774 3.81 13.45 -20.98
C VAL A 774 3.60 14.52 -22.04
N THR A 775 2.35 14.80 -22.41
CA THR A 775 2.00 15.76 -23.45
C THR A 775 1.32 16.99 -22.87
N ASN A 776 1.55 18.15 -23.51
CA ASN A 776 1.05 19.45 -23.07
C ASN A 776 1.38 19.73 -21.59
N PHE A 777 2.59 19.35 -21.16
CA PHE A 777 3.04 19.53 -19.80
C PHE A 777 3.24 21.02 -19.50
N ALA A 778 2.71 21.47 -18.37
CA ALA A 778 3.04 22.78 -17.83
C ALA A 778 3.09 22.71 -16.31
N VAL A 779 4.11 23.32 -15.73
CA VAL A 779 4.22 23.49 -14.27
C VAL A 779 4.52 24.95 -13.94
N ASP A 780 3.69 25.52 -13.08
CA ASP A 780 3.86 26.89 -12.59
C ASP A 780 4.85 26.88 -11.41
N LYS A 781 5.69 27.92 -11.29
CA LYS A 781 6.71 28.06 -10.23
C LYS A 781 7.69 26.89 -10.15
N PHE A 782 8.28 26.51 -11.30
CA PHE A 782 9.44 25.63 -11.33
C PHE A 782 10.72 26.38 -10.87
N ALA A 783 11.91 25.83 -11.12
CA ALA A 783 13.19 26.45 -10.79
C ALA A 783 13.23 27.97 -11.12
N LEU A 784 13.74 28.78 -10.18
CA LEU A 784 13.73 30.25 -10.22
C LEU A 784 12.33 30.90 -10.31
N SER A 785 11.28 30.21 -9.84
CA SER A 785 9.87 30.64 -9.93
C SER A 785 9.37 30.83 -11.36
N GLN A 786 10.05 30.26 -12.35
CA GLN A 786 9.66 30.36 -13.75
C GLN A 786 8.68 29.24 -14.13
N LYS A 787 7.79 29.54 -15.09
CA LYS A 787 6.91 28.53 -15.68
C LYS A 787 7.75 27.61 -16.59
N LEU A 788 7.56 26.29 -16.47
CA LEU A 788 8.13 25.31 -17.38
C LEU A 788 7.01 24.68 -18.20
N GLU A 789 7.15 24.69 -19.52
CA GLU A 789 6.18 24.13 -20.45
C GLU A 789 6.87 23.17 -21.42
N ALA A 790 6.19 22.10 -21.84
CA ALA A 790 6.70 21.16 -22.82
C ALA A 790 5.55 20.58 -23.66
N GLN A 791 5.74 20.47 -24.96
CA GLN A 791 4.76 19.79 -25.83
C GLN A 791 4.78 18.28 -25.58
N THR A 792 5.97 17.70 -25.42
CA THR A 792 6.16 16.29 -25.10
C THR A 792 7.41 16.11 -24.26
N LEU A 793 7.29 15.36 -23.16
CA LEU A 793 8.41 14.87 -22.34
C LEU A 793 8.38 13.35 -22.34
N LYS A 794 9.54 12.74 -22.56
CA LYS A 794 9.74 11.30 -22.43
C LYS A 794 10.34 10.99 -21.08
N VAL A 795 9.66 10.14 -20.32
CA VAL A 795 10.09 9.67 -19.00
C VAL A 795 10.37 8.19 -19.11
N ALA A 796 11.52 7.74 -18.62
CA ALA A 796 11.83 6.32 -18.49
C ALA A 796 12.35 6.04 -17.07
N ALA A 797 11.82 5.01 -16.41
CA ALA A 797 12.22 4.61 -15.07
C ALA A 797 12.40 3.10 -14.98
N THR A 798 13.45 2.68 -14.27
CA THR A 798 13.78 1.27 -14.00
C THR A 798 14.35 1.14 -12.59
N GLN A 799 14.63 -0.08 -12.15
CA GLN A 799 15.38 -0.31 -10.91
C GLN A 799 16.76 0.38 -10.86
N GLN A 800 17.33 0.78 -12.00
CA GLN A 800 18.64 1.45 -12.06
C GLN A 800 18.53 2.98 -11.94
N GLY A 801 17.31 3.53 -11.89
CA GLY A 801 17.07 4.97 -11.87
C GLY A 801 16.08 5.43 -12.93
N TRP A 802 15.97 6.74 -13.09
CA TRP A 802 15.02 7.39 -13.99
C TRP A 802 15.63 8.53 -14.79
N GLN A 803 15.03 8.82 -15.95
CA GLN A 803 15.45 9.89 -16.85
C GLN A 803 14.22 10.61 -17.45
N VAL A 804 14.38 11.91 -17.68
CA VAL A 804 13.41 12.78 -18.34
C VAL A 804 14.11 13.52 -19.48
N LYS A 805 13.53 13.47 -20.69
CA LYS A 805 14.08 14.14 -21.88
C LYS A 805 12.99 14.83 -22.67
N GLY A 806 13.28 16.03 -23.18
CA GLY A 806 12.42 16.70 -24.16
C GLY A 806 12.74 18.16 -24.38
N ASP A 807 12.07 18.74 -25.37
CA ASP A 807 12.10 20.18 -25.63
C ASP A 807 11.11 20.90 -24.72
N VAL A 808 11.60 21.94 -24.05
CA VAL A 808 10.88 22.71 -23.04
C VAL A 808 10.92 24.19 -23.35
N ARG A 809 10.03 24.96 -22.73
CA ARG A 809 10.09 26.41 -22.63
C ARG A 809 10.17 26.80 -21.16
N VAL A 810 11.23 27.49 -20.76
CA VAL A 810 11.43 27.98 -19.40
C VAL A 810 11.24 29.49 -19.41
N GLY A 811 10.21 30.01 -18.73
CA GLY A 811 9.87 31.44 -18.79
C GLY A 811 9.54 31.91 -20.23
N GLY A 812 9.07 30.99 -21.09
CA GLY A 812 8.82 31.23 -22.51
C GLY A 812 10.04 31.11 -23.43
N VAL A 813 11.23 30.78 -22.90
CA VAL A 813 12.47 30.60 -23.67
C VAL A 813 12.65 29.14 -24.07
N PRO A 814 12.78 28.81 -25.37
CA PRO A 814 13.02 27.43 -25.83
C PRO A 814 14.35 26.88 -25.29
N ALA A 815 14.31 25.64 -24.78
CA ALA A 815 15.46 24.90 -24.29
C ALA A 815 15.24 23.38 -24.50
N ALA A 816 16.30 22.60 -24.50
CA ALA A 816 16.22 21.14 -24.42
C ALA A 816 16.80 20.68 -23.07
N ILE A 817 16.09 19.77 -22.40
CA ILE A 817 16.46 19.23 -21.08
C ILE A 817 16.69 17.73 -21.15
N GLU A 818 17.75 17.26 -20.49
CA GLU A 818 18.00 15.88 -20.12
C GLU A 818 18.29 15.84 -18.63
N TYR A 819 17.41 15.20 -17.86
CA TYR A 819 17.54 15.04 -16.42
C TYR A 819 17.64 13.55 -16.10
N ARG A 820 18.63 13.12 -15.33
CA ARG A 820 18.87 11.70 -15.00
C ARG A 820 19.22 11.53 -13.53
N LYS A 821 18.62 10.52 -12.90
CA LYS A 821 18.92 10.10 -11.55
C LYS A 821 19.18 8.60 -11.53
N ALA A 822 20.41 8.17 -11.26
CA ALA A 822 20.70 6.74 -11.08
C ALA A 822 20.38 6.29 -9.65
N LYS A 823 20.13 4.99 -9.46
CA LYS A 823 19.90 4.41 -8.13
C LYS A 823 21.19 4.46 -7.31
N GLY A 824 21.09 4.96 -6.08
CA GLY A 824 22.21 5.05 -5.14
C GLY A 824 23.00 6.36 -5.26
N ASP A 825 22.82 7.14 -6.32
CA ASP A 825 23.41 8.47 -6.43
C ASP A 825 22.69 9.44 -5.49
N GLU A 826 23.46 10.26 -4.77
CA GLU A 826 22.90 11.33 -3.92
C GLU A 826 22.37 12.51 -4.76
N ASP A 827 22.94 12.77 -5.93
CA ASP A 827 22.58 13.90 -6.80
C ASP A 827 21.93 13.45 -8.12
N ALA A 828 21.23 14.35 -8.79
CA ALA A 828 20.74 14.13 -10.15
C ALA A 828 21.62 14.85 -11.17
N GLU A 829 21.86 14.25 -12.33
CA GLU A 829 22.54 14.88 -13.45
C GLU A 829 21.55 15.71 -14.27
N LEU A 830 21.89 16.98 -14.51
CA LEU A 830 21.16 17.88 -15.41
C LEU A 830 22.04 18.20 -16.61
N ARG A 831 21.46 18.15 -17.82
CA ARG A 831 21.95 18.82 -19.02
C ARG A 831 20.85 19.69 -19.60
N LEU A 832 21.18 20.94 -19.85
CA LEU A 832 20.26 21.92 -20.43
C LEU A 832 20.98 22.68 -21.54
N THR A 833 20.30 22.86 -22.67
CA THR A 833 20.79 23.69 -23.77
C THR A 833 19.72 24.69 -24.16
N ALA A 834 20.10 25.95 -24.36
CA ALA A 834 19.18 27.02 -24.71
C ALA A 834 19.91 28.12 -25.50
N THR A 835 19.16 28.99 -26.19
CA THR A 835 19.71 30.22 -26.77
C THR A 835 19.07 31.42 -26.09
N MET A 836 19.89 32.25 -25.47
CA MET A 836 19.46 33.48 -24.81
C MET A 836 19.59 34.64 -25.80
N ASP A 837 18.47 35.09 -26.38
CA ASP A 837 18.38 36.35 -27.12
C ASP A 837 18.02 37.53 -26.20
N ASP A 838 17.86 38.72 -26.77
CA ASP A 838 17.51 39.94 -26.02
C ASP A 838 16.18 39.78 -25.25
N ALA A 839 15.17 39.18 -25.88
CA ALA A 839 13.87 38.97 -25.27
C ALA A 839 13.90 37.92 -24.15
N ALA A 840 14.65 36.84 -24.34
CA ALA A 840 14.86 35.78 -23.36
C ALA A 840 15.58 36.31 -22.12
N ARG A 841 16.66 37.08 -22.30
CA ARG A 841 17.38 37.73 -21.19
C ARG A 841 16.48 38.67 -20.41
N ALA A 842 15.70 39.52 -21.09
CA ALA A 842 14.75 40.42 -20.44
C ALA A 842 13.67 39.68 -19.65
N LYS A 843 13.08 38.61 -20.23
CA LYS A 843 12.05 37.79 -19.56
C LYS A 843 12.56 37.06 -18.32
N LEU A 844 13.81 36.61 -18.35
CA LEU A 844 14.44 35.89 -17.24
C LEU A 844 15.05 36.82 -16.18
N GLY A 845 14.93 38.14 -16.35
CA GLY A 845 15.41 39.13 -15.38
C GLY A 845 16.90 39.47 -15.49
N PHE A 846 17.55 39.11 -16.60
CA PHE A 846 18.96 39.39 -16.89
C PHE A 846 19.09 40.49 -17.96
N ASP A 847 18.37 41.60 -17.81
CA ASP A 847 18.44 42.72 -18.74
C ASP A 847 19.74 43.52 -18.55
N LEU A 848 20.71 43.29 -19.43
CA LEU A 848 21.99 44.02 -19.48
C LEU A 848 21.89 45.30 -20.33
N GLY A 849 20.68 45.72 -20.71
CA GLY A 849 20.43 46.89 -21.56
C GLY A 849 21.11 46.78 -22.92
N ALA A 850 21.45 47.94 -23.51
CA ALA A 850 22.17 48.00 -24.79
C ALA A 850 23.61 47.42 -24.72
N ALA A 851 24.12 47.09 -23.53
CA ALA A 851 25.49 46.64 -23.35
C ALA A 851 25.74 45.22 -23.86
N VAL A 852 24.70 44.37 -23.94
CA VAL A 852 24.78 43.04 -24.55
C VAL A 852 23.57 42.83 -25.46
N SER A 853 23.81 42.66 -26.75
CA SER A 853 22.74 42.42 -27.74
C SER A 853 23.01 41.21 -28.62
N GLY A 854 21.94 40.56 -29.11
CA GLY A 854 22.02 39.39 -29.97
C GLY A 854 21.99 38.04 -29.22
N PRO A 855 21.99 36.91 -29.96
CA PRO A 855 21.79 35.58 -29.41
C PRO A 855 23.07 35.01 -28.75
N ILE A 856 22.89 34.34 -27.61
CA ILE A 856 23.95 33.66 -26.86
C ILE A 856 23.52 32.19 -26.64
N PRO A 857 24.07 31.23 -27.38
CA PRO A 857 23.90 29.81 -27.06
C PRO A 857 24.54 29.48 -25.71
N ILE A 858 23.78 28.81 -24.84
CA ILE A 858 24.20 28.38 -23.50
C ILE A 858 24.05 26.86 -23.37
N LYS A 859 25.08 26.21 -22.84
CA LYS A 859 25.04 24.83 -22.36
C LYS A 859 25.28 24.83 -20.86
N MET A 860 24.41 24.14 -20.14
CA MET A 860 24.51 23.98 -18.69
C MET A 860 24.52 22.49 -18.35
N SER A 861 25.47 22.05 -17.54
CA SER A 861 25.54 20.66 -17.09
C SER A 861 26.10 20.55 -15.68
N GLY A 862 25.57 19.64 -14.88
CA GLY A 862 26.10 19.42 -13.54
C GLY A 862 25.22 18.54 -12.67
N ARG A 863 25.50 18.55 -11.37
CA ARG A 863 24.79 17.77 -10.37
C ARG A 863 23.87 18.69 -9.56
N LEU A 864 22.60 18.32 -9.51
CA LEU A 864 21.59 18.93 -8.66
C LEU A 864 21.47 18.12 -7.39
N ALA A 865 21.62 18.79 -6.25
CA ALA A 865 21.53 18.14 -4.97
C ALA A 865 20.09 17.73 -4.67
N SER A 866 19.89 16.54 -4.11
CA SER A 866 18.55 16.05 -3.74
C SER A 866 18.06 16.62 -2.40
N GLN A 867 18.96 17.17 -1.58
CA GLN A 867 18.65 17.81 -0.30
C GLN A 867 18.68 19.35 -0.44
N PRO A 868 17.71 20.08 0.12
CA PRO A 868 17.65 21.55 0.03
C PRO A 868 18.86 22.30 0.62
N ASP A 869 19.59 21.66 1.54
CA ASP A 869 20.71 22.26 2.29
C ASP A 869 22.08 22.09 1.62
N GLN A 870 22.15 21.37 0.49
CA GLN A 870 23.38 21.16 -0.26
C GLN A 870 23.46 22.10 -1.48
N ASP A 871 24.69 22.48 -1.86
CA ASP A 871 24.91 23.42 -2.95
C ASP A 871 24.75 22.74 -4.31
N ASN A 872 23.98 23.35 -5.21
CA ASN A 872 23.91 22.92 -6.59
C ASN A 872 25.17 23.37 -7.34
N ARG A 873 25.85 22.46 -8.03
CA ARG A 873 27.05 22.78 -8.84
C ARG A 873 26.78 22.54 -10.33
N LEU A 874 26.74 23.63 -11.10
CA LEU A 874 26.41 23.61 -12.53
C LEU A 874 27.51 24.31 -13.34
N LEU A 875 28.14 23.59 -14.27
CA LEU A 875 29.01 24.17 -15.29
C LEU A 875 28.14 24.87 -16.33
N VAL A 876 28.43 26.14 -16.59
CA VAL A 876 27.76 26.95 -17.62
C VAL A 876 28.79 27.36 -18.66
N GLU A 877 28.47 27.08 -19.92
CA GLU A 877 29.25 27.46 -21.08
C GLU A 877 28.39 28.32 -22.01
N SER A 878 28.89 29.49 -22.37
CA SER A 878 28.19 30.45 -23.23
C SER A 878 29.06 30.81 -24.43
N ASP A 879 28.51 30.68 -25.63
CA ASP A 879 29.14 31.16 -26.87
C ASP A 879 28.72 32.61 -27.13
N LEU A 880 29.67 33.54 -27.01
CA LEU A 880 29.42 34.96 -27.19
C LEU A 880 29.69 35.42 -28.63
N THR A 881 30.06 34.52 -29.56
CA THR A 881 30.48 34.88 -30.92
C THR A 881 29.46 35.77 -31.63
N HIS A 882 28.18 35.43 -31.52
CA HIS A 882 27.08 36.16 -32.17
C HIS A 882 26.60 37.39 -31.38
N ALA A 883 26.97 37.52 -30.12
CA ALA A 883 26.59 38.67 -29.31
C ALA A 883 27.48 39.88 -29.57
N ARG A 884 26.88 41.07 -29.60
CA ARG A 884 27.58 42.35 -29.52
C ARG A 884 27.66 42.76 -28.05
N ILE A 885 28.85 43.12 -27.60
CA ILE A 885 29.08 43.67 -26.25
C ILE A 885 29.62 45.08 -26.40
N ASP A 886 28.98 46.03 -25.74
CA ASP A 886 29.32 47.45 -25.83
C ASP A 886 29.35 48.06 -24.43
N ASN A 887 30.56 48.25 -23.89
CA ASN A 887 30.78 48.89 -22.60
C ASN A 887 30.06 48.20 -21.42
N LEU A 888 29.86 46.88 -21.49
CA LEU A 888 29.38 46.06 -20.35
C LEU A 888 30.33 46.16 -19.16
N LEU A 889 31.63 46.14 -19.45
CA LEU A 889 32.68 46.59 -18.55
C LEU A 889 33.33 47.83 -19.17
N PRO A 890 33.76 48.82 -18.37
CA PRO A 890 34.44 49.99 -18.89
C PRO A 890 35.59 49.56 -19.80
N SER A 891 35.58 50.02 -21.05
CA SER A 891 36.59 49.69 -22.09
C SER A 891 36.40 48.40 -22.88
N TRP A 892 35.46 47.53 -22.54
CA TRP A 892 35.24 46.31 -23.31
C TRP A 892 34.23 46.52 -24.43
N VAL A 893 34.68 46.35 -25.67
CA VAL A 893 33.84 46.40 -26.87
C VAL A 893 34.12 45.16 -27.72
N LYS A 894 33.08 44.40 -28.01
CA LYS A 894 33.10 43.22 -28.88
C LYS A 894 32.01 43.37 -29.96
N PRO A 895 32.37 43.50 -31.24
CA PRO A 895 31.37 43.43 -32.31
C PRO A 895 30.81 41.99 -32.46
N ALA A 896 29.60 41.88 -32.99
CA ALA A 896 29.02 40.59 -33.36
C ALA A 896 29.87 39.90 -34.44
N GLY A 897 30.01 38.57 -34.36
CA GLY A 897 30.78 37.74 -35.29
C GLY A 897 32.25 37.51 -34.92
N LYS A 898 32.80 38.28 -33.96
CA LYS A 898 34.13 37.98 -33.39
C LYS A 898 34.01 36.88 -32.33
N PRO A 899 34.88 35.85 -32.33
CA PRO A 899 34.79 34.76 -31.38
C PRO A 899 35.08 35.25 -29.96
N ALA A 900 34.22 34.86 -29.03
CA ALA A 900 34.46 34.94 -27.59
C ALA A 900 33.61 33.90 -26.87
N ARG A 901 34.09 33.41 -25.72
CA ARG A 901 33.41 32.40 -24.92
C ARG A 901 33.48 32.76 -23.44
N THR A 902 32.44 32.40 -22.71
CA THR A 902 32.42 32.46 -21.25
C THR A 902 32.17 31.07 -20.68
N VAL A 903 32.95 30.68 -19.68
CA VAL A 903 32.75 29.44 -18.90
C VAL A 903 32.80 29.79 -17.42
N PHE A 904 31.91 29.23 -16.62
CA PHE A 904 31.96 29.35 -15.15
C PHE A 904 31.22 28.19 -14.48
N THR A 905 31.57 27.90 -13.23
CA THR A 905 30.83 26.97 -12.38
C THR A 905 29.92 27.77 -11.44
N TYR A 906 28.62 27.64 -11.63
CA TYR A 906 27.62 28.14 -10.70
C TYR A 906 27.53 27.20 -9.48
N VAL A 907 27.69 27.75 -8.28
CA VAL A 907 27.53 27.08 -6.99
C VAL A 907 26.49 27.86 -6.19
N GLY A 908 25.30 27.29 -5.98
CA GLY A 908 24.19 28.05 -5.41
C GLY A 908 23.38 27.30 -4.36
N ARG A 909 22.93 28.06 -3.34
CA ARG A 909 21.99 27.64 -2.30
C ARG A 909 20.93 28.72 -2.09
N GLY A 910 19.70 28.45 -2.50
CA GLY A 910 18.62 29.44 -2.48
C GLY A 910 18.98 30.67 -3.34
N LYS A 911 19.06 31.85 -2.71
CA LYS A 911 19.47 33.10 -3.37
C LYS A 911 20.97 33.40 -3.26
N ALA A 912 21.69 32.75 -2.34
CA ALA A 912 23.14 32.85 -2.25
C ALA A 912 23.77 32.06 -3.40
N ALA A 913 24.73 32.69 -4.09
CA ALA A 913 25.36 32.10 -5.25
C ALA A 913 26.81 32.53 -5.38
N ARG A 914 27.63 31.61 -5.86
CA ARG A 914 29.03 31.83 -6.23
C ARG A 914 29.25 31.36 -7.65
N PHE A 915 30.01 32.15 -8.40
CA PHE A 915 30.46 31.85 -9.74
C PHE A 915 31.95 31.56 -9.63
N ASP A 916 32.29 30.29 -9.53
CA ASP A 916 33.66 29.80 -9.50
C ASP A 916 34.21 29.67 -10.93
N ASP A 917 35.54 29.69 -11.07
CA ASP A 917 36.25 29.42 -12.32
C ASP A 917 35.73 30.23 -13.52
N VAL A 918 35.31 31.48 -13.28
CA VAL A 918 34.85 32.38 -14.33
C VAL A 918 36.00 32.63 -15.28
N SER A 919 35.82 32.29 -16.55
CA SER A 919 36.78 32.51 -17.63
C SER A 919 36.06 33.15 -18.81
N ILE A 920 36.49 34.35 -19.20
CA ILE A 920 36.05 35.05 -20.41
C ILE A 920 37.27 35.19 -21.31
N ASP A 921 37.18 34.65 -22.52
CA ASP A 921 38.28 34.65 -23.49
C ASP A 921 37.76 35.03 -24.88
N GLY A 922 38.44 35.95 -25.54
CA GLY A 922 38.22 36.31 -26.95
C GLY A 922 37.92 37.80 -27.17
N SER A 923 38.18 38.26 -28.40
CA SER A 923 38.03 39.68 -28.81
C SER A 923 38.76 40.68 -27.91
N GLY A 924 40.00 40.34 -27.51
CA GLY A 924 40.86 41.19 -26.67
C GLY A 924 40.62 41.08 -25.16
N ALA A 925 39.56 40.39 -24.72
CA ALA A 925 39.31 40.15 -23.31
C ALA A 925 39.92 38.83 -22.83
N ALA A 926 40.60 38.89 -21.69
CA ALA A 926 41.10 37.74 -20.94
C ALA A 926 40.82 37.99 -19.45
N VAL A 927 39.71 37.42 -18.94
CA VAL A 927 39.28 37.58 -17.55
C VAL A 927 39.17 36.21 -16.90
N LYS A 928 39.87 36.00 -15.78
CA LYS A 928 39.79 34.77 -14.97
C LYS A 928 39.61 35.08 -13.50
N GLY A 929 38.67 34.42 -12.82
CA GLY A 929 38.41 34.66 -11.40
C GLY A 929 37.10 34.09 -10.90
N GLY A 930 36.46 34.79 -9.96
CA GLY A 930 35.16 34.40 -9.41
C GLY A 930 34.36 35.58 -8.85
N ILE A 931 33.05 35.35 -8.68
CA ILE A 931 32.08 36.33 -8.19
C ILE A 931 31.23 35.67 -7.08
N GLU A 932 30.92 36.41 -6.02
CA GLU A 932 30.10 35.97 -4.90
C GLU A 932 28.91 36.91 -4.71
N LEU A 933 27.73 36.32 -4.51
CA LEU A 933 26.47 36.97 -4.19
C LEU A 933 25.99 36.53 -2.80
N ASP A 934 25.38 37.46 -2.05
CA ASP A 934 24.83 37.18 -0.73
C ASP A 934 23.45 36.49 -0.78
N GLY A 935 22.88 36.19 0.40
CA GLY A 935 21.57 35.54 0.53
C GLY A 935 20.36 36.33 -0.01
N ASN A 936 20.55 37.58 -0.43
CA ASN A 936 19.54 38.37 -1.12
C ASN A 936 19.74 38.39 -2.65
N GLY A 937 20.84 37.79 -3.13
CA GLY A 937 21.27 37.84 -4.52
C GLY A 937 22.01 39.14 -4.87
N GLU A 938 22.47 39.90 -3.88
CA GLU A 938 23.23 41.14 -4.11
C GLU A 938 24.74 40.85 -4.21
N PHE A 939 25.47 41.71 -4.93
CA PHE A 939 26.92 41.58 -5.07
C PHE A 939 27.64 41.66 -3.72
N LEU A 940 28.46 40.65 -3.41
CA LEU A 940 29.29 40.60 -2.20
C LEU A 940 30.76 40.85 -2.54
N ALA A 941 31.33 40.07 -3.45
CA ALA A 941 32.73 40.16 -3.83
C ALA A 941 33.00 39.68 -5.26
N ALA A 942 34.08 40.17 -5.86
CA ALA A 942 34.67 39.61 -7.07
C ALA A 942 36.20 39.68 -7.00
N SER A 943 36.85 38.62 -7.47
CA SER A 943 38.31 38.53 -7.51
C SER A 943 38.72 37.97 -8.86
N PHE A 944 39.41 38.79 -9.65
CA PHE A 944 39.93 38.45 -10.96
C PHE A 944 41.45 38.57 -10.96
N PRO A 945 42.19 37.50 -10.66
CA PRO A 945 43.65 37.48 -10.75
C PRO A 945 44.19 37.79 -12.16
N VAL A 946 43.40 37.48 -13.20
CA VAL A 946 43.66 37.88 -14.59
C VAL A 946 42.51 38.77 -15.02
N PHE A 947 42.81 40.03 -15.31
CA PHE A 947 41.85 41.04 -15.75
C PHE A 947 42.46 41.87 -16.88
N GLY A 948 42.13 41.50 -18.12
CA GLY A 948 42.48 42.26 -19.32
C GLY A 948 41.26 42.42 -20.22
N LEU A 949 41.05 43.64 -20.73
CA LEU A 949 39.92 43.97 -21.62
C LEU A 949 40.40 44.35 -23.04
N SER A 950 41.71 44.55 -23.21
CA SER A 950 42.40 44.73 -24.48
C SER A 950 43.62 43.81 -24.59
N ASP A 951 44.07 43.57 -25.82
CA ASP A 951 45.27 42.77 -26.08
C ASP A 951 46.50 43.37 -25.40
N GLY A 952 47.19 42.58 -24.57
CA GLY A 952 48.40 42.99 -23.87
C GLY A 952 48.19 43.52 -22.44
N ASP A 953 46.94 43.68 -22.00
CA ASP A 953 46.63 44.03 -20.61
C ASP A 953 47.13 42.95 -19.64
N LYS A 954 47.77 43.38 -18.56
CA LYS A 954 48.25 42.53 -17.45
C LYS A 954 47.89 43.19 -16.13
N ALA A 955 46.64 43.00 -15.72
CA ALA A 955 46.13 43.50 -14.46
C ALA A 955 45.33 42.43 -13.70
N SER A 956 45.06 42.74 -12.43
CA SER A 956 44.19 42.02 -11.52
C SER A 956 43.19 43.01 -10.92
N LEU A 957 41.97 42.54 -10.68
CA LEU A 957 40.88 43.33 -10.10
C LEU A 957 40.30 42.60 -8.90
N LYS A 958 40.19 43.30 -7.77
CA LYS A 958 39.43 42.84 -6.60
C LYS A 958 38.36 43.87 -6.28
N ALA A 959 37.12 43.44 -6.14
CA ALA A 959 36.00 44.28 -5.72
C ALA A 959 35.29 43.61 -4.54
N GLU A 960 34.99 44.37 -3.47
CA GLU A 960 34.29 43.86 -2.29
C GLU A 960 33.31 44.90 -1.78
N ARG A 961 32.08 44.47 -1.46
CA ARG A 961 31.08 45.31 -0.80
C ARG A 961 31.30 45.20 0.71
N GLY A 962 31.69 46.31 1.34
CA GLY A 962 31.83 46.37 2.79
C GLY A 962 30.49 46.22 3.52
N PRO A 963 30.50 45.90 4.82
CA PRO A 963 29.27 45.85 5.64
C PRO A 963 28.50 47.18 5.69
N ASP A 964 29.18 48.28 5.41
CA ASP A 964 28.69 49.65 5.27
C ASP A 964 28.03 49.93 3.90
N GLY A 965 28.02 48.95 2.99
CA GLY A 965 27.50 49.08 1.63
C GLY A 965 28.47 49.76 0.66
N ILE A 966 29.68 50.14 1.09
CA ILE A 966 30.67 50.81 0.25
C ILE A 966 31.39 49.78 -0.63
N MET A 967 31.52 50.10 -1.93
CA MET A 967 32.22 49.26 -2.89
C MET A 967 33.72 49.58 -2.90
N LYS A 968 34.56 48.70 -2.38
CA LYS A 968 36.02 48.82 -2.47
C LYS A 968 36.52 48.11 -3.72
N VAL A 969 37.22 48.83 -4.58
CA VAL A 969 37.76 48.34 -5.86
C VAL A 969 39.27 48.55 -5.87
N THR A 970 40.02 47.47 -5.96
CA THR A 970 41.48 47.47 -6.05
C THR A 970 41.90 46.96 -7.43
N ILE A 971 42.69 47.75 -8.15
CA ILE A 971 43.28 47.35 -9.44
C ILE A 971 44.80 47.36 -9.30
N ARG A 972 45.45 46.27 -9.70
CA ARG A 972 46.92 46.14 -9.71
C ARG A 972 47.36 45.56 -11.04
N GLY A 973 48.33 46.15 -11.72
CA GLY A 973 48.81 45.62 -12.98
C GLY A 973 50.14 46.20 -13.45
N ASP A 974 50.81 45.46 -14.35
CA ASP A 974 52.07 45.90 -14.96
C ASP A 974 51.79 46.85 -16.12
N VAL A 975 50.84 46.49 -16.98
CA VAL A 975 50.43 47.24 -18.17
C VAL A 975 48.92 47.20 -18.31
N TYR A 976 48.31 48.31 -18.67
CA TYR A 976 46.88 48.39 -18.97
C TYR A 976 46.62 49.41 -20.10
N ASP A 977 45.73 49.09 -21.02
CA ASP A 977 45.28 49.99 -22.06
C ASP A 977 44.24 50.98 -21.54
N GLY A 978 44.70 52.21 -21.27
CA GLY A 978 43.88 53.29 -20.76
C GLY A 978 43.10 54.05 -21.82
N ARG A 979 43.26 53.77 -23.12
CA ARG A 979 42.67 54.60 -24.20
C ARG A 979 41.15 54.70 -24.10
N ASN A 980 40.49 53.58 -23.85
CA ASN A 980 39.03 53.55 -23.70
C ASN A 980 38.58 54.14 -22.36
N LEU A 981 39.36 53.99 -21.29
CA LEU A 981 39.12 54.65 -20.01
C LEU A 981 39.19 56.18 -20.17
N VAL A 982 40.24 56.69 -20.84
CA VAL A 982 40.42 58.11 -21.17
C VAL A 982 39.22 58.63 -21.95
N LYS A 983 38.78 57.92 -23.00
CA LYS A 983 37.56 58.27 -23.75
C LYS A 983 36.32 58.34 -22.87
N SER A 984 36.13 57.36 -21.97
CA SER A 984 34.98 57.32 -21.07
C SER A 984 34.94 58.50 -20.09
N VAL A 985 36.11 58.94 -19.60
CA VAL A 985 36.25 60.09 -18.69
C VAL A 985 36.06 61.41 -19.44
N MET A 986 36.56 61.51 -20.67
CA MET A 986 36.52 62.75 -21.47
C MET A 986 35.13 63.01 -22.09
N GLY A 987 34.53 62.01 -22.73
CA GLY A 987 33.25 62.15 -23.45
C GLY A 987 31.98 61.97 -22.61
N GLY A 988 32.08 61.29 -21.46
CA GLY A 988 30.91 60.83 -20.70
C GLY A 988 30.21 59.64 -21.38
N SER A 989 29.55 58.78 -20.60
CA SER A 989 28.81 57.65 -21.15
C SER A 989 27.64 58.13 -22.02
N GLY A 990 27.51 57.56 -23.22
CA GLY A 990 26.53 57.95 -24.23
C GLY A 990 25.06 57.83 -23.81
N THR A 991 24.20 58.35 -24.68
CA THR A 991 22.76 58.56 -24.58
C THR A 991 21.95 57.28 -24.34
N ASP A 992 21.54 57.03 -23.09
CA ASP A 992 20.20 56.53 -22.75
C ASP A 992 20.05 56.39 -21.22
N HIS A 993 19.50 57.41 -20.58
CA HIS A 993 19.29 57.40 -19.12
C HIS A 993 17.87 57.86 -18.75
N LYS A 994 16.90 56.99 -19.01
CA LYS A 994 15.53 57.12 -18.49
C LYS A 994 15.27 56.42 -17.14
N LYS A 995 16.27 55.81 -16.50
CA LYS A 995 16.15 55.33 -15.11
C LYS A 995 17.35 55.74 -14.27
N GLN A 996 17.03 56.48 -13.23
CA GLN A 996 17.92 57.16 -12.30
C GLN A 996 18.26 56.18 -11.17
N ALA A 997 19.33 55.40 -11.32
CA ALA A 997 19.91 54.67 -10.20
C ALA A 997 20.86 55.59 -9.43
N ALA A 998 20.78 55.57 -8.10
CA ALA A 998 21.75 56.25 -7.24
C ALA A 998 23.16 55.74 -7.56
N GLN A 999 24.12 56.65 -7.77
CA GLN A 999 25.51 56.24 -7.98
C GLN A 999 26.05 55.62 -6.70
N PRO A 1000 26.58 54.38 -6.72
CA PRO A 1000 27.08 53.73 -5.51
C PRO A 1000 28.32 54.44 -4.97
N ASP A 1001 28.49 54.33 -3.65
CA ASP A 1001 29.68 54.76 -2.93
C ASP A 1001 30.84 53.83 -3.29
N VAL A 1002 31.97 54.41 -3.69
CA VAL A 1002 33.10 53.68 -4.27
C VAL A 1002 34.42 54.17 -3.67
N ASP A 1003 35.25 53.22 -3.26
CA ASP A 1003 36.67 53.39 -2.95
C ASP A 1003 37.51 52.69 -4.01
N LEU A 1004 38.09 53.46 -4.92
CA LEU A 1004 38.99 52.95 -5.94
C LEU A 1004 40.45 53.21 -5.55
N ASP A 1005 41.24 52.15 -5.55
CA ASP A 1005 42.70 52.17 -5.44
C ASP A 1005 43.30 51.44 -6.65
N ALA A 1006 43.94 52.16 -7.55
CA ALA A 1006 44.55 51.63 -8.75
C ALA A 1006 46.06 51.89 -8.79
N LYS A 1007 46.86 50.83 -8.93
CA LYS A 1007 48.32 50.91 -9.14
C LYS A 1007 48.71 50.17 -10.40
N ILE A 1008 49.14 50.92 -11.42
CA ILE A 1008 49.48 50.39 -12.74
C ILE A 1008 50.91 50.80 -13.11
N GLY A 1009 51.73 49.84 -13.53
CA GLY A 1009 53.11 50.09 -13.97
C GLY A 1009 53.19 51.02 -15.18
N ALA A 1010 52.43 50.71 -16.24
CA ALA A 1010 52.26 51.55 -17.42
C ALA A 1010 50.80 51.55 -17.92
N LEU A 1011 50.17 52.71 -17.96
CA LEU A 1011 48.86 52.92 -18.55
C LEU A 1011 49.03 53.50 -19.96
N ALA A 1012 48.71 52.74 -21.00
CA ALA A 1012 48.84 53.20 -22.38
C ALA A 1012 47.74 54.21 -22.74
N GLY A 1013 48.10 55.27 -23.44
CA GLY A 1013 47.17 56.29 -23.94
C GLY A 1013 47.24 56.42 -25.46
N PHE A 1014 46.85 57.59 -25.95
CA PHE A 1014 46.87 57.89 -27.37
C PHE A 1014 48.24 58.41 -27.83
N ASN A 1015 48.44 58.45 -29.15
CA ASN A 1015 49.62 59.06 -29.79
C ASN A 1015 50.98 58.51 -29.31
N GLY A 1016 51.02 57.24 -28.88
CA GLY A 1016 52.25 56.58 -28.39
C GLY A 1016 52.69 56.97 -26.98
N GLU A 1017 51.90 57.77 -26.27
CA GLU A 1017 52.18 58.17 -24.89
C GLU A 1017 51.65 57.16 -23.87
N ALA A 1018 52.30 57.09 -22.71
CA ALA A 1018 51.85 56.28 -21.59
C ALA A 1018 52.12 56.98 -20.26
N LEU A 1019 51.23 56.79 -19.29
CA LEU A 1019 51.50 57.12 -17.89
C LEU A 1019 52.27 55.98 -17.25
N ARG A 1020 53.38 56.28 -16.59
CA ARG A 1020 54.20 55.29 -15.86
C ARG A 1020 54.06 55.49 -14.36
N ALA A 1021 54.16 54.39 -13.61
CA ALA A 1021 54.03 54.35 -12.15
C ALA A 1021 52.75 55.07 -11.66
N VAL A 1022 51.60 54.69 -12.22
CA VAL A 1022 50.30 55.28 -11.87
C VAL A 1022 49.89 54.79 -10.49
N ASP A 1023 49.67 55.72 -9.57
CA ASP A 1023 49.03 55.51 -8.26
C ASP A 1023 47.82 56.45 -8.19
N LEU A 1024 46.62 55.89 -8.29
CA LEU A 1024 45.34 56.61 -8.30
C LEU A 1024 44.48 56.15 -7.13
N LYS A 1025 44.03 57.11 -6.33
CA LYS A 1025 43.00 56.91 -5.32
C LYS A 1025 41.81 57.83 -5.59
N PHE A 1026 40.62 57.27 -5.48
CA PHE A 1026 39.37 57.96 -5.73
C PHE A 1026 38.31 57.45 -4.76
N VAL A 1027 37.76 58.35 -3.94
CA VAL A 1027 36.75 58.04 -2.91
C VAL A 1027 35.52 58.88 -3.19
N ARG A 1028 34.40 58.23 -3.47
CA ARG A 1028 33.10 58.87 -3.70
C ARG A 1028 32.07 58.40 -2.67
N ARG A 1029 31.34 59.34 -2.09
CA ARG A 1029 30.25 59.12 -1.13
C ARG A 1029 29.04 59.97 -1.48
N ALA A 1030 27.85 59.39 -1.53
CA ALA A 1030 26.59 60.04 -1.88
C ALA A 1030 26.68 60.92 -3.16
N GLY A 1031 27.48 60.49 -4.13
CA GLY A 1031 27.72 61.22 -5.37
C GLY A 1031 28.66 62.44 -5.26
N LYS A 1032 29.27 62.70 -4.10
CA LYS A 1032 30.33 63.70 -3.89
C LYS A 1032 31.71 63.02 -3.86
N LEU A 1033 32.71 63.68 -4.45
CA LEU A 1033 34.11 63.27 -4.38
C LEU A 1033 34.72 63.71 -3.03
N ASP A 1034 35.04 62.75 -2.16
CA ASP A 1034 35.60 63.04 -0.83
C ASP A 1034 37.14 63.01 -0.84
N ALA A 1035 37.74 62.13 -1.65
CA ALA A 1035 39.19 62.11 -1.85
C ALA A 1035 39.55 61.80 -3.31
N PHE A 1036 40.59 62.47 -3.80
CA PHE A 1036 41.22 62.21 -5.08
C PHE A 1036 42.72 62.47 -4.96
N SER A 1037 43.52 61.49 -5.36
CA SER A 1037 44.96 61.64 -5.52
C SER A 1037 45.44 60.85 -6.73
N LEU A 1038 46.22 61.48 -7.59
CA LEU A 1038 46.87 60.87 -8.74
C LEU A 1038 48.37 61.20 -8.68
N ALA A 1039 49.21 60.19 -8.77
CA ALA A 1039 50.64 60.34 -9.01
C ALA A 1039 51.03 59.46 -10.18
N ALA A 1040 51.69 60.03 -11.18
CA ALA A 1040 52.20 59.30 -12.34
C ALA A 1040 53.37 60.05 -12.97
N LYS A 1041 54.05 59.40 -13.91
CA LYS A 1041 55.03 60.02 -14.80
C LYS A 1041 54.54 59.99 -16.24
N ILE A 1042 54.87 61.01 -17.02
CA ILE A 1042 54.45 61.14 -18.43
C ILE A 1042 55.59 61.66 -19.30
N GLY A 1043 55.58 61.34 -20.60
CA GLY A 1043 56.63 61.72 -21.53
C GLY A 1043 58.01 61.21 -21.08
N GLY A 1044 59.00 62.10 -21.07
CA GLY A 1044 60.38 61.85 -20.60
C GLY A 1044 60.55 61.78 -19.07
N ASP A 1045 59.64 61.10 -18.36
CA ASP A 1045 59.59 60.99 -16.88
C ASP A 1045 59.17 62.27 -16.14
N ALA A 1046 58.44 63.17 -16.79
CA ALA A 1046 57.85 64.35 -16.15
C ALA A 1046 56.75 63.96 -15.15
N ALA A 1047 56.70 64.62 -13.99
CA ALA A 1047 55.67 64.35 -12.98
C ALA A 1047 54.28 64.81 -13.44
N LEU A 1048 53.27 63.96 -13.22
CA LEU A 1048 51.84 64.25 -13.31
C LEU A 1048 51.22 64.02 -11.93
N ILE A 1049 50.70 65.08 -11.32
CA ILE A 1049 50.16 65.04 -9.96
C ILE A 1049 48.73 65.59 -10.00
N GLY A 1050 47.81 64.92 -9.32
CA GLY A 1050 46.45 65.40 -9.13
C GLY A 1050 45.99 65.25 -7.68
N ASP A 1051 45.29 66.25 -7.15
CA ASP A 1051 44.78 66.26 -5.79
C ASP A 1051 43.48 67.08 -5.66
N LEU A 1052 42.70 66.79 -4.62
CA LEU A 1052 41.50 67.56 -4.28
C LEU A 1052 41.88 68.73 -3.37
N ARG A 1053 41.70 69.98 -3.85
CA ARG A 1053 42.04 71.20 -3.10
C ARG A 1053 40.81 71.99 -2.69
N GLY A 1054 40.88 72.72 -1.58
CA GLY A 1054 39.83 73.67 -1.17
C GLY A 1054 39.89 74.97 -1.98
N ARG A 1055 38.73 75.56 -2.31
CA ARG A 1055 38.62 76.86 -2.97
C ARG A 1055 38.50 77.98 -1.92
N VAL A 1056 39.20 79.10 -2.14
CA VAL A 1056 39.03 80.32 -1.33
C VAL A 1056 37.61 80.86 -1.56
N GLY A 1057 36.78 80.89 -0.51
CA GLY A 1057 35.35 81.23 -0.59
C GLY A 1057 34.38 80.04 -0.52
N GLY A 1058 34.88 78.80 -0.37
CA GLY A 1058 34.08 77.59 -0.19
C GLY A 1058 34.02 76.69 -1.43
N GLY A 1059 33.92 75.38 -1.22
CA GLY A 1059 33.93 74.34 -2.26
C GLY A 1059 35.27 73.63 -2.43
N GLN A 1060 35.27 72.52 -3.17
CA GLN A 1060 36.46 71.74 -3.54
C GLN A 1060 36.69 71.83 -5.05
N VAL A 1061 37.94 71.70 -5.48
CA VAL A 1061 38.35 71.64 -6.89
C VAL A 1061 39.31 70.47 -7.09
N ILE A 1062 39.16 69.77 -8.19
CA ILE A 1062 40.17 68.83 -8.68
C ILE A 1062 41.28 69.67 -9.31
N TYR A 1063 42.49 69.58 -8.78
CA TYR A 1063 43.68 70.24 -9.31
C TYR A 1063 44.59 69.17 -9.91
N VAL A 1064 44.99 69.32 -11.17
CA VAL A 1064 45.94 68.41 -11.84
C VAL A 1064 47.04 69.24 -12.48
N GLU A 1065 48.29 68.92 -12.22
CA GLU A 1065 49.48 69.58 -12.76
C GLU A 1065 50.42 68.60 -13.46
N SER A 1066 51.08 69.09 -14.52
CA SER A 1066 52.09 68.32 -15.25
C SER A 1066 53.25 69.20 -15.66
N LYS A 1067 54.47 68.63 -15.62
CA LYS A 1067 55.69 69.27 -16.15
C LYS A 1067 55.92 69.02 -17.65
N ASP A 1068 55.05 68.23 -18.30
CA ASP A 1068 55.04 68.04 -19.75
C ASP A 1068 53.59 68.02 -20.25
N ALA A 1069 53.04 69.22 -20.43
CA ALA A 1069 51.69 69.43 -20.92
C ALA A 1069 51.48 68.79 -22.30
N GLY A 1070 52.45 68.92 -23.21
CA GLY A 1070 52.39 68.32 -24.54
C GLY A 1070 52.20 66.80 -24.50
N ALA A 1071 52.97 66.10 -23.66
CA ALA A 1071 52.79 64.65 -23.48
C ALA A 1071 51.40 64.31 -22.92
N LEU A 1072 50.86 65.10 -21.98
CA LEU A 1072 49.50 64.87 -21.45
C LEU A 1072 48.41 65.06 -22.50
N PHE A 1073 48.51 66.11 -23.32
CA PHE A 1073 47.55 66.38 -24.39
C PHE A 1073 47.58 65.29 -25.47
N ARG A 1074 48.76 64.74 -25.77
CA ARG A 1074 48.93 63.59 -26.67
C ARG A 1074 48.36 62.31 -26.05
N PHE A 1075 48.64 62.05 -24.76
CA PHE A 1075 48.12 60.90 -24.02
C PHE A 1075 46.59 60.87 -23.97
N THR A 1076 45.95 62.02 -23.73
CA THR A 1076 44.48 62.12 -23.64
C THR A 1076 43.76 62.29 -24.98
N ASP A 1077 44.50 62.36 -26.09
CA ASP A 1077 43.99 62.69 -27.42
C ASP A 1077 43.29 64.07 -27.50
N THR A 1078 43.69 65.02 -26.66
CA THR A 1078 43.13 66.38 -26.66
C THR A 1078 43.73 67.22 -27.78
N TYR A 1079 45.05 67.14 -28.00
CA TYR A 1079 45.73 67.78 -29.13
C TYR A 1079 47.10 67.15 -29.38
N ALA A 1080 47.28 66.52 -30.54
CA ALA A 1080 48.46 65.69 -30.84
C ALA A 1080 49.76 66.48 -31.12
N ARG A 1081 49.66 67.79 -31.41
CA ARG A 1081 50.75 68.59 -31.98
C ARG A 1081 51.45 69.53 -30.98
N MET A 1082 51.08 69.49 -29.70
CA MET A 1082 51.74 70.25 -28.63
C MET A 1082 52.89 69.44 -28.02
N TYR A 1083 54.03 70.09 -27.74
CA TYR A 1083 55.23 69.48 -27.17
C TYR A 1083 55.79 70.33 -26.01
N GLY A 1084 56.20 69.66 -24.92
CA GLY A 1084 56.73 70.31 -23.72
C GLY A 1084 55.69 71.14 -22.97
N GLY A 1085 56.18 72.08 -22.16
CA GLY A 1085 55.37 73.01 -21.39
C GLY A 1085 54.93 72.51 -20.02
N GLN A 1086 54.63 73.46 -19.14
CA GLN A 1086 54.10 73.20 -17.79
C GLN A 1086 52.62 73.52 -17.77
N MET A 1087 51.80 72.66 -17.18
CA MET A 1087 50.37 72.91 -17.05
C MET A 1087 49.83 72.69 -15.66
N TRP A 1088 48.73 73.36 -15.39
CA TRP A 1088 47.78 72.96 -14.37
C TRP A 1088 46.35 73.18 -14.86
N VAL A 1089 45.45 72.35 -14.37
CA VAL A 1089 44.00 72.49 -14.54
C VAL A 1089 43.33 72.42 -13.19
N ALA A 1090 42.40 73.34 -12.94
CA ALA A 1090 41.53 73.34 -11.76
C ALA A 1090 40.09 73.24 -12.24
N MET A 1091 39.34 72.23 -11.80
CA MET A 1091 37.94 72.04 -12.21
C MET A 1091 37.05 71.65 -11.04
N ASP A 1092 35.76 71.98 -11.12
CA ASP A 1092 34.78 71.54 -10.14
C ASP A 1092 34.69 69.99 -10.14
N PRO A 1093 34.66 69.34 -8.96
CA PRO A 1093 34.58 67.89 -8.87
C PRO A 1093 33.24 67.39 -9.42
N PRO A 1094 33.17 66.11 -9.85
CA PRO A 1094 31.91 65.45 -10.15
C PRO A 1094 30.98 65.53 -8.94
N SER A 1095 29.70 65.86 -9.19
CA SER A 1095 28.66 65.85 -8.17
C SER A 1095 27.35 65.36 -8.76
N ALA A 1096 26.44 64.91 -7.89
CA ALA A 1096 25.14 64.36 -8.28
C ALA A 1096 24.23 65.38 -9.01
N ASP A 1097 24.46 66.69 -8.82
CA ASP A 1097 23.76 67.73 -9.56
C ASP A 1097 24.33 67.86 -10.98
N ARG A 1098 23.47 67.66 -11.99
CA ARG A 1098 23.82 67.71 -13.43
C ARG A 1098 24.21 69.12 -13.92
N LYS A 1099 24.56 70.04 -13.01
CA LYS A 1099 25.02 71.39 -13.36
C LYS A 1099 26.34 71.30 -14.13
N PRO A 1100 26.54 72.17 -15.15
CA PRO A 1100 27.83 72.30 -15.81
C PRO A 1100 28.95 72.51 -14.77
N LYS A 1101 30.07 71.81 -14.96
CA LYS A 1101 31.26 71.90 -14.10
C LYS A 1101 32.24 72.88 -14.72
N GLU A 1102 32.60 73.92 -13.98
CA GLU A 1102 33.52 74.93 -14.47
C GLU A 1102 34.96 74.46 -14.29
N GLY A 1103 35.83 74.87 -15.20
CA GLY A 1103 37.24 74.56 -15.14
C GLY A 1103 38.11 75.65 -15.78
N LEU A 1104 39.34 75.75 -15.28
CA LEU A 1104 40.36 76.65 -15.76
C LEU A 1104 41.63 75.84 -16.03
N LEU A 1105 42.05 75.85 -17.29
CA LEU A 1105 43.30 75.26 -17.75
C LEU A 1105 44.32 76.37 -18.01
N ASN A 1106 45.57 76.14 -17.59
CA ASN A 1106 46.68 77.05 -17.81
C ASN A 1106 47.91 76.24 -18.23
N VAL A 1107 48.54 76.62 -19.33
CA VAL A 1107 49.75 76.00 -19.87
C VAL A 1107 50.79 77.09 -20.14
N ARG A 1108 52.06 76.83 -19.89
CA ARG A 1108 53.18 77.76 -20.12
C ARG A 1108 54.30 77.07 -20.89
N ASP A 1109 55.05 77.88 -21.65
CA ASP A 1109 56.33 77.51 -22.26
C ASP A 1109 56.26 76.24 -23.13
N PHE A 1110 55.34 76.20 -24.09
CA PHE A 1110 55.09 75.03 -24.95
C PHE A 1110 55.34 75.31 -26.43
N TRP A 1111 55.51 74.25 -27.20
CA TRP A 1111 55.75 74.30 -28.64
C TRP A 1111 54.63 73.63 -29.41
N VAL A 1112 54.25 74.18 -30.56
CA VAL A 1112 53.38 73.51 -31.54
C VAL A 1112 54.20 73.16 -32.77
N ARG A 1113 54.17 71.90 -33.20
CA ARG A 1113 54.97 71.39 -34.33
C ARG A 1113 54.08 70.65 -35.34
N GLY A 1114 54.40 70.77 -36.63
CA GLY A 1114 53.72 70.04 -37.70
C GLY A 1114 52.29 70.51 -37.98
N GLU A 1115 52.02 71.81 -37.78
CA GLU A 1115 50.73 72.45 -38.05
C GLU A 1115 50.88 73.35 -39.28
N ALA A 1116 50.30 72.94 -40.41
CA ALA A 1116 50.52 73.56 -41.72
C ALA A 1116 50.19 75.07 -41.77
N SER A 1117 49.24 75.52 -40.95
CA SER A 1117 48.87 76.94 -40.82
C SER A 1117 49.91 77.78 -40.07
N LEU A 1118 50.75 77.15 -39.25
CA LEU A 1118 51.81 77.76 -38.44
C LEU A 1118 53.21 77.63 -39.07
N ASP A 1119 53.40 76.73 -40.04
CA ASP A 1119 54.70 76.51 -40.69
C ASP A 1119 55.27 77.77 -41.35
N ARG A 1120 54.42 78.67 -41.87
CA ARG A 1120 54.84 79.97 -42.41
C ARG A 1120 55.43 80.91 -41.36
N VAL A 1121 54.97 80.80 -40.11
CA VAL A 1121 55.52 81.54 -38.97
C VAL A 1121 56.81 80.88 -38.49
N ALA A 1122 56.82 79.54 -38.43
CA ALA A 1122 57.98 78.76 -38.02
C ALA A 1122 59.18 78.89 -38.98
N ALA A 1123 58.93 79.06 -40.28
CA ALA A 1123 59.94 79.27 -41.33
C ALA A 1123 60.70 80.61 -41.20
N SER A 1124 60.26 81.52 -40.33
CA SER A 1124 60.97 82.78 -40.04
C SER A 1124 62.03 82.65 -38.92
N GLY A 1125 62.14 81.48 -38.29
CA GLY A 1125 63.15 81.14 -37.28
C GLY A 1125 64.52 80.74 -37.87
N ALA A 1126 65.55 80.68 -37.02
CA ALA A 1126 66.96 80.53 -37.38
C ALA A 1126 67.26 79.42 -38.42
N PRO A 1127 68.15 79.66 -39.41
CA PRO A 1127 68.50 78.66 -40.43
C PRO A 1127 69.20 77.44 -39.82
N GLY A 1128 68.65 76.23 -40.02
CA GLY A 1128 69.30 74.95 -39.69
C GLY A 1128 68.57 74.02 -38.71
N ALA A 1129 67.43 74.42 -38.13
CA ALA A 1129 66.68 73.55 -37.23
C ALA A 1129 65.84 72.50 -37.99
N GLN A 1130 66.14 71.21 -37.81
CA GLN A 1130 65.24 70.13 -38.22
C GLN A 1130 63.99 70.12 -37.31
N ASN A 1131 62.81 70.29 -37.89
CA ASN A 1131 61.48 70.53 -37.26
C ASN A 1131 61.27 71.93 -36.64
N PRO A 1132 61.08 72.99 -37.46
CA PRO A 1132 60.74 74.30 -36.93
C PRO A 1132 59.34 74.25 -36.28
N GLY A 1133 59.27 74.47 -34.97
CA GLY A 1133 58.01 74.64 -34.23
C GLY A 1133 57.75 76.11 -33.91
N VAL A 1134 56.50 76.43 -33.55
CA VAL A 1134 56.14 77.77 -33.02
C VAL A 1134 56.07 77.70 -31.51
N GLU A 1135 56.79 78.61 -30.84
CA GLU A 1135 56.82 78.76 -29.39
C GLU A 1135 55.67 79.62 -28.86
N PHE A 1136 55.06 79.17 -27.76
CA PHE A 1136 54.03 79.90 -27.02
C PHE A 1136 54.39 79.97 -25.53
N SER A 1137 54.33 81.17 -24.97
CA SER A 1137 54.65 81.42 -23.56
C SER A 1137 53.49 81.11 -22.63
N ARG A 1138 52.24 81.26 -23.07
CA ARG A 1138 51.07 80.99 -22.22
C ARG A 1138 49.81 80.62 -22.99
N MET A 1139 49.07 79.63 -22.51
CA MET A 1139 47.68 79.35 -22.87
C MET A 1139 46.82 79.35 -21.61
N ARG A 1140 45.67 80.02 -21.66
CA ARG A 1140 44.65 80.01 -20.60
C ARG A 1140 43.31 79.70 -21.24
N VAL A 1141 42.59 78.72 -20.69
CA VAL A 1141 41.28 78.29 -21.21
C VAL A 1141 40.30 78.15 -20.06
N GLU A 1142 39.22 78.93 -20.11
CA GLU A 1142 38.05 78.80 -19.24
C GLU A 1142 37.01 77.95 -19.95
N PHE A 1143 36.62 76.84 -19.34
CA PHE A 1143 35.70 75.88 -19.92
C PHE A 1143 34.62 75.46 -18.93
N SER A 1144 33.45 75.07 -19.46
CA SER A 1144 32.39 74.43 -18.69
C SER A 1144 32.06 73.08 -19.33
N LYS A 1145 32.07 72.00 -18.55
CA LYS A 1145 31.76 70.64 -18.99
C LYS A 1145 30.38 70.21 -18.49
N SER A 1146 29.52 69.75 -19.39
CA SER A 1146 28.28 69.04 -19.09
C SER A 1146 28.31 67.64 -19.73
N ALA A 1147 27.32 66.81 -19.45
CA ALA A 1147 27.26 65.45 -20.02
C ALA A 1147 27.28 65.52 -21.55
N GLY A 1148 28.28 64.88 -22.18
CA GLY A 1148 28.45 64.84 -23.63
C GLY A 1148 28.87 66.15 -24.30
N LYS A 1149 29.14 67.24 -23.55
CA LYS A 1149 29.46 68.56 -24.15
C LYS A 1149 30.52 69.32 -23.37
N LEU A 1150 31.53 69.84 -24.07
CA LEU A 1150 32.57 70.71 -23.53
C LEU A 1150 32.45 72.09 -24.18
N MET A 1151 32.15 73.11 -23.38
CA MET A 1151 32.09 74.50 -23.83
C MET A 1151 33.37 75.22 -23.43
N ILE A 1152 34.02 75.89 -24.37
CA ILE A 1152 35.12 76.81 -24.14
C ILE A 1152 34.55 78.22 -24.14
N ARG A 1153 34.61 78.90 -22.99
CA ARG A 1153 34.07 80.26 -22.80
C ARG A 1153 35.06 81.34 -23.22
N ASP A 1154 36.31 81.21 -22.79
CA ASP A 1154 37.38 82.14 -23.14
C ASP A 1154 38.71 81.37 -23.19
N GLY A 1155 39.28 81.25 -24.38
CA GLY A 1155 40.58 80.66 -24.62
C GLY A 1155 41.53 81.69 -25.19
N VAL A 1156 42.71 81.86 -24.59
CA VAL A 1156 43.75 82.78 -25.06
C VAL A 1156 45.09 82.06 -25.07
N VAL A 1157 45.77 82.11 -26.22
CA VAL A 1157 47.12 81.62 -26.44
C VAL A 1157 48.02 82.80 -26.78
N ARG A 1158 49.19 82.90 -26.15
CA ARG A 1158 50.17 83.97 -26.32
C ARG A 1158 51.54 83.37 -26.59
N GLY A 1159 52.23 83.92 -27.59
CA GLY A 1159 53.61 83.61 -27.93
C GLY A 1159 54.36 84.88 -28.36
N PRO A 1160 55.70 84.82 -28.48
CA PRO A 1160 56.53 85.98 -28.84
C PRO A 1160 56.16 86.55 -30.21
N MET A 1161 55.87 85.67 -31.17
CA MET A 1161 55.59 86.04 -32.57
C MET A 1161 54.11 86.07 -32.91
N VAL A 1162 53.27 85.33 -32.17
CA VAL A 1162 51.87 85.05 -32.52
C VAL A 1162 51.03 84.89 -31.26
N GLY A 1163 49.81 85.43 -31.26
CA GLY A 1163 48.76 85.12 -30.29
C GLY A 1163 47.49 84.63 -30.97
N ALA A 1164 46.61 83.96 -30.22
CA ALA A 1164 45.29 83.54 -30.70
C ALA A 1164 44.24 83.55 -29.59
N THR A 1165 42.99 83.83 -29.94
CA THR A 1165 41.81 83.57 -29.07
C THR A 1165 41.05 82.33 -29.55
N LEU A 1166 40.25 81.71 -28.68
CA LEU A 1166 39.42 80.54 -28.97
C LEU A 1166 38.14 80.55 -28.11
N GLU A 1167 36.98 80.40 -28.72
CA GLU A 1167 35.67 80.24 -28.06
C GLU A 1167 34.84 79.20 -28.85
N GLY A 1168 34.04 78.38 -28.17
CA GLY A 1168 33.12 77.47 -28.86
C GLY A 1168 32.74 76.23 -28.06
N ALA A 1169 32.34 75.18 -28.78
CA ALA A 1169 31.81 73.94 -28.22
C ALA A 1169 32.35 72.70 -28.91
N ILE A 1170 32.52 71.63 -28.13
CA ILE A 1170 32.69 70.26 -28.59
C ILE A 1170 31.50 69.47 -28.05
N ASP A 1171 30.69 68.92 -28.95
CA ASP A 1171 29.55 68.06 -28.63
C ASP A 1171 29.90 66.62 -29.01
N TYR A 1172 30.19 65.80 -28.00
CA TYR A 1172 30.57 64.41 -28.17
C TYR A 1172 29.37 63.53 -28.54
N ALA A 1173 28.13 63.96 -28.23
CA ALA A 1173 26.93 63.21 -28.57
C ALA A 1173 26.57 63.37 -30.05
N SER A 1174 26.66 64.59 -30.59
CA SER A 1174 26.49 64.84 -32.03
C SER A 1174 27.76 64.63 -32.85
N ASN A 1175 28.87 64.25 -32.20
CA ASN A 1175 30.20 64.05 -32.81
C ASN A 1175 30.67 65.29 -33.60
N GLU A 1176 30.46 66.48 -33.03
CA GLU A 1176 30.64 67.76 -33.71
C GLU A 1176 31.54 68.72 -32.90
N VAL A 1177 32.45 69.39 -33.60
CA VAL A 1177 33.27 70.50 -33.11
C VAL A 1177 32.85 71.76 -33.84
N ARG A 1178 32.60 72.84 -33.07
CA ARG A 1178 32.45 74.18 -33.60
C ARG A 1178 33.13 75.17 -32.68
N MET A 1179 34.28 75.66 -33.10
CA MET A 1179 35.02 76.70 -32.39
C MET A 1179 35.39 77.82 -33.34
N ARG A 1180 35.65 78.99 -32.80
CA ARG A 1180 36.11 80.16 -33.55
C ARG A 1180 37.14 80.92 -32.73
N GLY A 1181 37.91 81.74 -33.41
CA GLY A 1181 38.94 82.53 -32.77
C GLY A 1181 39.54 83.56 -33.70
N THR A 1182 40.46 84.36 -33.15
CA THR A 1182 41.22 85.35 -33.92
C THR A 1182 42.70 85.11 -33.72
N PHE A 1183 43.41 84.92 -34.83
CA PHE A 1183 44.86 84.81 -34.89
C PHE A 1183 45.48 86.20 -35.03
N VAL A 1184 46.46 86.55 -34.21
CA VAL A 1184 47.10 87.87 -34.17
C VAL A 1184 48.61 87.69 -34.42
N PRO A 1185 49.09 87.93 -35.65
CA PRO A 1185 50.53 87.97 -35.95
C PRO A 1185 51.22 89.15 -35.25
N LEU A 1186 52.49 89.00 -34.88
CA LEU A 1186 53.34 90.05 -34.27
C LEU A 1186 52.82 90.60 -32.91
N TYR A 1187 52.26 89.71 -32.08
CA TYR A 1187 51.69 90.07 -30.77
C TYR A 1187 52.69 90.80 -29.84
N GLY A 1188 53.99 90.47 -29.93
CA GLY A 1188 55.05 91.07 -29.10
C GLY A 1188 55.30 92.57 -29.32
N LEU A 1189 54.99 93.12 -30.50
CA LEU A 1189 55.16 94.56 -30.81
C LEU A 1189 53.89 95.38 -30.54
N ASN A 1190 52.73 94.74 -30.40
CA ASN A 1190 51.42 95.41 -30.32
C ASN A 1190 50.99 95.80 -28.89
N ASN A 1191 51.68 95.33 -27.85
CA ASN A 1191 51.37 95.67 -26.45
C ASN A 1191 52.04 96.97 -25.94
N ALA A 1192 52.85 97.65 -26.76
CA ALA A 1192 53.44 98.93 -26.39
C ALA A 1192 52.41 100.09 -26.33
N PHE A 1193 51.30 99.99 -27.07
CA PHE A 1193 50.27 101.03 -27.16
C PHE A 1193 49.17 100.95 -26.09
N GLY A 1194 49.02 99.81 -25.40
CA GLY A 1194 48.01 99.60 -24.35
C GLY A 1194 48.34 100.24 -22.99
N GLN A 1195 49.55 100.77 -22.81
CA GLN A 1195 50.00 101.41 -21.55
C GLN A 1195 49.87 102.95 -21.56
N ILE A 1196 49.34 103.55 -22.63
CA ILE A 1196 49.14 105.01 -22.75
C ILE A 1196 47.73 105.39 -22.25
N PRO A 1197 47.57 106.09 -21.10
CA PRO A 1197 46.30 106.18 -20.36
C PRO A 1197 45.12 106.91 -21.05
N ILE A 1198 45.28 107.49 -22.25
CA ILE A 1198 44.29 108.43 -22.82
C ILE A 1198 43.74 107.99 -24.20
N VAL A 1199 44.40 107.08 -24.92
CA VAL A 1199 44.01 106.72 -26.31
C VAL A 1199 43.48 105.28 -26.46
N GLY A 1200 43.49 104.48 -25.39
CA GLY A 1200 43.08 103.06 -25.43
C GLY A 1200 41.58 102.80 -25.64
N LEU A 1201 40.70 103.74 -25.28
CA LEU A 1201 39.24 103.49 -25.24
C LEU A 1201 38.51 103.64 -26.59
N PHE A 1202 39.10 104.34 -27.57
CA PHE A 1202 38.44 104.69 -28.84
C PHE A 1202 38.97 103.92 -30.07
N LEU A 1203 40.12 103.25 -29.97
CA LEU A 1203 40.72 102.49 -31.08
C LEU A 1203 41.07 101.02 -30.72
N GLY A 1204 40.96 100.64 -29.43
CA GLY A 1204 41.28 99.29 -28.95
C GLY A 1204 40.02 98.51 -28.56
N GLY A 1205 39.77 97.38 -29.20
CA GLY A 1205 38.73 96.40 -28.86
C GLY A 1205 39.00 95.62 -27.57
N GLY A 1206 39.47 96.29 -26.51
CA GLY A 1206 39.92 95.70 -25.25
C GLY A 1206 41.31 95.05 -25.29
N ASP A 1207 41.90 94.81 -24.12
CA ASP A 1207 43.28 94.33 -23.86
C ASP A 1207 43.64 92.97 -24.50
N LYS A 1208 42.73 92.37 -25.27
CA LYS A 1208 42.81 91.03 -25.83
C LYS A 1208 42.79 91.01 -27.38
N GLU A 1209 42.46 92.11 -28.05
CA GLU A 1209 42.33 92.20 -29.50
C GLU A 1209 43.45 93.07 -30.11
N GLY A 1210 44.41 92.48 -30.81
CA GLY A 1210 45.44 93.24 -31.54
C GLY A 1210 44.87 94.03 -32.73
N LEU A 1211 45.58 95.11 -33.10
CA LEU A 1211 45.21 96.02 -34.20
C LEU A 1211 44.95 95.28 -35.54
N LEU A 1212 45.68 94.19 -35.80
CA LEU A 1212 45.58 93.33 -36.99
C LEU A 1212 45.35 91.87 -36.57
N GLY A 1213 44.37 91.18 -37.16
CA GLY A 1213 44.06 89.79 -36.82
C GLY A 1213 43.22 89.05 -37.86
N VAL A 1214 43.46 87.76 -38.03
CA VAL A 1214 42.76 86.87 -38.96
C VAL A 1214 41.79 85.99 -38.18
N THR A 1215 40.49 86.10 -38.44
CA THR A 1215 39.48 85.28 -37.78
C THR A 1215 39.50 83.88 -38.39
N TYR A 1216 39.23 82.87 -37.58
CA TYR A 1216 39.21 81.48 -37.98
C TYR A 1216 38.04 80.73 -37.31
N GLU A 1217 37.57 79.70 -37.97
CA GLU A 1217 36.65 78.70 -37.42
C GLU A 1217 37.28 77.31 -37.47
N VAL A 1218 36.92 76.45 -36.52
CA VAL A 1218 37.29 75.04 -36.45
C VAL A 1218 35.99 74.25 -36.45
N VAL A 1219 35.74 73.52 -37.53
CA VAL A 1219 34.50 72.76 -37.74
C VAL A 1219 34.79 71.33 -38.19
N GLY A 1220 33.95 70.38 -37.81
CA GLY A 1220 34.11 68.97 -38.20
C GLY A 1220 33.82 68.02 -37.04
N THR A 1221 34.41 66.83 -37.05
CA THR A 1221 34.32 65.88 -35.93
C THR A 1221 35.52 66.08 -34.98
N PRO A 1222 35.39 65.73 -33.68
CA PRO A 1222 36.49 65.82 -32.72
C PRO A 1222 37.80 65.14 -33.15
N GLY A 1223 37.71 64.03 -33.91
CA GLY A 1223 38.88 63.30 -34.42
C GLY A 1223 39.48 63.86 -35.71
N ALA A 1224 38.78 64.75 -36.42
CA ALA A 1224 39.24 65.35 -37.67
C ALA A 1224 38.70 66.78 -37.87
N PRO A 1225 39.04 67.74 -36.99
CA PRO A 1225 38.60 69.12 -37.13
C PRO A 1225 39.31 69.82 -38.29
N VAL A 1226 38.57 70.62 -39.05
CA VAL A 1226 39.10 71.43 -40.16
C VAL A 1226 39.17 72.89 -39.73
N LEU A 1227 40.38 73.46 -39.76
CA LEU A 1227 40.62 74.89 -39.55
C LEU A 1227 40.34 75.66 -40.85
N ARG A 1228 39.46 76.65 -40.78
CA ARG A 1228 39.17 77.58 -41.87
C ARG A 1228 39.48 78.99 -41.42
N VAL A 1229 40.20 79.75 -42.22
CA VAL A 1229 40.54 81.14 -41.93
C VAL A 1229 39.74 82.07 -42.85
N ASN A 1230 39.31 83.23 -42.35
CA ASN A 1230 38.72 84.28 -43.18
C ASN A 1230 39.80 85.33 -43.51
N PRO A 1231 40.42 85.28 -44.70
CA PRO A 1231 41.50 86.21 -45.05
C PRO A 1231 41.04 87.67 -45.16
N ILE A 1232 39.75 87.94 -45.43
CA ILE A 1232 39.21 89.31 -45.56
C ILE A 1232 39.25 90.04 -44.20
N SER A 1233 39.16 89.31 -43.09
CA SER A 1233 39.18 89.90 -41.74
C SER A 1233 40.53 90.51 -41.36
N ALA A 1234 41.61 90.13 -42.07
CA ALA A 1234 42.99 90.59 -41.83
C ALA A 1234 43.16 92.10 -42.07
N VAL A 1235 42.31 92.69 -42.92
CA VAL A 1235 42.39 94.09 -43.38
C VAL A 1235 41.45 95.01 -42.58
N ALA A 1236 40.53 94.44 -41.79
CA ALA A 1236 39.55 95.19 -41.01
C ALA A 1236 40.13 95.69 -39.65
N PRO A 1237 40.07 96.99 -39.35
CA PRO A 1237 40.45 97.53 -38.03
C PRO A 1237 39.50 97.07 -36.92
N GLY A 1238 40.06 96.56 -35.82
CA GLY A 1238 39.41 96.19 -34.53
C GLY A 1238 37.89 95.99 -34.55
N VAL A 1239 37.13 97.06 -34.29
CA VAL A 1239 35.67 97.04 -34.08
C VAL A 1239 34.88 96.57 -35.31
N LEU A 1240 35.39 96.83 -36.53
CA LEU A 1240 34.71 96.43 -37.77
C LEU A 1240 34.87 94.92 -38.07
N ARG A 1241 35.83 94.24 -37.42
CA ARG A 1241 36.12 92.82 -37.63
C ARG A 1241 34.95 91.91 -37.24
N LYS A 1242 34.17 92.28 -36.21
CA LYS A 1242 32.99 91.53 -35.75
C LYS A 1242 31.89 91.37 -36.80
N PHE A 1243 31.83 92.28 -37.80
CA PHE A 1243 30.87 92.18 -38.91
C PHE A 1243 31.30 91.19 -40.00
N PHE A 1244 32.58 90.79 -40.03
CA PHE A 1244 33.15 89.83 -40.97
C PHE A 1244 33.54 88.49 -40.30
N GLU A 1245 33.13 88.30 -39.04
CA GLU A 1245 33.27 87.02 -38.35
C GLU A 1245 32.26 85.98 -38.87
N PHE A 1246 32.60 84.70 -38.73
CA PHE A 1246 31.67 83.62 -39.04
C PHE A 1246 30.39 83.75 -38.18
N PRO A 1247 29.17 83.59 -38.76
CA PRO A 1247 27.92 83.81 -38.04
C PRO A 1247 27.81 82.96 -36.77
N SER A 1248 27.52 83.60 -35.64
CA SER A 1248 27.27 82.89 -34.38
C SER A 1248 25.83 82.37 -34.33
N THR A 1249 25.63 81.06 -34.29
CA THR A 1249 24.34 80.45 -33.91
C THR A 1249 24.20 80.28 -32.39
N LEU A 1250 24.98 81.02 -31.59
CA LEU A 1250 25.07 80.84 -30.13
C LEU A 1250 24.13 81.76 -29.32
N SER A 1251 23.12 82.37 -29.93
CA SER A 1251 22.03 83.05 -29.21
C SER A 1251 20.68 82.47 -29.60
N GLY A 1252 19.95 81.89 -28.65
CA GLY A 1252 18.56 81.51 -28.88
C GLY A 1252 17.99 80.53 -27.87
N THR A 1253 17.46 81.07 -26.79
CA THR A 1253 16.38 80.53 -25.98
C THR A 1253 15.26 79.92 -26.84
N ASP A 1254 14.64 78.86 -26.30
CA ASP A 1254 13.40 78.22 -26.76
C ASP A 1254 12.47 79.11 -27.60
N ARG A 1255 12.32 78.76 -28.88
CA ARG A 1255 11.08 78.98 -29.61
C ARG A 1255 10.75 77.75 -30.45
N GLY A 1256 9.73 77.02 -29.97
CA GLY A 1256 8.59 76.58 -30.77
C GLY A 1256 8.87 75.65 -31.95
N SER A 1257 8.53 74.39 -31.73
CA SER A 1257 8.20 73.36 -32.73
C SER A 1257 7.62 73.89 -34.04
N GLY A 1258 8.25 73.50 -35.15
CA GLY A 1258 7.68 73.54 -36.50
C GLY A 1258 7.99 72.22 -37.21
N GLN A 1259 7.03 71.30 -37.16
CA GLN A 1259 6.94 70.12 -38.04
C GLN A 1259 6.83 70.54 -39.51
N ASP A 1260 7.17 69.59 -40.38
CA ASP A 1260 6.81 69.49 -41.79
C ASP A 1260 7.49 70.42 -42.80
N MET A 1261 8.58 69.92 -43.40
CA MET A 1261 8.66 69.73 -44.86
C MET A 1261 10.00 69.09 -45.21
N ARG A 1262 10.01 67.78 -45.46
CA ARG A 1262 10.97 67.08 -46.34
C ARG A 1262 10.55 65.61 -46.55
N SER A 1263 9.31 65.42 -47.01
CA SER A 1263 8.92 64.33 -47.90
C SER A 1263 8.86 64.89 -49.33
N ALA A 1264 10.03 65.19 -49.89
CA ALA A 1264 10.17 65.39 -51.32
C ALA A 1264 11.66 65.21 -51.69
N ILE A 1265 11.90 64.16 -52.46
CA ILE A 1265 13.11 63.85 -53.25
C ILE A 1265 14.18 63.00 -52.53
N GLN A 1266 14.26 61.77 -53.05
CA GLN A 1266 15.24 60.67 -52.89
C GLN A 1266 15.12 59.74 -51.70
#